data_AF-U4U281-F1
#
_entry.id   AF-U4U281-F1
#
_cell.length_a   1.000
_cell.length_b   1.000
_cell.length_c   1.000
_cell.angle_alpha   90.00
_cell.angle_beta   90.00
_cell.angle_gamma   90.00
#
_symmetry.space_group_name_H-M   'P 1'
#
loop_
_entity.id
_entity.type
_entity.pdbx_description
1 polymer ?
#
loop_
_entity_poly.entity_id
_entity_poly.type
_entity_poly.pdbx_seq_one_letter_code
_entity_poly.pdbx_strand_id
1 'polypeptide(L)'
;MLSNRARKLLKYSLIGGALASTALSLKGNQYEWDSIGIVRLSRAAITVSKIGVIYKKDLYGKGLDKKSLEYKELKSECHQRSAEKLLELCCANRGVYIKVGQHIAALDYLLPKEYVQTMRILHSQAPSTDVKDIYRVIREDLKKDPLEIFESIEPEPLGTASLAQVHKATLKDGTVLAVKVQHPYVQGNSRIDMKTMEYLVKLMSWVFPEFKFQWLVDESKKNIPQELNFAQEGQNAEKIAKMFENIEWLKVPKVRWDLTTPRVLTMEFLEGGQVNDLKYIEAHKIDPYEISSKLGALYSQMIFIHGFVHSDPHPGNILVRRNPKGQCDIVLLDHGLYATLKDEFRINYANLWMSILDRDRKGMRQYSKNLGIEGDVYGLFACMVTGRTWDTIMKGIDRENFSKGEKDFVQQHFTGLLPQISSVLENVNRQMLLILKTNDLMRGIEHTLRTGARKGAFKVMSQCCVHSIYDQRYKKCHTRVEKLKVSLGEIRAISLVLWSVQYRSMGDIPGFADPNKAVEISNDDDAWKKKSAKKSGGFQSMNLSHNVLKGIIKRGYKQPTPIQRKTIPLILEGRDVVAMARTGSGKTAAFLIPMFERLKARTSKAGARGLVFSPTRELALQTLKFFKEIGRFMNLKAAVILGGDSMEDQFSAIHGNPDVIVATPGRFLHVCIEMELKLNNIEYVVFDEADRLFEMGLTEQLTEVVSRLPDSRQTLLFSATLPKVLVEFAKAGLSDPVLLRLDVESKLPDELKLEFFIVRPEEKLAALLVLLQTVIDSKQQTVIFAATKYHVEYIHSVLDLVGITNTYIYSNLDPSARKIHAAKFGTGKVKVLVVTDVAARGIDIPALDNVINFNFPAKPKLFVHRVGRCARAGRSGIAYSLIASDEQAYLVDLHLFLGRPLSIATLKKKEGTIGRIPQDLVDEHLSSLIVLHENQLDLTSAQTTIENAYKKYVKSRPAASSDSHRRIKQLNLSNCAVHPAFRTNGDEYHRDLLLDQIRNYRPNGTIFEICGKNKSPEYLMMKKKRLADKHKIELFRQRHETDPDESESFHEPVTSLTESSKEDIEGTFKSVIVPKKRKMEQLYKKAKKPKTVDEVYIPYAPKDHHTEQGLIVNNFHNEANKVQFDLTGDSEEAMNSSHVKKKWDRKKKKMVGVENPRKGKIKTESGAWIPATYKSDRYAQWKEKTKTGANDDDYGDEGSAPQDVNGPRRHTHWAKHNEKEKLKKRSSDMKSMDQILKAREIAERKKRKQKKGKGKGKSKGKGRRNKR
;
A
#
# COMPACT_ATOMS: atom_id res chain seq x y z
N MET A 1 22.53 59.88 34.62
CA MET A 1 21.06 59.88 34.85
C MET A 1 20.21 60.14 33.57
N LEU A 2 20.67 59.83 32.35
CA LEU A 2 19.93 60.15 31.10
C LEU A 2 19.34 58.92 30.34
N SER A 3 19.58 57.69 30.79
CA SER A 3 19.19 56.47 30.05
C SER A 3 17.72 56.04 30.24
N ASN A 4 17.14 56.23 31.44
CA ASN A 4 15.78 55.75 31.73
C ASN A 4 14.65 56.66 31.24
N ARG A 5 14.88 57.98 31.15
CA ARG A 5 13.90 58.92 30.56
C ARG A 5 13.83 58.76 29.04
N ALA A 6 14.97 58.55 28.36
CA ALA A 6 15.01 58.29 26.93
C ALA A 6 14.26 57.00 26.54
N ARG A 7 14.41 55.90 27.30
CA ARG A 7 13.64 54.66 27.04
C ARG A 7 12.14 54.80 27.29
N LYS A 8 11.74 55.58 28.30
CA LYS A 8 10.33 55.87 28.56
C LYS A 8 9.73 56.76 27.46
N LEU A 9 10.44 57.80 27.04
CA LEU A 9 10.05 58.65 25.90
C LEU A 9 9.98 57.86 24.59
N LEU A 10 10.92 56.95 24.33
CA LEU A 10 10.86 56.07 23.16
C LEU A 10 9.65 55.13 23.22
N LYS A 11 9.34 54.56 24.39
CA LYS A 11 8.13 53.74 24.59
C LYS A 11 6.85 54.54 24.40
N TYR A 12 6.74 55.74 24.97
CA TYR A 12 5.55 56.59 24.81
C TYR A 12 5.42 57.14 23.39
N SER A 13 6.54 57.45 22.71
CA SER A 13 6.55 57.83 21.29
C SER A 13 6.16 56.67 20.38
N LEU A 14 6.62 55.44 20.66
CA LEU A 14 6.19 54.24 19.95
C LEU A 14 4.70 53.94 20.15
N ILE A 15 4.19 54.07 21.38
CA ILE A 15 2.77 53.87 21.69
C ILE A 15 1.91 54.98 21.07
N GLY A 16 2.34 56.24 21.17
CA GLY A 16 1.66 57.39 20.56
C GLY A 16 1.66 57.33 19.04
N GLY A 17 2.77 56.94 18.42
CA GLY A 17 2.88 56.71 16.98
C GLY A 17 2.04 55.52 16.51
N ALA A 18 1.95 54.44 17.30
CA ALA A 18 1.06 53.32 17.02
C ALA A 18 -0.42 53.73 17.10
N LEU A 19 -0.81 54.54 18.09
CA LEU A 19 -2.19 55.04 18.21
C LEU A 19 -2.55 56.03 17.09
N ALA A 20 -1.66 56.96 16.76
CA ALA A 20 -1.87 57.92 15.67
C ALA A 20 -1.94 57.24 14.29
N SER A 21 -1.06 56.26 14.03
CA SER A 21 -1.10 55.47 12.79
C SER A 21 -2.35 54.59 12.70
N THR A 22 -2.82 54.04 13.82
CA THR A 22 -4.09 53.28 13.88
C THR A 22 -5.29 54.20 13.60
N ALA A 23 -5.30 55.42 14.15
CA ALA A 23 -6.35 56.42 13.89
C ALA A 23 -6.35 56.92 12.43
N LEU A 24 -5.17 57.16 11.84
CA LEU A 24 -5.02 57.52 10.41
C LEU A 24 -5.44 56.37 9.49
N SER A 25 -5.13 55.12 9.86
CA SER A 25 -5.55 53.92 9.13
C SER A 25 -7.06 53.66 9.25
N LEU A 26 -7.67 53.95 10.39
CA LEU A 26 -9.13 53.91 10.59
C LEU A 26 -9.86 54.95 9.74
N LYS A 27 -9.29 56.15 9.61
CA LYS A 27 -9.83 57.22 8.74
C LYS A 27 -9.66 56.90 7.25
N GLY A 28 -8.57 56.23 6.87
CA GLY A 28 -8.30 55.77 5.49
C GLY A 28 -9.12 54.56 5.05
N ASN A 29 -9.43 53.65 5.99
CA ASN A 29 -10.25 52.45 5.74
C ASN A 29 -11.72 52.61 6.21
N GLN A 30 -12.21 53.86 6.30
CA GLN A 30 -13.62 54.18 6.55
C GLN A 30 -14.27 53.42 7.72
N TYR A 31 -13.56 53.29 8.85
CA TYR A 31 -14.04 52.69 10.10
C TYR A 31 -14.40 51.19 10.07
N GLU A 32 -14.02 50.42 9.04
CA GLU A 32 -14.09 48.95 9.10
C GLU A 32 -12.92 48.37 9.91
N TRP A 33 -13.18 47.98 11.16
CA TRP A 33 -12.20 47.39 12.07
C TRP A 33 -11.49 46.14 11.51
N ASP A 34 -12.19 45.36 10.68
CA ASP A 34 -11.69 44.13 10.07
C ASP A 34 -10.66 44.35 8.96
N SER A 35 -10.63 45.55 8.38
CA SER A 35 -9.74 45.89 7.26
C SER A 35 -8.37 46.39 7.70
N ILE A 36 -8.17 46.66 9.00
CA ILE A 36 -6.93 47.22 9.56
C ILE A 36 -5.78 46.22 9.41
N GLY A 37 -4.67 46.66 8.81
CA GLY A 37 -3.51 45.81 8.52
C GLY A 37 -2.95 45.06 9.74
N ILE A 38 -2.95 45.68 10.93
CA ILE A 38 -2.52 45.05 12.18
C ILE A 38 -3.47 43.91 12.60
N VAL A 39 -4.78 44.11 12.50
CA VAL A 39 -5.78 43.10 12.86
C VAL A 39 -5.66 41.87 11.93
N ARG A 40 -5.47 42.12 10.64
CA ARG A 40 -5.27 41.08 9.61
C ARG A 40 -3.98 40.30 9.83
N LEU A 41 -2.87 40.98 10.17
CA LEU A 41 -1.60 40.39 10.58
C LEU A 41 -1.78 39.50 11.82
N SER A 42 -2.46 40.00 12.87
CA SER A 42 -2.68 39.24 14.11
C SER A 42 -3.50 37.98 13.86
N ARG A 43 -4.58 38.06 13.06
CA ARG A 43 -5.39 36.88 12.66
C ARG A 43 -4.56 35.84 11.93
N ALA A 44 -3.72 36.28 10.98
CA ALA A 44 -2.87 35.40 10.21
C ALA A 44 -1.79 34.73 11.10
N ALA A 45 -1.11 35.48 11.96
CA ALA A 45 -0.10 34.96 12.89
C ALA A 45 -0.69 33.96 13.90
N ILE A 46 -1.89 34.22 14.44
CA ILE A 46 -2.58 33.30 15.35
C ILE A 46 -2.93 32.00 14.63
N THR A 47 -3.44 32.08 13.40
CA THR A 47 -3.83 30.90 12.63
C THR A 47 -2.62 30.03 12.29
N VAL A 48 -1.54 30.65 11.81
CA VAL A 48 -0.27 29.97 11.53
C VAL A 48 0.29 29.28 12.78
N SER A 49 0.26 29.97 13.93
CA SER A 49 0.70 29.39 15.21
C SER A 49 -0.17 28.19 15.63
N LYS A 50 -1.50 28.28 15.46
CA LYS A 50 -2.42 27.17 15.74
C LYS A 50 -2.14 25.96 14.85
N ILE A 51 -1.92 26.17 13.55
CA ILE A 51 -1.53 25.10 12.62
C ILE A 51 -0.22 24.46 13.07
N GLY A 52 0.78 25.27 13.42
CA GLY A 52 2.05 24.76 13.93
C GLY A 52 1.90 23.90 15.19
N VAL A 53 1.03 24.31 16.12
CA VAL A 53 0.69 23.53 17.33
C VAL A 53 -0.02 22.22 16.98
N ILE A 54 -0.97 22.21 16.02
CA ILE A 54 -1.65 20.99 15.56
C ILE A 54 -0.63 19.98 15.06
N TYR A 55 0.26 20.37 14.14
CA TYR A 55 1.31 19.46 13.64
C TYR A 55 2.26 18.99 14.74
N LYS A 56 2.71 19.89 15.62
CA LYS A 56 3.65 19.54 16.69
C LYS A 56 3.03 18.59 17.74
N LYS A 57 1.79 18.84 18.16
CA LYS A 57 1.12 18.07 19.21
C LYS A 57 0.55 16.75 18.67
N ASP A 58 -0.16 16.81 17.54
CA ASP A 58 -0.96 15.69 17.06
C ASP A 58 -0.13 14.75 16.18
N LEU A 59 0.80 15.27 15.37
CA LEU A 59 1.61 14.46 14.44
C LEU A 59 3.02 14.16 14.96
N TYR A 60 3.81 15.19 15.28
CA TYR A 60 5.23 15.01 15.65
C TYR A 60 5.44 14.58 17.11
N GLY A 61 4.54 14.95 18.02
CA GLY A 61 4.64 14.65 19.45
C GLY A 61 4.33 13.20 19.85
N LYS A 62 3.73 12.41 18.95
CA LYS A 62 3.29 11.03 19.26
C LYS A 62 4.32 9.93 18.96
N GLY A 63 5.46 10.26 18.34
CA GLY A 63 6.55 9.29 18.11
C GLY A 63 6.18 8.07 17.25
N LEU A 64 5.12 8.17 16.45
CA LEU A 64 4.63 7.07 15.60
C LEU A 64 5.58 6.83 14.41
N ASP A 65 5.72 5.56 13.99
CA ASP A 65 6.51 5.21 12.81
C ASP A 65 5.90 5.84 11.55
N LYS A 66 6.72 6.61 10.81
CA LYS A 66 6.34 7.31 9.56
C LYS A 66 5.80 6.37 8.48
N LYS A 67 6.12 5.06 8.54
CA LYS A 67 5.62 4.05 7.59
C LYS A 67 4.35 3.35 8.05
N SER A 68 3.92 3.54 9.30
CA SER A 68 2.71 2.93 9.85
C SER A 68 1.43 3.45 9.19
N LEU A 69 0.39 2.62 9.14
CA LEU A 69 -0.93 3.03 8.63
C LEU A 69 -1.55 4.12 9.50
N GLU A 70 -1.38 4.01 10.82
CA GLU A 70 -1.89 4.95 11.82
C GLU A 70 -1.26 6.36 11.66
N TYR A 71 0.04 6.44 11.36
CA TYR A 71 0.68 7.73 11.06
C TYR A 71 0.13 8.36 9.78
N LYS A 72 -0.17 7.56 8.74
CA LYS A 72 -0.75 8.08 7.48
C LYS A 72 -2.17 8.60 7.68
N GLU A 73 -3.00 7.89 8.44
CA GLU A 73 -4.36 8.34 8.78
C GLU A 73 -4.33 9.62 9.62
N LEU A 74 -3.50 9.65 10.66
CA LEU A 74 -3.35 10.83 11.52
C LEU A 74 -2.78 12.03 10.76
N LYS A 75 -1.85 11.79 9.82
CA LYS A 75 -1.31 12.82 8.92
C LYS A 75 -2.40 13.42 8.04
N SER A 76 -3.25 12.58 7.44
CA SER A 76 -4.38 13.03 6.62
C SER A 76 -5.38 13.84 7.46
N GLU A 77 -5.71 13.39 8.67
CA GLU A 77 -6.58 14.15 9.59
C GLU A 77 -5.97 15.51 9.99
N CYS A 78 -4.67 15.56 10.29
CA CYS A 78 -3.97 16.81 10.59
C CYS A 78 -3.96 17.77 9.41
N HIS A 79 -3.74 17.26 8.19
CA HIS A 79 -3.80 18.04 6.96
C HIS A 79 -5.19 18.64 6.74
N GLN A 80 -6.25 17.86 6.92
CA GLN A 80 -7.64 18.31 6.76
C GLN A 80 -7.98 19.46 7.73
N ARG A 81 -7.71 19.29 9.03
CA ARG A 81 -7.98 20.34 10.04
C ARG A 81 -7.18 21.61 9.80
N SER A 82 -5.93 21.46 9.36
CA SER A 82 -5.06 22.59 9.06
C SER A 82 -5.52 23.34 7.80
N ALA A 83 -6.00 22.62 6.78
CA ALA A 83 -6.58 23.19 5.58
C ALA A 83 -7.86 24.00 5.89
N GLU A 84 -8.74 23.48 6.74
CA GLU A 84 -9.96 24.18 7.19
C GLU A 84 -9.63 25.48 7.93
N LYS A 85 -8.63 25.47 8.82
CA LYS A 85 -8.18 26.68 9.52
C LYS A 85 -7.58 27.72 8.58
N LEU A 86 -6.86 27.27 7.54
CA LEU A 86 -6.34 28.17 6.53
C LEU A 86 -7.46 28.75 5.66
N LEU A 87 -8.51 27.97 5.35
CA LEU A 87 -9.69 28.44 4.62
C LEU A 87 -10.45 29.50 5.43
N GLU A 88 -10.64 29.29 6.73
CA GLU A 88 -11.24 30.28 7.64
C GLU A 88 -10.47 31.62 7.59
N LEU A 89 -9.14 31.58 7.58
CA LEU A 89 -8.30 32.77 7.45
C LEU A 89 -8.48 33.45 6.09
N CYS A 90 -8.52 32.68 5.01
CA CYS A 90 -8.73 33.21 3.65
C CYS A 90 -10.07 33.93 3.53
N CYS A 91 -11.15 33.34 4.06
CA CYS A 91 -12.48 33.95 4.05
C CYS A 91 -12.56 35.18 4.98
N ALA A 92 -11.90 35.15 6.13
CA ALA A 92 -11.91 36.25 7.09
C ALA A 92 -11.11 37.48 6.62
N ASN A 93 -9.95 37.27 5.99
CA ASN A 93 -9.11 38.37 5.52
C ASN A 93 -9.47 38.84 4.09
N ARG A 94 -10.19 38.04 3.30
CA ARG A 94 -10.65 38.37 1.93
C ARG A 94 -9.52 38.81 0.97
N GLY A 95 -9.90 39.22 -0.25
CA GLY A 95 -9.00 39.83 -1.23
C GLY A 95 -7.80 38.94 -1.57
N VAL A 96 -6.61 39.44 -1.28
CA VAL A 96 -5.33 38.76 -1.59
C VAL A 96 -5.24 37.36 -0.96
N TYR A 97 -5.79 37.14 0.24
CA TYR A 97 -5.77 35.82 0.87
C TYR A 97 -6.64 34.80 0.14
N ILE A 98 -7.75 35.25 -0.45
CA ILE A 98 -8.61 34.39 -1.29
C ILE A 98 -7.87 34.03 -2.57
N LYS A 99 -7.19 34.99 -3.21
CA LYS A 99 -6.38 34.73 -4.42
C LYS A 99 -5.27 33.71 -4.14
N VAL A 100 -4.55 33.85 -3.02
CA VAL A 100 -3.53 32.86 -2.62
C VAL A 100 -4.16 31.48 -2.34
N GLY A 101 -5.33 31.44 -1.69
CA GLY A 101 -6.09 30.19 -1.48
C GLY A 101 -6.52 29.53 -2.79
N GLN A 102 -6.94 30.31 -3.79
CA GLN A 102 -7.26 29.83 -5.14
C GLN A 102 -6.02 29.25 -5.84
N HIS A 103 -4.85 29.87 -5.69
CA HIS A 103 -3.60 29.30 -6.19
C HIS A 103 -3.28 27.95 -5.52
N ILE A 104 -3.45 27.83 -4.20
CA ILE A 104 -3.28 26.56 -3.47
C ILE A 104 -4.25 25.49 -3.98
N ALA A 105 -5.51 25.85 -4.24
CA ALA A 105 -6.52 24.95 -4.78
C ALA A 105 -6.23 24.45 -6.22
N ALA A 106 -5.35 25.12 -6.96
CA ALA A 106 -4.96 24.72 -8.31
C ALA A 106 -3.81 23.70 -8.34
N LEU A 107 -3.08 23.49 -7.24
CA LEU A 107 -1.86 22.67 -7.18
C LEU A 107 -2.15 21.20 -6.80
N ASP A 108 -3.07 20.53 -7.50
CA ASP A 108 -3.58 19.17 -7.18
C ASP A 108 -2.50 18.07 -7.16
N TYR A 109 -1.42 18.24 -7.92
CA TYR A 109 -0.31 17.28 -8.02
C TYR A 109 0.85 17.55 -7.04
N LEU A 110 0.90 18.74 -6.44
CA LEU A 110 2.03 19.20 -5.62
C LEU A 110 1.69 19.25 -4.13
N LEU A 111 0.44 19.55 -3.80
CA LEU A 111 -0.02 19.68 -2.42
C LEU A 111 -0.88 18.48 -1.99
N PRO A 112 -0.99 18.20 -0.68
CA PRO A 112 -1.87 17.17 -0.18
C PRO A 112 -3.33 17.40 -0.63
N LYS A 113 -4.02 16.31 -0.97
CA LYS A 113 -5.40 16.33 -1.48
C LYS A 113 -6.33 17.12 -0.56
N GLU A 114 -6.11 17.03 0.76
CA GLU A 114 -6.92 17.70 1.78
C GLU A 114 -6.88 19.22 1.64
N TYR A 115 -5.69 19.80 1.41
CA TYR A 115 -5.53 21.24 1.20
C TYR A 115 -6.17 21.71 -0.10
N VAL A 116 -5.93 20.97 -1.18
CA VAL A 116 -6.44 21.31 -2.51
C VAL A 116 -7.97 21.24 -2.54
N GLN A 117 -8.55 20.17 -1.99
CA GLN A 117 -10.00 19.97 -1.95
C GLN A 117 -10.70 21.01 -1.07
N THR A 118 -10.14 21.31 0.10
CA THR A 118 -10.71 22.31 1.01
C THR A 118 -10.68 23.71 0.40
N MET A 119 -9.58 24.08 -0.27
CA MET A 119 -9.44 25.40 -0.89
C MET A 119 -10.22 25.56 -2.20
N ARG A 120 -10.66 24.46 -2.84
CA ARG A 120 -11.43 24.49 -4.09
C ARG A 120 -12.73 25.29 -3.98
N ILE A 121 -13.31 25.39 -2.79
CA ILE A 121 -14.50 26.21 -2.49
C ILE A 121 -14.28 27.67 -2.90
N LEU A 122 -13.06 28.19 -2.76
CA LEU A 122 -12.73 29.60 -3.09
C LEU A 122 -12.79 29.91 -4.60
N HIS A 123 -12.80 28.90 -5.47
CA HIS A 123 -12.99 29.10 -6.93
C HIS A 123 -14.45 29.24 -7.31
N SER A 124 -15.37 28.63 -6.56
CA SER A 124 -16.81 28.62 -6.87
C SER A 124 -17.64 29.57 -6.00
N GLN A 125 -17.20 29.85 -4.77
CA GLN A 125 -17.98 30.57 -3.76
C GLN A 125 -17.08 31.56 -3.01
N ALA A 126 -16.67 32.63 -3.70
CA ALA A 126 -16.02 33.77 -3.05
C ALA A 126 -17.07 34.70 -2.40
N PRO A 127 -16.75 35.36 -1.27
CA PRO A 127 -17.66 36.28 -0.60
C PRO A 127 -17.93 37.53 -1.44
N SER A 128 -19.22 37.84 -1.67
CA SER A 128 -19.67 39.00 -2.45
C SER A 128 -19.63 40.29 -1.63
N THR A 129 -19.52 41.42 -2.33
CA THR A 129 -19.68 42.75 -1.75
C THR A 129 -21.07 43.29 -2.10
N ASP A 130 -21.64 44.07 -1.18
CA ASP A 130 -22.96 44.68 -1.38
C ASP A 130 -22.97 45.62 -2.59
N VAL A 131 -24.08 45.61 -3.32
CA VAL A 131 -24.28 46.39 -4.55
C VAL A 131 -24.07 47.90 -4.32
N LYS A 132 -24.40 48.41 -3.13
CA LYS A 132 -24.21 49.82 -2.75
C LYS A 132 -22.74 50.23 -2.83
N ASP A 133 -21.84 49.37 -2.37
CA ASP A 133 -20.40 49.63 -2.42
C ASP A 133 -19.86 49.51 -3.85
N ILE A 134 -20.43 48.63 -4.68
CA ILE A 134 -20.10 48.54 -6.11
C ILE A 134 -20.49 49.79 -6.86
N TYR A 135 -21.72 50.29 -6.65
CA TYR A 135 -22.17 51.55 -7.25
C TYR A 135 -21.31 52.73 -6.82
N ARG A 136 -20.80 52.72 -5.57
CA ARG A 136 -19.83 53.72 -5.11
C ARG A 136 -18.54 53.68 -5.93
N VAL A 137 -17.96 52.49 -6.17
CA VAL A 137 -16.74 52.34 -6.99
C VAL A 137 -16.97 52.83 -8.42
N ILE A 138 -18.09 52.45 -9.04
CA ILE A 138 -18.45 52.91 -10.39
C ILE A 138 -18.55 54.44 -10.44
N ARG A 139 -19.20 55.06 -9.45
CA ARG A 139 -19.35 56.53 -9.37
C ARG A 139 -18.01 57.24 -9.18
N GLU A 140 -17.15 56.71 -8.30
CA GLU A 140 -15.82 57.26 -8.03
C GLU A 140 -14.94 57.30 -9.28
N ASP A 141 -14.96 56.23 -10.07
CA ASP A 141 -14.07 56.01 -11.21
C ASP A 141 -14.61 56.59 -12.51
N LEU A 142 -15.90 56.38 -12.83
CA LEU A 142 -16.52 56.89 -14.08
C LEU A 142 -17.06 58.32 -13.96
N LYS A 143 -17.05 58.91 -12.76
CA LYS A 143 -17.54 60.28 -12.47
C LYS A 143 -19.00 60.54 -12.87
N LYS A 144 -19.79 59.47 -13.03
CA LYS A 144 -21.21 59.50 -13.37
C LYS A 144 -21.96 58.50 -12.51
N ASP A 145 -23.25 58.73 -12.31
CA ASP A 145 -24.07 57.79 -11.55
C ASP A 145 -24.33 56.52 -12.37
N PRO A 146 -24.28 55.30 -11.78
CA PRO A 146 -24.49 54.06 -12.53
C PRO A 146 -25.84 54.01 -13.25
N LEU A 147 -26.88 54.62 -12.67
CA LEU A 147 -28.24 54.71 -13.25
C LEU A 147 -28.32 55.71 -14.41
N GLU A 148 -27.33 56.59 -14.58
CA GLU A 148 -27.25 57.48 -15.74
C GLU A 148 -26.60 56.78 -16.94
N ILE A 149 -25.71 55.81 -16.67
CA ILE A 149 -24.96 55.03 -17.66
C ILE A 149 -25.77 53.82 -18.15
N PHE A 150 -26.31 53.03 -17.22
CA PHE A 150 -27.01 51.79 -17.50
C PHE A 150 -28.53 51.97 -17.36
N GLU A 151 -29.29 51.41 -18.28
CA GLU A 151 -30.75 51.29 -18.15
C GLU A 151 -31.11 50.34 -17.00
N SER A 152 -30.39 49.23 -16.89
CA SER A 152 -30.49 48.30 -15.77
C SER A 152 -29.13 47.66 -15.48
N ILE A 153 -28.86 47.40 -14.21
CA ILE A 153 -27.72 46.60 -13.75
C ILE A 153 -28.25 45.60 -12.72
N GLU A 154 -27.99 44.32 -12.94
CA GLU A 154 -28.50 43.25 -12.09
C GLU A 154 -27.84 43.33 -10.70
N PRO A 155 -28.63 43.37 -9.61
CA PRO A 155 -28.09 43.49 -8.25
C PRO A 155 -27.34 42.22 -7.83
N GLU A 156 -27.75 41.04 -8.31
CA GLU A 156 -27.01 39.81 -8.07
C GLU A 156 -25.82 39.71 -9.03
N PRO A 157 -24.60 39.43 -8.53
CA PRO A 157 -23.45 39.25 -9.40
C PRO A 157 -23.55 37.94 -10.17
N LEU A 158 -23.24 37.96 -11.47
CA LEU A 158 -23.06 36.77 -12.31
C LEU A 158 -21.93 35.87 -11.80
N GLY A 159 -20.93 36.48 -11.18
CA GLY A 159 -19.79 35.78 -10.58
C GLY A 159 -19.06 36.68 -9.61
N THR A 160 -18.66 36.10 -8.47
CA THR A 160 -17.80 36.76 -7.49
C THR A 160 -16.43 36.11 -7.52
N ALA A 161 -15.40 36.89 -7.83
CA ALA A 161 -14.00 36.46 -7.89
C ALA A 161 -13.22 36.98 -6.68
N SER A 162 -11.93 36.67 -6.59
CA SER A 162 -11.08 37.04 -5.44
C SER A 162 -10.84 38.54 -5.29
N LEU A 163 -10.83 39.29 -6.40
CA LEU A 163 -10.50 40.72 -6.45
C LEU A 163 -11.67 41.60 -6.91
N ALA A 164 -12.70 40.98 -7.52
CA ALA A 164 -13.75 41.68 -8.25
C ALA A 164 -15.06 40.88 -8.26
N GLN A 165 -16.17 41.53 -8.59
CA GLN A 165 -17.42 40.88 -8.93
C GLN A 165 -17.94 41.38 -10.27
N VAL A 166 -18.65 40.51 -11.01
CA VAL A 166 -19.16 40.78 -12.35
C VAL A 166 -20.67 40.89 -12.30
N HIS A 167 -21.22 41.97 -12.86
CA HIS A 167 -22.65 42.20 -12.98
C HIS A 167 -23.05 42.25 -14.45
N LYS A 168 -24.27 41.77 -14.76
CA LYS A 168 -24.88 41.99 -16.05
C LYS A 168 -25.48 43.40 -16.07
N ALA A 169 -25.22 44.17 -17.11
CA ALA A 169 -25.78 45.50 -17.28
C ALA A 169 -26.29 45.68 -18.70
N THR A 170 -27.32 46.51 -18.85
CA THR A 170 -27.89 46.88 -20.16
C THR A 170 -27.71 48.38 -20.33
N LEU A 171 -27.10 48.80 -21.44
CA LEU A 171 -27.02 50.21 -21.83
C LEU A 171 -28.37 50.69 -22.34
N LYS A 172 -28.56 52.02 -22.35
CA LYS A 172 -29.77 52.66 -22.88
C LYS A 172 -30.00 52.44 -24.38
N ASP A 173 -28.99 51.95 -25.10
CA ASP A 173 -29.10 51.58 -26.52
C ASP A 173 -29.51 50.10 -26.72
N GLY A 174 -29.80 49.37 -25.62
CA GLY A 174 -30.15 47.95 -25.63
C GLY A 174 -28.95 46.99 -25.63
N THR A 175 -27.72 47.49 -25.66
CA THR A 175 -26.51 46.64 -25.63
C THR A 175 -26.33 46.01 -24.25
N VAL A 176 -26.20 44.68 -24.21
CA VAL A 176 -25.93 43.93 -22.97
C VAL A 176 -24.43 43.78 -22.74
N LEU A 177 -23.97 44.12 -21.54
CA LEU A 177 -22.58 44.17 -21.14
C LEU A 177 -22.35 43.41 -19.83
N ALA A 178 -21.13 42.90 -19.67
CA ALA A 178 -20.59 42.44 -18.41
C ALA A 178 -19.74 43.55 -17.80
N VAL A 179 -20.08 43.97 -16.57
CA VAL A 179 -19.38 45.01 -15.82
C VAL A 179 -18.67 44.36 -14.63
N LYS A 180 -17.35 44.24 -14.73
CA LYS A 180 -16.48 43.70 -13.67
C LYS A 180 -15.95 44.85 -12.81
N VAL A 181 -16.30 44.86 -11.53
CA VAL A 181 -15.96 45.94 -10.59
C VAL A 181 -15.10 45.40 -9.46
N GLN A 182 -14.02 46.10 -9.15
CA GLN A 182 -13.09 45.74 -8.09
C GLN A 182 -13.72 45.96 -6.71
N HIS A 183 -13.47 45.03 -5.78
CA HIS A 183 -13.91 45.21 -4.40
C HIS A 183 -13.21 46.42 -3.73
N PRO A 184 -13.93 47.28 -3.00
CA PRO A 184 -13.36 48.53 -2.45
C PRO A 184 -12.14 48.33 -1.55
N TYR A 185 -12.12 47.26 -0.75
CA TYR A 185 -11.11 47.01 0.28
C TYR A 185 -9.81 46.40 -0.26
N VAL A 186 -9.75 46.01 -1.53
CA VAL A 186 -8.63 45.22 -2.08
C VAL A 186 -7.43 46.11 -2.41
N GLN A 187 -7.64 47.23 -3.08
CA GLN A 187 -6.54 48.09 -3.56
C GLN A 187 -5.70 48.65 -2.40
N GLY A 188 -6.35 49.18 -1.36
CA GLY A 188 -5.68 49.81 -0.21
C GLY A 188 -4.90 48.83 0.68
N ASN A 189 -5.36 47.57 0.79
CA ASN A 189 -4.77 46.60 1.71
C ASN A 189 -3.78 45.63 1.05
N SER A 190 -3.83 45.48 -0.27
CA SER A 190 -3.02 44.51 -1.04
C SER A 190 -1.52 44.55 -0.72
N ARG A 191 -0.94 45.74 -0.60
CA ARG A 191 0.49 45.94 -0.32
C ARG A 191 0.88 45.50 1.09
N ILE A 192 0.01 45.75 2.07
CA ILE A 192 0.23 45.37 3.48
C ILE A 192 0.06 43.85 3.63
N ASP A 193 -0.95 43.28 2.98
CA ASP A 193 -1.20 41.84 2.99
C ASP A 193 -0.05 41.05 2.37
N MET A 194 0.54 41.54 1.29
CA MET A 194 1.70 40.89 0.65
C MET A 194 2.96 40.90 1.50
N LYS A 195 3.26 42.03 2.17
CA LYS A 195 4.36 42.09 3.14
C LYS A 195 4.12 41.19 4.35
N THR A 196 2.87 41.14 4.82
CA THR A 196 2.44 40.26 5.91
C THR A 196 2.65 38.80 5.55
N MET A 197 2.21 38.38 4.35
CA MET A 197 2.36 37.01 3.87
C MET A 197 3.84 36.62 3.73
N GLU A 198 4.67 37.51 3.19
CA GLU A 198 6.12 37.28 3.10
C GLU A 198 6.75 37.05 4.48
N TYR A 199 6.41 37.89 5.46
CA TYR A 199 6.93 37.75 6.82
C TYR A 199 6.50 36.42 7.46
N LEU A 200 5.22 36.05 7.32
CA LEU A 200 4.69 34.80 7.86
C LEU A 200 5.29 33.56 7.18
N VAL A 201 5.53 33.60 5.87
CA VAL A 201 6.16 32.48 5.13
C VAL A 201 7.64 32.35 5.51
N LYS A 202 8.36 33.45 5.72
CA LYS A 202 9.74 33.42 6.26
C LYS A 202 9.78 32.83 7.67
N LEU A 203 8.85 33.26 8.53
CA LEU A 203 8.72 32.72 9.89
C LEU A 203 8.34 31.23 9.89
N MET A 204 7.45 30.81 9.00
CA MET A 204 7.08 29.40 8.83
C MET A 204 8.23 28.55 8.28
N SER A 205 9.04 29.08 7.36
CA SER A 205 10.22 28.38 6.85
C SER A 205 11.27 28.17 7.95
N TRP A 206 11.31 29.06 8.94
CA TRP A 206 12.14 28.90 10.14
C TRP A 206 11.60 27.82 11.09
N VAL A 207 10.27 27.71 11.24
CA VAL A 207 9.63 26.68 12.10
C VAL A 207 9.53 25.31 11.41
N PHE A 208 9.37 25.27 10.09
CA PHE A 208 9.21 24.07 9.26
C PHE A 208 10.11 24.14 8.02
N PRO A 209 11.40 23.79 8.14
CA PRO A 209 12.37 23.89 7.04
C PRO A 209 12.03 23.04 5.81
N GLU A 210 11.24 21.98 5.99
CA GLU A 210 10.78 21.08 4.92
C GLU A 210 9.76 21.74 3.97
N PHE A 211 9.15 22.87 4.36
CA PHE A 211 8.10 23.55 3.60
C PHE A 211 8.55 24.95 3.14
N LYS A 212 9.09 25.03 1.91
CA LYS A 212 9.55 26.29 1.31
C LYS A 212 8.49 26.89 0.35
N PHE A 213 7.68 27.83 0.85
CA PHE A 213 6.64 28.52 0.05
C PHE A 213 7.04 29.91 -0.46
N GLN A 214 8.31 30.30 -0.35
CA GLN A 214 8.76 31.66 -0.69
C GLN A 214 8.45 32.02 -2.16
N TRP A 215 8.61 31.06 -3.07
CA TRP A 215 8.32 31.24 -4.49
C TRP A 215 6.85 31.65 -4.77
N LEU A 216 5.89 31.14 -3.98
CA LEU A 216 4.46 31.44 -4.13
C LEU A 216 4.17 32.91 -3.78
N VAL A 217 4.85 33.42 -2.75
CA VAL A 217 4.74 34.82 -2.34
C VAL A 217 5.39 35.73 -3.38
N ASP A 218 6.57 35.36 -3.87
CA ASP A 218 7.29 36.14 -4.87
C ASP A 218 6.52 36.25 -6.19
N GLU A 219 5.82 35.17 -6.57
CA GLU A 219 4.95 35.14 -7.75
C GLU A 219 3.68 35.99 -7.54
N SER A 220 3.02 35.84 -6.38
CA SER A 220 1.82 36.62 -6.04
C SER A 220 2.10 38.13 -6.02
N LYS A 221 3.28 38.54 -5.53
CA LYS A 221 3.71 39.95 -5.53
C LYS A 221 3.84 40.56 -6.92
N LYS A 222 4.16 39.76 -7.93
CA LYS A 222 4.28 40.21 -9.31
C LYS A 222 2.94 40.23 -10.02
N ASN A 223 2.10 39.23 -9.76
CA ASN A 223 0.85 38.99 -10.47
C ASN A 223 -0.31 39.84 -9.94
N ILE A 224 -0.43 39.98 -8.62
CA ILE A 224 -1.55 40.74 -8.01
C ILE A 224 -1.61 42.19 -8.51
N PRO A 225 -0.51 42.98 -8.57
CA PRO A 225 -0.59 44.33 -9.10
C PRO A 225 -1.09 44.42 -10.55
N GLN A 226 -0.81 43.40 -11.37
CA GLN A 226 -1.27 43.33 -12.76
C GLN A 226 -2.76 42.98 -12.81
N GLU A 227 -3.20 42.03 -11.98
CA GLU A 227 -4.63 41.65 -11.87
C GLU A 227 -5.50 42.75 -11.25
N LEU A 228 -4.93 43.66 -10.46
CA LEU A 228 -5.65 44.82 -9.91
C LEU A 228 -5.90 45.93 -10.95
N ASN A 229 -5.24 45.87 -12.11
CA ASN A 229 -5.38 46.86 -13.17
C ASN A 229 -6.22 46.30 -14.32
N PHE A 230 -7.52 46.55 -14.27
CA PHE A 230 -8.47 46.05 -15.25
C PHE A 230 -8.31 46.66 -16.66
N ALA A 231 -7.69 47.84 -16.80
CA ALA A 231 -7.35 48.36 -18.11
C ALA A 231 -6.29 47.49 -18.81
N GLN A 232 -5.34 46.93 -18.05
CA GLN A 232 -4.35 45.99 -18.57
C GLN A 232 -5.00 44.67 -18.98
N GLU A 233 -5.98 44.19 -18.21
CA GLU A 233 -6.81 43.03 -18.58
C GLU A 233 -7.50 43.24 -19.93
N GLY A 234 -8.13 44.41 -20.15
CA GLY A 234 -8.75 44.74 -21.43
C GLY A 234 -7.75 44.76 -22.61
N GLN A 235 -6.55 45.30 -22.41
CA GLN A 235 -5.50 45.32 -23.44
C GLN A 235 -5.03 43.90 -23.80
N ASN A 236 -4.92 43.02 -22.79
CA ASN A 236 -4.58 41.61 -23.01
C ASN A 236 -5.68 40.88 -23.79
N ALA A 237 -6.95 41.16 -23.50
CA ALA A 237 -8.08 40.59 -24.24
C ALA A 237 -8.02 40.94 -25.73
N GLU A 238 -7.85 42.22 -26.07
CA GLU A 238 -7.71 42.65 -27.47
C GLU A 238 -6.49 42.05 -28.17
N LYS A 239 -5.36 41.94 -27.44
CA LYS A 239 -4.14 41.34 -27.99
C LYS A 239 -4.35 39.88 -28.37
N ILE A 240 -5.07 39.11 -27.54
CA ILE A 240 -5.41 37.72 -27.84
C ILE A 240 -6.42 37.62 -28.97
N ALA A 241 -7.43 38.49 -29.00
CA ALA A 241 -8.41 38.54 -30.08
C ALA A 241 -7.73 38.78 -31.44
N LYS A 242 -6.77 39.71 -31.50
CA LYS A 242 -5.97 39.99 -32.72
C LYS A 242 -5.02 38.84 -33.08
N MET A 243 -4.39 38.21 -32.09
CA MET A 243 -3.45 37.11 -32.31
C MET A 243 -4.10 35.87 -32.93
N PHE A 244 -5.37 35.61 -32.58
CA PHE A 244 -6.12 34.44 -33.01
C PHE A 244 -7.31 34.79 -33.92
N GLU A 245 -7.22 35.90 -34.67
CA GLU A 245 -8.28 36.36 -35.57
C GLU A 245 -8.65 35.30 -36.65
N ASN A 246 -7.67 34.47 -37.04
CA ASN A 246 -7.85 33.36 -37.98
C ASN A 246 -8.64 32.16 -37.40
N ILE A 247 -8.94 32.15 -36.10
CA ILE A 247 -9.65 31.06 -35.42
C ILE A 247 -11.11 31.44 -35.19
N GLU A 248 -12.01 31.01 -36.08
CA GLU A 248 -13.44 31.36 -36.01
C GLU A 248 -14.15 30.90 -34.72
N TRP A 249 -13.72 29.76 -34.14
CA TRP A 249 -14.35 29.14 -32.97
C TRP A 249 -13.89 29.71 -31.63
N LEU A 250 -12.85 30.55 -31.60
CA LEU A 250 -12.42 31.24 -30.38
C LEU A 250 -13.12 32.60 -30.29
N LYS A 251 -13.73 32.90 -29.14
CA LYS A 251 -14.37 34.18 -28.86
C LYS A 251 -13.75 34.81 -27.64
N VAL A 252 -13.43 36.09 -27.76
CA VAL A 252 -12.94 36.95 -26.68
C VAL A 252 -13.87 38.16 -26.61
N PRO A 253 -14.44 38.50 -25.43
CA PRO A 253 -15.32 39.66 -25.29
C PRO A 253 -14.67 40.96 -25.77
N LYS A 254 -15.40 41.76 -26.55
CA LYS A 254 -14.93 43.10 -26.93
C LYS A 254 -14.99 44.05 -25.75
N VAL A 255 -13.93 44.83 -25.55
CA VAL A 255 -13.82 45.79 -24.44
C VAL A 255 -14.42 47.13 -24.85
N ARG A 256 -15.20 47.74 -23.94
CA ARG A 256 -15.73 49.10 -24.08
C ARG A 256 -14.87 50.08 -23.31
N TRP A 257 -13.91 50.69 -24.02
CA TRP A 257 -12.92 51.60 -23.43
C TRP A 257 -13.52 52.88 -22.85
N ASP A 258 -14.67 53.32 -23.36
CA ASP A 258 -15.41 54.49 -22.86
C ASP A 258 -15.96 54.31 -21.44
N LEU A 259 -16.13 53.05 -21.00
CA LEU A 259 -16.66 52.68 -19.69
C LEU A 259 -15.68 51.77 -18.92
N THR A 260 -14.39 51.82 -19.25
CA THR A 260 -13.35 51.00 -18.62
C THR A 260 -12.30 51.87 -17.92
N THR A 261 -12.01 51.55 -16.67
CA THR A 261 -10.98 52.17 -15.82
C THR A 261 -10.08 51.09 -15.21
N PRO A 262 -9.02 51.44 -14.47
CA PRO A 262 -8.23 50.44 -13.73
C PRO A 262 -9.03 49.61 -12.71
N ARG A 263 -10.20 50.07 -12.22
CA ARG A 263 -11.03 49.36 -11.22
C ARG A 263 -12.37 48.86 -11.78
N VAL A 264 -12.76 49.26 -12.99
CA VAL A 264 -14.01 48.88 -13.65
C VAL A 264 -13.70 48.41 -15.07
N LEU A 265 -14.00 47.15 -15.41
CA LEU A 265 -13.90 46.63 -16.78
C LEU A 265 -15.29 46.42 -17.35
N THR A 266 -15.57 47.04 -18.48
CA THR A 266 -16.82 46.87 -19.20
C THR A 266 -16.56 46.16 -20.52
N MET A 267 -17.21 45.02 -20.73
CA MET A 267 -17.02 44.19 -21.93
C MET A 267 -18.33 43.61 -22.45
N GLU A 268 -18.32 43.16 -23.70
CA GLU A 268 -19.42 42.44 -24.34
C GLU A 268 -19.87 41.23 -23.51
N PHE A 269 -21.17 41.10 -23.28
CA PHE A 269 -21.72 39.93 -22.60
C PHE A 269 -21.87 38.78 -23.60
N LEU A 270 -21.17 37.67 -23.35
CA LEU A 270 -21.25 36.45 -24.16
C LEU A 270 -21.93 35.33 -23.37
N GLU A 271 -22.99 34.75 -23.93
CA GLU A 271 -23.70 33.62 -23.34
C GLU A 271 -22.95 32.30 -23.55
N GLY A 272 -22.96 31.44 -22.53
CA GLY A 272 -22.39 30.10 -22.57
C GLY A 272 -22.40 29.42 -21.19
N GLY A 273 -22.22 28.10 -21.17
CA GLY A 273 -22.05 27.33 -19.94
C GLY A 273 -20.58 27.16 -19.56
N GLN A 274 -20.28 26.96 -18.28
CA GLN A 274 -18.90 26.73 -17.83
C GLN A 274 -18.36 25.39 -18.37
N VAL A 275 -17.06 25.32 -18.66
CA VAL A 275 -16.42 24.12 -19.23
C VAL A 275 -16.49 22.88 -18.32
N ASN A 276 -16.68 23.06 -17.01
CA ASN A 276 -16.87 21.98 -16.04
C ASN A 276 -18.34 21.55 -15.86
N ASP A 277 -19.30 22.25 -16.45
CA ASP A 277 -20.72 21.93 -16.36
C ASP A 277 -21.11 20.86 -17.39
N LEU A 278 -20.95 19.60 -16.97
CA LEU A 278 -21.34 18.44 -17.78
C LEU A 278 -22.84 18.43 -18.13
N LYS A 279 -23.70 18.99 -17.26
CA LYS A 279 -25.15 19.03 -17.52
C LYS A 279 -25.48 19.98 -18.66
N TYR A 280 -24.84 21.16 -18.67
CA TYR A 280 -24.97 22.11 -19.75
C TYR A 280 -24.49 21.53 -21.09
N ILE A 281 -23.32 20.88 -21.08
CA ILE A 281 -22.72 20.25 -22.26
C ILE A 281 -23.64 19.16 -22.85
N GLU A 282 -24.19 18.29 -22.00
CA GLU A 282 -25.14 17.25 -22.40
C GLU A 282 -26.45 17.85 -22.95
N ALA A 283 -27.01 18.87 -22.27
CA ALA A 283 -28.24 19.54 -22.69
C ALA A 283 -28.11 20.22 -24.07
N HIS A 284 -26.95 20.81 -24.37
CA HIS A 284 -26.69 21.50 -25.63
C HIS A 284 -26.08 20.61 -26.72
N LYS A 285 -25.89 19.31 -26.45
CA LYS A 285 -25.29 18.31 -27.36
C LYS A 285 -23.90 18.74 -27.88
N ILE A 286 -23.07 19.29 -27.00
CA ILE A 286 -21.70 19.69 -27.31
C ILE A 286 -20.78 18.49 -27.04
N ASP A 287 -19.85 18.19 -27.94
CA ASP A 287 -18.90 17.09 -27.76
C ASP A 287 -17.78 17.49 -26.77
N PRO A 288 -17.64 16.83 -25.60
CA PRO A 288 -16.54 17.09 -24.66
C PRO A 288 -15.15 16.94 -25.30
N TYR A 289 -15.00 16.03 -26.27
CA TYR A 289 -13.72 15.81 -26.94
C TYR A 289 -13.34 16.98 -27.85
N GLU A 290 -14.32 17.59 -28.52
CA GLU A 290 -14.10 18.78 -29.35
C GLU A 290 -13.56 19.94 -28.49
N ILE A 291 -14.14 20.15 -27.30
CA ILE A 291 -13.69 21.16 -26.33
C ILE A 291 -12.23 20.90 -25.93
N SER A 292 -11.92 19.69 -25.49
CA SER A 292 -10.58 19.31 -25.04
C SER A 292 -9.54 19.45 -26.15
N SER A 293 -9.87 19.07 -27.39
CA SER A 293 -8.97 19.21 -28.54
C SER A 293 -8.72 20.67 -28.91
N LYS A 294 -9.76 21.51 -28.92
CA LYS A 294 -9.65 22.94 -29.24
C LYS A 294 -8.84 23.68 -28.17
N LEU A 295 -9.09 23.41 -26.89
CA LEU A 295 -8.29 23.98 -25.79
C LEU A 295 -6.82 23.53 -25.86
N GLY A 296 -6.55 22.24 -26.08
CA GLY A 296 -5.19 21.73 -26.23
C GLY A 296 -4.45 22.39 -27.39
N ALA A 297 -5.13 22.61 -28.52
CA ALA A 297 -4.58 23.34 -29.65
C ALA A 297 -4.29 24.81 -29.33
N LEU A 298 -5.24 25.52 -28.70
CA LEU A 298 -5.10 26.92 -28.31
C LEU A 298 -3.87 27.13 -27.42
N TYR A 299 -3.77 26.37 -26.33
CA TYR A 299 -2.66 26.51 -25.38
C TYR A 299 -1.33 26.06 -25.97
N SER A 300 -1.31 25.06 -26.86
CA SER A 300 -0.09 24.67 -27.59
C SER A 300 0.42 25.81 -28.48
N GLN A 301 -0.47 26.53 -29.18
CA GLN A 301 -0.07 27.68 -29.99
C GLN A 301 0.40 28.87 -29.11
N MET A 302 -0.31 29.16 -28.02
CA MET A 302 0.10 30.19 -27.06
C MET A 302 1.51 29.94 -26.50
N ILE A 303 1.81 28.69 -26.11
CA ILE A 303 3.09 28.31 -25.50
C ILE A 303 4.22 28.23 -26.52
N PHE A 304 4.05 27.43 -27.58
CA PHE A 304 5.15 27.06 -28.47
C PHE A 304 5.32 28.01 -29.66
N ILE A 305 4.27 28.70 -30.12
CA ILE A 305 4.31 29.57 -31.32
C ILE A 305 4.39 31.05 -30.95
N HIS A 306 3.44 31.56 -30.17
CA HIS A 306 3.37 32.99 -29.88
C HIS A 306 4.18 33.41 -28.66
N GLY A 307 4.32 32.52 -27.67
CA GLY A 307 4.98 32.85 -26.41
C GLY A 307 4.21 33.84 -25.54
N PHE A 308 2.90 33.99 -25.74
CA PHE A 308 2.03 34.82 -24.92
C PHE A 308 0.92 33.95 -24.36
N VAL A 309 1.05 33.55 -23.09
CA VAL A 309 0.30 32.45 -22.48
C VAL A 309 -0.62 32.97 -21.40
N HIS A 310 -1.87 32.54 -21.43
CA HIS A 310 -2.80 32.78 -20.35
C HIS A 310 -2.45 31.88 -19.14
N SER A 311 -2.14 32.51 -18.01
CA SER A 311 -1.60 31.83 -16.83
C SER A 311 -2.67 31.42 -15.79
N ASP A 312 -3.96 31.65 -16.06
CA ASP A 312 -5.06 31.30 -15.13
C ASP A 312 -6.32 30.72 -15.82
N PRO A 313 -6.18 29.64 -16.63
CA PRO A 313 -7.31 29.00 -17.29
C PRO A 313 -8.15 28.12 -16.36
N HIS A 314 -8.69 28.70 -15.30
CA HIS A 314 -9.63 27.96 -14.44
C HIS A 314 -10.95 27.71 -15.18
N PRO A 315 -11.70 26.62 -14.91
CA PRO A 315 -13.00 26.38 -15.52
C PRO A 315 -14.01 27.53 -15.46
N GLY A 316 -13.92 28.41 -14.46
CA GLY A 316 -14.77 29.61 -14.38
C GLY A 316 -14.48 30.67 -15.44
N ASN A 317 -13.29 30.66 -16.03
CA ASN A 317 -12.82 31.62 -17.04
C ASN A 317 -13.00 31.10 -18.48
N ILE A 318 -13.62 29.94 -18.65
CA ILE A 318 -13.81 29.31 -19.97
C ILE A 318 -15.28 28.92 -20.11
N LEU A 319 -15.98 29.58 -21.03
CA LEU A 319 -17.33 29.19 -21.41
C LEU A 319 -17.33 28.42 -22.72
N VAL A 320 -18.30 27.52 -22.84
CA VAL A 320 -18.57 26.74 -24.05
C VAL A 320 -19.99 27.03 -24.50
N ARG A 321 -20.16 27.22 -25.80
CA ARG A 321 -21.49 27.40 -26.41
C ARG A 321 -21.53 26.74 -27.77
N ARG A 322 -22.73 26.43 -28.24
CA ARG A 322 -22.93 25.86 -29.57
C ARG A 322 -23.24 26.96 -30.57
N ASN A 323 -22.43 27.06 -31.62
CA ASN A 323 -22.60 28.03 -32.70
C ASN A 323 -23.79 27.61 -33.60
N PRO A 324 -24.50 28.55 -34.25
CA PRO A 324 -25.45 28.27 -35.34
C PRO A 324 -24.94 27.29 -36.41
N LYS A 325 -23.64 27.28 -36.72
CA LYS A 325 -23.00 26.31 -37.63
C LYS A 325 -22.87 24.88 -37.07
N GLY A 326 -23.32 24.64 -35.83
CA GLY A 326 -23.29 23.34 -35.16
C GLY A 326 -21.98 22.98 -34.44
N GLN A 327 -20.93 23.81 -34.56
CA GLN A 327 -19.61 23.63 -33.92
C GLN A 327 -19.57 24.22 -32.50
N CYS A 328 -18.64 23.74 -31.66
CA CYS A 328 -18.41 24.32 -30.32
C CYS A 328 -17.58 25.60 -30.40
N ASP A 329 -18.12 26.73 -29.94
CA ASP A 329 -17.35 27.94 -29.67
C ASP A 329 -16.74 27.85 -28.26
N ILE A 330 -15.51 28.33 -28.11
CA ILE A 330 -14.84 28.51 -26.82
C ILE A 330 -14.73 30.00 -26.54
N VAL A 331 -15.30 30.44 -25.43
CA VAL A 331 -15.18 31.81 -24.95
C VAL A 331 -14.13 31.87 -23.85
N LEU A 332 -13.08 32.65 -24.08
CA LEU A 332 -12.04 32.89 -23.08
C LEU A 332 -12.35 34.18 -22.33
N LEU A 333 -12.39 34.09 -21.00
CA LEU A 333 -12.69 35.19 -20.09
C LEU A 333 -11.49 35.48 -19.18
N ASP A 334 -11.56 36.59 -18.43
CA ASP A 334 -10.60 36.99 -17.39
C ASP A 334 -9.14 37.05 -17.87
N HIS A 335 -8.84 38.10 -18.64
CA HIS A 335 -7.54 38.30 -19.26
C HIS A 335 -6.50 38.97 -18.34
N GLY A 336 -6.71 38.91 -17.01
CA GLY A 336 -5.91 39.63 -16.03
C GLY A 336 -4.47 39.13 -15.90
N LEU A 337 -4.22 37.84 -16.20
CA LEU A 337 -2.90 37.23 -16.00
C LEU A 337 -2.36 36.54 -17.26
N TYR A 338 -1.35 37.19 -17.87
CA TYR A 338 -0.60 36.67 -19.01
C TYR A 338 0.90 36.66 -18.76
N ALA A 339 1.55 35.61 -19.25
CA ALA A 339 3.00 35.48 -19.26
C ALA A 339 3.55 35.65 -20.68
N THR A 340 4.60 36.45 -20.83
CA THR A 340 5.39 36.48 -22.06
C THR A 340 6.62 35.60 -21.90
N LEU A 341 6.72 34.55 -22.72
CA LEU A 341 7.81 33.59 -22.72
C LEU A 341 8.94 34.06 -23.63
N LYS A 342 10.18 33.98 -23.14
CA LYS A 342 11.37 34.23 -23.95
C LYS A 342 11.52 33.14 -25.02
N ASP A 343 11.99 33.52 -26.20
CA ASP A 343 12.20 32.57 -27.30
C ASP A 343 13.14 31.43 -26.89
N GLU A 344 14.29 31.74 -26.31
CA GLU A 344 15.25 30.73 -25.82
C GLU A 344 14.59 29.71 -24.88
N PHE A 345 13.71 30.18 -24.00
CA PHE A 345 12.99 29.32 -23.07
C PHE A 345 12.00 28.41 -23.82
N ARG A 346 11.21 28.96 -24.75
CA ARG A 346 10.26 28.19 -25.58
C ARG A 346 10.95 27.08 -26.37
N ILE A 347 12.12 27.38 -26.92
CA ILE A 347 12.89 26.43 -27.71
C ILE A 347 13.46 25.31 -26.83
N ASN A 348 14.04 25.64 -25.67
CA ASN A 348 14.51 24.62 -24.73
C ASN A 348 13.34 23.73 -24.25
N TYR A 349 12.16 24.31 -24.05
CA TYR A 349 10.95 23.56 -23.68
C TYR A 349 10.42 22.68 -24.82
N ALA A 350 10.41 23.17 -26.06
CA ALA A 350 10.05 22.40 -27.25
C ALA A 350 11.02 21.23 -27.46
N ASN A 351 12.32 21.47 -27.32
CA ASN A 351 13.34 20.43 -27.42
C ASN A 351 13.23 19.39 -26.28
N LEU A 352 12.89 19.81 -25.06
CA LEU A 352 12.60 18.87 -23.98
C LEU A 352 11.44 17.94 -24.34
N TRP A 353 10.34 18.47 -24.87
CA TRP A 353 9.22 17.67 -25.35
C TRP A 353 9.61 16.70 -26.48
N MET A 354 10.43 17.15 -27.44
CA MET A 354 10.95 16.28 -28.49
C MET A 354 11.84 15.18 -27.91
N SER A 355 12.74 15.48 -26.98
CA SER A 355 13.57 14.48 -26.30
C SER A 355 12.75 13.47 -25.49
N ILE A 356 11.63 13.90 -24.90
CA ILE A 356 10.69 13.00 -24.20
C ILE A 356 10.01 12.06 -25.20
N LEU A 357 9.55 12.56 -26.35
CA LEU A 357 8.92 11.75 -27.40
C LEU A 357 9.91 10.76 -28.04
N ASP A 358 11.15 11.20 -28.27
CA ASP A 358 12.22 10.37 -28.83
C ASP A 358 12.87 9.43 -27.81
N ARG A 359 12.53 9.57 -26.51
CA ARG A 359 13.09 8.85 -25.37
C ARG A 359 14.61 9.08 -25.21
N ASP A 360 15.09 10.24 -25.65
CA ASP A 360 16.49 10.64 -25.54
C ASP A 360 16.79 11.16 -24.12
N ARG A 361 17.43 10.31 -23.31
CA ARG A 361 17.87 10.67 -21.95
C ARG A 361 18.90 11.78 -21.92
N LYS A 362 19.79 11.86 -22.93
CA LYS A 362 20.85 12.88 -22.97
C LYS A 362 20.23 14.24 -23.27
N GLY A 363 19.35 14.30 -24.27
CA GLY A 363 18.55 15.49 -24.58
C GLY A 363 17.68 15.93 -23.39
N MET A 364 16.96 15.00 -22.76
CA MET A 364 16.14 15.31 -21.57
C MET A 364 16.98 15.95 -20.45
N ARG A 365 18.17 15.43 -20.17
CA ARG A 365 19.08 15.99 -19.15
C ARG A 365 19.59 17.38 -19.55
N GLN A 366 20.02 17.55 -20.81
CA GLN A 366 20.56 18.81 -21.30
C GLN A 366 19.52 19.93 -21.29
N TYR A 367 18.33 19.69 -21.85
CA TYR A 367 17.29 20.72 -21.92
C TYR A 367 16.65 20.97 -20.55
N SER A 368 16.58 19.98 -19.66
CA SER A 368 16.18 20.22 -18.26
C SER A 368 17.19 21.12 -17.53
N LYS A 369 18.49 20.93 -17.78
CA LYS A 369 19.54 21.81 -17.23
C LYS A 369 19.39 23.25 -17.73
N ASN A 370 19.14 23.44 -19.02
CA ASN A 370 18.89 24.77 -19.59
C ASN A 370 17.62 25.44 -19.01
N LEU A 371 16.69 24.66 -18.47
CA LEU A 371 15.47 25.14 -17.82
C LEU A 371 15.63 25.37 -16.30
N GLY A 372 16.86 25.20 -15.76
CA GLY A 372 17.20 25.49 -14.36
C GLY A 372 17.27 24.26 -13.46
N ILE A 373 17.36 23.05 -14.01
CA ILE A 373 17.33 21.80 -13.22
C ILE A 373 18.68 21.11 -13.27
N GLU A 374 19.36 21.12 -12.13
CA GLU A 374 20.68 20.54 -11.98
C GLU A 374 20.62 19.11 -11.40
N GLY A 375 21.55 18.25 -11.80
CA GLY A 375 21.69 16.89 -11.27
C GLY A 375 20.75 15.84 -11.87
N ASP A 376 20.52 14.76 -11.12
CA ASP A 376 19.77 13.57 -11.58
C ASP A 376 18.24 13.70 -11.41
N VAL A 377 17.75 14.87 -11.01
CA VAL A 377 16.31 15.16 -10.83
C VAL A 377 15.56 15.47 -12.14
N TYR A 378 16.24 15.45 -13.29
CA TYR A 378 15.60 15.66 -14.61
C TYR A 378 14.49 14.62 -14.91
N GLY A 379 14.61 13.39 -14.38
CA GLY A 379 13.59 12.36 -14.53
C GLY A 379 12.29 12.67 -13.78
N LEU A 380 12.40 13.21 -12.56
CA LEU A 380 11.26 13.70 -11.79
C LEU A 380 10.59 14.88 -12.51
N PHE A 381 11.39 15.79 -13.07
CA PHE A 381 10.88 16.91 -13.84
C PHE A 381 10.14 16.47 -15.11
N ALA A 382 10.67 15.50 -15.86
CA ALA A 382 9.97 14.93 -17.01
C ALA A 382 8.62 14.32 -16.60
N CYS A 383 8.53 13.70 -15.42
CA CYS A 383 7.27 13.19 -14.87
C CYS A 383 6.29 14.32 -14.51
N MET A 384 6.76 15.45 -13.97
CA MET A 384 5.93 16.63 -13.70
C MET A 384 5.37 17.25 -15.00
N VAL A 385 6.23 17.42 -16.01
CA VAL A 385 5.89 18.02 -17.30
C VAL A 385 4.90 17.18 -18.09
N THR A 386 5.00 15.85 -18.02
CA THR A 386 4.14 14.92 -18.77
C THR A 386 2.93 14.45 -17.97
N GLY A 387 2.99 14.48 -16.64
CA GLY A 387 1.96 13.89 -15.77
C GLY A 387 1.94 12.36 -15.83
N ARG A 388 3.00 11.74 -16.38
CA ARG A 388 3.15 10.28 -16.54
C ARG A 388 4.31 9.78 -15.69
N THR A 389 4.29 8.47 -15.39
CA THR A 389 5.38 7.86 -14.63
C THR A 389 6.64 7.72 -15.49
N TRP A 390 7.81 7.66 -14.85
CA TRP A 390 9.07 7.47 -15.54
C TRP A 390 9.08 6.21 -16.43
N ASP A 391 8.45 5.13 -15.97
CA ASP A 391 8.32 3.88 -16.72
C ASP A 391 7.51 4.09 -18.01
N THR A 392 6.37 4.80 -17.92
CA THR A 392 5.53 5.17 -19.07
C THR A 392 6.29 6.03 -20.08
N ILE A 393 7.06 7.02 -19.61
CA ILE A 393 7.87 7.90 -20.47
C ILE A 393 8.90 7.07 -21.23
N MET A 394 9.61 6.16 -20.55
CA MET A 394 10.63 5.33 -21.18
C MET A 394 10.05 4.29 -22.16
N LYS A 395 8.83 3.79 -21.90
CA LYS A 395 8.11 2.90 -22.83
C LYS A 395 7.57 3.63 -24.06
N GLY A 396 7.23 4.92 -23.89
CA GLY A 396 6.70 5.80 -24.93
C GLY A 396 5.31 6.30 -24.58
N ILE A 397 5.18 7.62 -24.38
CA ILE A 397 3.92 8.28 -24.00
C ILE A 397 2.86 8.18 -25.12
N ASP A 398 3.31 8.05 -26.37
CA ASP A 398 2.48 7.87 -27.56
C ASP A 398 1.86 6.46 -27.65
N ARG A 399 2.43 5.48 -26.96
CA ARG A 399 2.05 4.05 -27.03
C ARG A 399 1.11 3.61 -25.92
N GLU A 400 1.29 4.13 -24.70
CA GLU A 400 0.47 3.73 -23.55
C GLU A 400 -0.68 4.72 -23.30
N ASN A 401 -1.91 4.19 -23.20
CA ASN A 401 -3.08 4.98 -22.81
C ASN A 401 -3.01 5.35 -21.32
N PHE A 402 -3.56 6.51 -20.97
CA PHE A 402 -3.61 6.99 -19.58
C PHE A 402 -4.40 6.01 -18.70
N SER A 403 -3.74 5.40 -17.72
CA SER A 403 -4.40 4.48 -16.78
C SER A 403 -4.85 5.24 -15.53
N LYS A 404 -6.11 5.04 -15.10
CA LYS A 404 -6.66 5.70 -13.90
C LYS A 404 -5.82 5.46 -12.63
N GLY A 405 -5.08 4.34 -12.56
CA GLY A 405 -4.16 4.03 -11.45
C GLY A 405 -2.81 4.77 -11.51
N GLU A 406 -2.39 5.30 -12.67
CA GLU A 406 -1.15 6.08 -12.79
C GLU A 406 -1.24 7.38 -11.99
N LYS A 407 -2.40 8.05 -12.00
CA LYS A 407 -2.60 9.32 -11.28
C LYS A 407 -2.43 9.15 -9.76
N ASP A 408 -3.07 8.13 -9.18
CA ASP A 408 -2.96 7.85 -7.75
C ASP A 408 -1.56 7.35 -7.36
N PHE A 409 -0.89 6.61 -8.26
CA PHE A 409 0.49 6.19 -8.07
C PHE A 409 1.46 7.37 -8.07
N VAL A 410 1.34 8.26 -9.05
CA VAL A 410 2.10 9.52 -9.12
C VAL A 410 1.86 10.33 -7.85
N GLN A 411 0.61 10.56 -7.45
CA GLN A 411 0.31 11.39 -6.28
C GLN A 411 0.82 10.79 -4.95
N GLN A 412 0.72 9.46 -4.78
CA GLN A 412 1.25 8.78 -3.59
C GLN A 412 2.78 8.79 -3.57
N HIS A 413 3.44 8.55 -4.70
CA HIS A 413 4.90 8.56 -4.78
C HIS A 413 5.47 9.98 -4.62
N PHE A 414 4.78 10.98 -5.17
CA PHE A 414 5.15 12.39 -5.07
C PHE A 414 5.08 12.91 -3.62
N THR A 415 4.15 12.41 -2.79
CA THR A 415 4.13 12.78 -1.36
C THR A 415 5.40 12.36 -0.59
N GLY A 416 6.10 11.32 -1.06
CA GLY A 416 7.41 10.90 -0.52
C GLY A 416 8.60 11.65 -1.13
N LEU A 417 8.40 12.32 -2.26
CA LEU A 417 9.41 13.09 -3.00
C LEU A 417 9.23 14.61 -2.82
N LEU A 418 8.32 15.07 -1.95
CA LEU A 418 8.05 16.49 -1.70
C LEU A 418 9.30 17.35 -1.48
N PRO A 419 10.35 16.90 -0.74
CA PRO A 419 11.58 17.68 -0.61
C PRO A 419 12.30 17.88 -1.95
N GLN A 420 12.35 16.85 -2.80
CA GLN A 420 12.96 16.91 -4.14
C GLN A 420 12.13 17.76 -5.09
N ILE A 421 10.80 17.65 -5.03
CA ILE A 421 9.87 18.48 -5.81
C ILE A 421 10.00 19.95 -5.41
N SER A 422 10.07 20.24 -4.11
CA SER A 422 10.28 21.61 -3.61
C SER A 422 11.61 22.18 -4.10
N SER A 423 12.67 21.36 -4.13
CA SER A 423 13.96 21.76 -4.70
C SER A 423 13.90 22.01 -6.20
N VAL A 424 13.14 21.21 -6.95
CA VAL A 424 12.91 21.43 -8.38
C VAL A 424 12.15 22.75 -8.59
N LEU A 425 11.04 22.98 -7.89
CA LEU A 425 10.24 24.21 -8.04
C LEU A 425 10.99 25.49 -7.63
N GLU A 426 11.95 25.39 -6.70
CA GLU A 426 12.79 26.52 -6.27
C GLU A 426 13.83 26.92 -7.33
N ASN A 427 14.44 25.93 -7.99
CA ASN A 427 15.53 26.14 -8.94
C ASN A 427 15.06 26.31 -10.40
N VAL A 428 13.86 25.81 -10.71
CA VAL A 428 13.27 25.89 -12.05
C VAL A 428 13.05 27.35 -12.47
N ASN A 429 13.30 27.64 -13.74
CA ASN A 429 13.03 28.95 -14.33
C ASN A 429 11.59 29.41 -14.02
N ARG A 430 11.41 30.65 -13.55
CA ARG A 430 10.08 31.19 -13.18
C ARG A 430 9.04 31.07 -14.30
N GLN A 431 9.45 31.18 -15.57
CA GLN A 431 8.55 31.01 -16.72
C GLN A 431 7.97 29.59 -16.80
N MET A 432 8.69 28.59 -16.30
CA MET A 432 8.25 27.21 -16.27
C MET A 432 7.23 26.93 -15.17
N LEU A 433 7.28 27.64 -14.04
CA LEU A 433 6.25 27.52 -12.99
C LEU A 433 4.86 27.87 -13.54
N LEU A 434 4.80 28.89 -14.40
CA LEU A 434 3.57 29.31 -15.07
C LEU A 434 3.06 28.25 -16.04
N ILE A 435 3.95 27.67 -16.84
CA ILE A 435 3.59 26.56 -17.74
C ILE A 435 3.12 25.34 -16.96
N LEU A 436 3.79 24.96 -15.86
CA LEU A 436 3.37 23.85 -15.03
C LEU A 436 1.97 24.08 -14.45
N LYS A 437 1.69 25.31 -13.99
CA LYS A 437 0.35 25.70 -13.53
C LYS A 437 -0.69 25.56 -14.65
N THR A 438 -0.42 26.11 -15.83
CA THR A 438 -1.31 26.02 -16.99
C THR A 438 -1.56 24.56 -17.40
N ASN A 439 -0.52 23.74 -17.46
CA ASN A 439 -0.64 22.32 -17.81
C ASN A 439 -1.48 21.54 -16.78
N ASP A 440 -1.30 21.81 -15.48
CA ASP A 440 -2.08 21.14 -14.42
C ASP A 440 -3.56 21.55 -14.44
N LEU A 441 -3.86 22.83 -14.70
CA LEU A 441 -5.24 23.30 -14.88
C LEU A 441 -5.90 22.67 -16.11
N MET A 442 -5.18 22.58 -17.23
CA MET A 442 -5.65 21.91 -18.45
C MET A 442 -5.95 20.42 -18.19
N ARG A 443 -5.07 19.71 -17.49
CA ARG A 443 -5.34 18.32 -17.04
C ARG A 443 -6.56 18.23 -16.13
N GLY A 444 -6.79 19.23 -15.29
CA GLY A 444 -7.98 19.34 -14.44
C GLY A 444 -9.28 19.43 -15.25
N ILE A 445 -9.26 20.21 -16.34
CA ILE A 445 -10.38 20.32 -17.28
C ILE A 445 -10.60 18.99 -18.00
N GLU A 446 -9.56 18.38 -18.57
CA GLU A 446 -9.65 17.06 -19.25
C GLU A 446 -10.17 15.96 -18.34
N HIS A 447 -9.77 15.98 -17.07
CA HIS A 447 -10.27 15.05 -16.06
C HIS A 447 -11.76 15.25 -15.79
N THR A 448 -12.22 16.50 -15.73
CA THR A 448 -13.64 16.83 -15.53
C THR A 448 -14.48 16.42 -16.73
N LEU A 449 -14.00 16.70 -17.94
CA LEU A 449 -14.64 16.32 -19.21
C LEU A 449 -14.54 14.81 -19.52
N ARG A 450 -13.74 14.05 -18.76
CA ARG A 450 -13.48 12.61 -18.97
C ARG A 450 -12.82 12.27 -20.32
N THR A 451 -12.03 13.19 -20.88
CA THR A 451 -11.45 13.09 -22.24
C THR A 451 -9.99 12.65 -22.31
N GLY A 452 -9.33 12.39 -21.18
CA GLY A 452 -7.87 12.14 -21.09
C GLY A 452 -7.30 10.92 -21.81
N ALA A 453 -8.07 10.25 -22.69
CA ALA A 453 -7.71 8.99 -23.35
C ALA A 453 -7.32 9.13 -24.84
N ARG A 454 -7.37 10.31 -25.47
CA ARG A 454 -7.15 10.46 -26.92
C ARG A 454 -5.86 11.19 -27.30
N LYS A 455 -5.18 10.67 -28.35
CA LYS A 455 -3.89 11.13 -28.89
C LYS A 455 -3.93 12.48 -29.65
N GLY A 456 -5.10 13.10 -29.80
CA GLY A 456 -5.30 14.30 -30.63
C GLY A 456 -4.52 15.54 -30.16
N ALA A 457 -4.47 15.79 -28.85
CA ALA A 457 -3.72 16.91 -28.27
C ALA A 457 -2.20 16.79 -28.49
N PHE A 458 -1.67 15.56 -28.44
CA PHE A 458 -0.24 15.29 -28.69
C PHE A 458 0.16 15.58 -30.14
N LYS A 459 -0.74 15.34 -31.10
CA LYS A 459 -0.50 15.65 -32.52
C LYS A 459 -0.29 17.15 -32.72
N VAL A 460 -1.18 17.99 -32.21
CA VAL A 460 -1.08 19.44 -32.37
C VAL A 460 0.12 19.99 -31.61
N MET A 461 0.35 19.52 -30.38
CA MET A 461 1.51 19.93 -29.58
C MET A 461 2.83 19.62 -30.29
N SER A 462 3.00 18.40 -30.80
CA SER A 462 4.24 18.00 -31.50
C SER A 462 4.48 18.82 -32.77
N GLN A 463 3.43 19.15 -33.54
CA GLN A 463 3.54 20.07 -34.66
C GLN A 463 4.01 21.47 -34.22
N CYS A 464 3.45 22.00 -33.14
CA CYS A 464 3.84 23.30 -32.61
C CYS A 464 5.29 23.30 -32.11
N CYS A 465 5.76 22.21 -31.48
CA CYS A 465 7.16 22.03 -31.06
C CYS A 465 8.11 22.05 -32.25
N VAL A 466 7.79 21.29 -33.31
CA VAL A 466 8.60 21.26 -34.54
C VAL A 466 8.65 22.65 -35.18
N HIS A 467 7.50 23.30 -35.35
CA HIS A 467 7.43 24.66 -35.89
C HIS A 467 8.28 25.64 -35.09
N SER A 468 8.20 25.61 -33.74
CA SER A 468 9.00 26.45 -32.84
C SER A 468 10.51 26.29 -33.05
N ILE A 469 10.98 25.04 -33.21
CA ILE A 469 12.40 24.72 -33.42
C ILE A 469 12.87 25.19 -34.80
N TYR A 470 12.06 24.98 -35.84
CA TYR A 470 12.41 25.34 -37.22
C TYR A 470 12.28 26.85 -37.47
N ASP A 471 11.34 27.55 -36.84
CA ASP A 471 11.24 29.02 -36.89
C ASP A 471 12.52 29.68 -36.36
N GLN A 472 13.09 29.16 -35.27
CA GLN A 472 14.38 29.65 -34.78
C GLN A 472 15.51 29.38 -35.78
N ARG A 473 15.55 28.18 -36.38
CA ARG A 473 16.56 27.86 -37.40
C ARG A 473 16.42 28.80 -38.60
N TYR A 474 15.19 29.09 -39.02
CA TYR A 474 14.87 29.99 -40.11
C TYR A 474 15.33 31.43 -39.83
N LYS A 475 15.11 31.92 -38.60
CA LYS A 475 15.60 33.23 -38.14
C LYS A 475 17.13 33.34 -38.10
N LYS A 476 17.84 32.23 -37.90
CA LYS A 476 19.32 32.16 -37.91
C LYS A 476 19.92 32.03 -39.32
N CYS A 477 19.11 31.77 -40.35
CA CYS A 477 19.58 31.65 -41.72
C CYS A 477 19.71 33.03 -42.39
N HIS A 478 20.85 33.28 -43.03
CA HIS A 478 21.11 34.53 -43.73
C HIS A 478 20.83 34.44 -45.24
N THR A 479 20.94 33.24 -45.83
CA THR A 479 20.78 33.03 -47.28
C THR A 479 19.41 32.45 -47.66
N ARG A 480 18.93 32.73 -48.89
CA ARG A 480 17.66 32.20 -49.40
C ARG A 480 17.67 30.67 -49.57
N VAL A 481 18.82 30.08 -49.89
CA VAL A 481 18.98 28.62 -50.03
C VAL A 481 18.90 27.92 -48.68
N GLU A 482 19.54 28.47 -47.64
CA GLU A 482 19.42 27.93 -46.27
C GLU A 482 17.99 28.04 -45.75
N LYS A 483 17.31 29.17 -46.00
CA LYS A 483 15.89 29.36 -45.66
C LYS A 483 15.01 28.31 -46.34
N LEU A 484 15.20 28.06 -47.64
CA LEU A 484 14.48 27.02 -48.37
C LEU A 484 14.77 25.62 -47.82
N LYS A 485 16.03 25.31 -47.49
CA LYS A 485 16.44 24.03 -46.90
C LYS A 485 15.83 23.80 -45.52
N VAL A 486 15.74 24.85 -44.70
CA VAL A 486 15.09 24.80 -43.38
C VAL A 486 13.58 24.61 -43.53
N SER A 487 12.91 25.34 -44.43
CA SER A 487 11.47 25.17 -44.69
C SER A 487 11.13 23.79 -45.26
N LEU A 488 11.94 23.25 -46.18
CA LEU A 488 11.78 21.87 -46.68
C LEU A 488 12.04 20.84 -45.58
N GLY A 489 13.03 21.11 -44.70
CA GLY A 489 13.31 20.30 -43.53
C GLY A 489 12.17 20.30 -42.52
N GLU A 490 11.51 21.44 -42.33
CA GLU A 490 10.34 21.60 -41.47
C GLU A 490 9.15 20.80 -42.01
N ILE A 491 8.82 20.95 -43.30
CA ILE A 491 7.75 20.18 -43.94
C ILE A 491 8.03 18.69 -43.84
N ARG A 492 9.28 18.26 -44.04
CA ARG A 492 9.68 16.86 -43.88
C ARG A 492 9.55 16.39 -42.44
N ALA A 493 9.97 17.19 -41.46
CA ALA A 493 9.87 16.85 -40.05
C ALA A 493 8.40 16.77 -39.57
N ILE A 494 7.56 17.73 -39.96
CA ILE A 494 6.12 17.71 -39.71
C ILE A 494 5.49 16.49 -40.39
N SER A 495 5.87 16.18 -41.64
CA SER A 495 5.37 15.00 -42.36
C SER A 495 5.79 13.70 -41.69
N LEU A 496 7.02 13.61 -41.16
CA LEU A 496 7.49 12.45 -40.41
C LEU A 496 6.74 12.28 -39.08
N VAL A 497 6.52 13.38 -38.35
CA VAL A 497 5.73 13.37 -37.10
C VAL A 497 4.28 12.99 -37.42
N LEU A 498 3.67 13.59 -38.43
CA LEU A 498 2.33 13.27 -38.90
C LEU A 498 2.21 11.82 -39.37
N TRP A 499 3.17 11.32 -40.12
CA TRP A 499 3.21 9.92 -40.55
C TRP A 499 3.34 9.00 -39.32
N SER A 500 4.24 9.32 -38.37
CA SER A 500 4.42 8.53 -37.15
C SER A 500 3.19 8.51 -36.24
N VAL A 501 2.38 9.58 -36.23
CA VAL A 501 1.16 9.70 -35.40
C VAL A 501 -0.08 9.16 -36.13
N GLN A 502 -0.22 9.42 -37.43
CA GLN A 502 -1.40 9.07 -38.27
C GLN A 502 -1.39 7.59 -38.67
N TYR A 503 -0.24 7.05 -39.13
CA TYR A 503 -0.10 5.63 -39.49
C TYR A 503 -0.29 4.73 -38.25
N ARG A 504 -0.11 5.30 -37.05
CA ARG A 504 -0.24 4.65 -35.75
C ARG A 504 -1.63 4.86 -35.10
N SER A 505 -2.53 5.62 -35.76
CA SER A 505 -3.92 5.89 -35.34
C SER A 505 -4.98 5.17 -36.20
N MET A 506 -4.65 4.63 -37.38
CA MET A 506 -5.56 3.80 -38.19
C MET A 506 -5.84 2.40 -37.57
N GLY A 507 -5.21 2.08 -36.44
CA GLY A 507 -5.51 0.86 -35.67
C GLY A 507 -6.75 0.93 -34.77
N ASP A 508 -7.44 2.08 -34.69
CA ASP A 508 -8.55 2.29 -33.75
C ASP A 508 -9.87 2.61 -34.50
N ILE A 509 -10.57 1.56 -34.96
CA ILE A 509 -12.03 1.58 -35.22
C ILE A 509 -12.72 1.14 -33.91
N PRO A 510 -13.74 1.86 -33.40
CA PRO A 510 -14.42 1.49 -32.17
C PRO A 510 -15.31 0.26 -32.42
N GLY A 511 -14.85 -0.91 -32.02
CA GLY A 511 -15.62 -2.15 -32.16
C GLY A 511 -14.82 -3.45 -31.96
N PHE A 512 -13.50 -3.43 -32.11
CA PHE A 512 -12.64 -4.58 -31.84
C PHE A 512 -11.30 -4.11 -31.25
N ALA A 513 -11.11 -4.26 -29.94
CA ALA A 513 -9.79 -4.16 -29.32
C ALA A 513 -9.18 -5.55 -29.25
N ASP A 514 -8.29 -5.85 -30.19
CA ASP A 514 -7.59 -7.12 -30.33
C ASP A 514 -6.39 -7.21 -29.35
N PRO A 515 -6.27 -8.22 -28.47
CA PRO A 515 -5.20 -8.33 -27.46
C PRO A 515 -3.83 -8.78 -28.01
N ASN A 516 -3.69 -8.96 -29.32
CA ASN A 516 -2.48 -9.50 -29.94
C ASN A 516 -1.88 -8.50 -30.93
N LYS A 517 -0.93 -7.66 -30.47
CA LYS A 517 0.20 -7.26 -31.31
C LYS A 517 1.44 -6.99 -30.45
N ALA A 518 2.14 -8.10 -30.18
CA ALA A 518 3.58 -8.07 -30.04
C ALA A 518 4.22 -7.62 -31.37
N VAL A 519 5.35 -6.96 -31.24
CA VAL A 519 6.16 -6.30 -32.28
C VAL A 519 6.38 -7.19 -33.51
N GLU A 520 6.15 -6.62 -34.71
CA GLU A 520 6.58 -7.15 -36.00
C GLU A 520 8.12 -7.14 -36.09
N ILE A 521 8.67 -8.33 -36.32
CA ILE A 521 10.04 -8.56 -36.78
C ILE A 521 10.08 -8.16 -38.27
N SER A 522 11.18 -7.53 -38.67
CA SER A 522 11.49 -7.17 -40.06
C SER A 522 11.27 -8.33 -41.03
N ASN A 523 10.50 -8.07 -42.09
CA ASN A 523 10.34 -8.96 -43.23
C ASN A 523 11.65 -9.08 -44.00
N ASP A 524 12.33 -10.20 -43.86
CA ASP A 524 13.13 -10.84 -44.90
C ASP A 524 12.86 -12.34 -44.73
N ASP A 525 11.79 -12.85 -45.36
CA ASP A 525 11.56 -14.30 -45.54
C ASP A 525 10.32 -14.55 -46.43
N ASP A 526 10.41 -14.18 -47.70
CA ASP A 526 9.42 -14.55 -48.73
C ASP A 526 9.77 -15.89 -49.46
N ALA A 527 10.66 -16.71 -48.89
CA ALA A 527 11.14 -17.92 -49.58
C ALA A 527 10.52 -19.26 -49.13
N TRP A 528 9.73 -19.33 -48.04
CA TRP A 528 9.36 -20.64 -47.45
C TRP A 528 7.88 -20.98 -47.31
N LYS A 529 7.00 -20.39 -48.13
CA LYS A 529 5.58 -20.76 -48.20
C LYS A 529 5.16 -21.31 -49.56
N LYS A 530 5.80 -22.40 -50.00
CA LYS A 530 5.15 -23.41 -50.87
C LYS A 530 5.61 -24.81 -50.47
N LYS A 531 4.89 -25.43 -49.54
CA LYS A 531 4.60 -26.88 -49.46
C LYS A 531 3.79 -27.18 -48.18
N SER A 532 2.49 -26.90 -48.21
CA SER A 532 1.54 -27.58 -47.33
C SER A 532 1.17 -28.92 -47.97
N ALA A 533 1.74 -30.01 -47.44
CA ALA A 533 1.21 -31.34 -47.63
C ALA A 533 1.46 -32.17 -46.35
N LYS A 534 0.35 -32.47 -45.65
CA LYS A 534 0.17 -33.39 -44.51
C LYS A 534 1.37 -34.27 -44.14
N LYS A 535 1.97 -34.07 -42.94
CA LYS A 535 2.56 -35.12 -42.07
C LYS A 535 2.43 -34.76 -40.58
N SER A 536 2.29 -35.78 -39.73
CA SER A 536 1.76 -35.82 -38.36
C SER A 536 2.52 -35.03 -37.27
N GLY A 537 1.80 -34.28 -36.42
CA GLY A 537 2.35 -33.55 -35.25
C GLY A 537 2.62 -34.39 -33.98
N GLY A 538 3.18 -35.59 -34.13
CA GLY A 538 3.60 -36.46 -33.02
C GLY A 538 5.01 -36.15 -32.51
N PHE A 539 5.48 -36.80 -31.44
CA PHE A 539 6.86 -36.66 -30.95
C PHE A 539 7.92 -37.03 -32.02
N GLN A 540 7.52 -37.84 -33.00
CA GLN A 540 8.35 -38.23 -34.15
C GLN A 540 8.73 -37.05 -35.04
N SER A 541 7.92 -35.97 -35.07
CA SER A 541 8.22 -34.79 -35.88
C SER A 541 9.21 -33.81 -35.21
N MET A 542 9.66 -34.11 -33.98
CA MET A 542 10.54 -33.24 -33.19
C MET A 542 12.03 -33.61 -33.31
N ASN A 543 12.38 -34.50 -34.24
CA ASN A 543 13.76 -34.94 -34.51
C ASN A 543 14.53 -35.44 -33.25
N LEU A 544 13.83 -36.18 -32.38
CA LEU A 544 14.40 -36.75 -31.15
C LEU A 544 15.14 -38.07 -31.45
N SER A 545 16.18 -38.38 -30.68
CA SER A 545 16.89 -39.65 -30.79
C SER A 545 15.99 -40.86 -30.49
N HIS A 546 16.31 -42.00 -31.13
CA HIS A 546 15.52 -43.23 -31.02
C HIS A 546 15.35 -43.70 -29.57
N ASN A 547 16.38 -43.55 -28.73
CA ASN A 547 16.34 -43.96 -27.32
C ASN A 547 15.36 -43.10 -26.49
N VAL A 548 15.31 -41.80 -26.74
CA VAL A 548 14.34 -40.88 -26.10
C VAL A 548 12.92 -41.20 -26.56
N LEU A 549 12.72 -41.39 -27.87
CA LEU A 549 11.41 -41.74 -28.44
C LEU A 549 10.88 -43.06 -27.87
N LYS A 550 11.74 -44.08 -27.74
CA LYS A 550 11.41 -45.38 -27.12
C LYS A 550 10.97 -45.22 -25.65
N GLY A 551 11.62 -44.31 -24.91
CA GLY A 551 11.23 -43.95 -23.54
C GLY A 551 9.85 -43.29 -23.47
N ILE A 552 9.58 -42.34 -24.36
CA ILE A 552 8.29 -41.63 -24.45
C ILE A 552 7.15 -42.61 -24.77
N ILE A 553 7.33 -43.49 -25.76
CA ILE A 553 6.32 -44.48 -26.17
C ILE A 553 6.04 -45.47 -25.03
N LYS A 554 7.09 -45.97 -24.35
CA LYS A 554 6.93 -46.91 -23.23
C LYS A 554 6.20 -46.29 -22.03
N ARG A 555 6.32 -44.98 -21.84
CA ARG A 555 5.54 -44.24 -20.83
C ARG A 555 4.07 -44.07 -21.22
N GLY A 556 3.71 -44.31 -22.48
CA GLY A 556 2.35 -44.21 -22.99
C GLY A 556 1.99 -42.83 -23.56
N TYR A 557 2.97 -41.97 -23.85
CA TYR A 557 2.72 -40.65 -24.43
C TYR A 557 2.55 -40.73 -25.93
N LYS A 558 1.30 -40.59 -26.39
CA LYS A 558 0.94 -40.65 -27.82
C LYS A 558 1.20 -39.32 -28.54
N GLN A 559 0.85 -38.19 -27.91
CA GLN A 559 0.97 -36.86 -28.51
C GLN A 559 1.57 -35.86 -27.52
N PRO A 560 2.38 -34.89 -27.99
CA PRO A 560 2.93 -33.85 -27.15
C PRO A 560 1.84 -32.87 -26.71
N THR A 561 1.87 -32.50 -25.42
CA THR A 561 0.99 -31.46 -24.88
C THR A 561 1.30 -30.10 -25.50
N PRO A 562 0.39 -29.11 -25.44
CA PRO A 562 0.64 -27.79 -26.02
C PRO A 562 1.93 -27.11 -25.54
N ILE A 563 2.29 -27.30 -24.26
CA ILE A 563 3.55 -26.76 -23.74
C ILE A 563 4.75 -27.48 -24.31
N GLN A 564 4.71 -28.82 -24.37
CA GLN A 564 5.77 -29.63 -24.96
C GLN A 564 5.99 -29.28 -26.44
N ARG A 565 4.91 -29.10 -27.20
CA ARG A 565 4.98 -28.76 -28.63
C ARG A 565 5.66 -27.42 -28.91
N LYS A 566 5.43 -26.43 -28.05
CA LYS A 566 6.04 -25.10 -28.19
C LYS A 566 7.43 -25.00 -27.58
N THR A 567 7.68 -25.63 -26.43
CA THR A 567 8.97 -25.47 -25.72
C THR A 567 10.05 -26.40 -26.22
N ILE A 568 9.74 -27.67 -26.54
CA ILE A 568 10.76 -28.68 -26.87
C ILE A 568 11.64 -28.21 -28.05
N PRO A 569 11.10 -27.73 -29.19
CA PRO A 569 11.92 -27.25 -30.30
C PRO A 569 12.85 -26.09 -29.92
N LEU A 570 12.33 -25.09 -29.20
CA LEU A 570 13.11 -23.91 -28.79
C LEU A 570 14.25 -24.28 -27.83
N ILE A 571 14.02 -25.26 -26.96
CA ILE A 571 15.04 -25.73 -26.03
C ILE A 571 16.11 -26.53 -26.79
N LEU A 572 15.74 -27.33 -27.80
CA LEU A 572 16.68 -28.07 -28.64
C LEU A 572 17.58 -27.14 -29.49
N GLU A 573 17.10 -25.95 -29.85
CA GLU A 573 17.88 -24.88 -30.50
C GLU A 573 18.94 -24.25 -29.56
N GLY A 574 18.93 -24.58 -28.27
CA GLY A 574 19.88 -24.06 -27.29
C GLY A 574 19.50 -22.72 -26.65
N ARG A 575 18.29 -22.20 -26.92
CA ARG A 575 17.82 -20.91 -26.36
C ARG A 575 17.36 -21.03 -24.90
N ASP A 576 17.53 -19.96 -24.14
CA ASP A 576 16.92 -19.83 -22.80
C ASP A 576 15.40 -19.66 -22.94
N VAL A 577 14.62 -20.30 -22.08
CA VAL A 577 13.14 -20.28 -22.18
C VAL A 577 12.51 -20.00 -20.83
N VAL A 578 11.60 -19.02 -20.82
CA VAL A 578 10.69 -18.77 -19.70
C VAL A 578 9.30 -19.26 -20.11
N ALA A 579 8.89 -20.40 -19.57
CA ALA A 579 7.65 -21.08 -19.91
C ALA A 579 6.58 -20.91 -18.82
N MET A 580 5.46 -20.29 -19.18
CA MET A 580 4.29 -20.17 -18.32
C MET A 580 3.26 -21.26 -18.64
N ALA A 581 3.04 -22.17 -17.68
CA ALA A 581 1.99 -23.16 -17.76
C ALA A 581 1.53 -23.66 -16.38
N ARG A 582 0.24 -24.00 -16.29
CA ARG A 582 -0.36 -24.59 -15.07
C ARG A 582 0.28 -25.94 -14.72
N THR A 583 0.17 -26.33 -13.46
CA THR A 583 0.57 -27.69 -13.02
C THR A 583 -0.29 -28.75 -13.74
N GLY A 584 0.32 -29.87 -14.10
CA GLY A 584 -0.34 -30.91 -14.90
C GLY A 584 -0.33 -30.68 -16.42
N SER A 585 0.22 -29.57 -16.93
CA SER A 585 0.34 -29.33 -18.39
C SER A 585 1.40 -30.17 -19.09
N GLY A 586 2.16 -30.99 -18.35
CA GLY A 586 3.28 -31.78 -18.88
C GLY A 586 4.63 -31.06 -18.90
N LYS A 587 4.84 -30.07 -18.02
CA LYS A 587 6.08 -29.28 -17.89
C LYS A 587 7.33 -30.14 -17.66
N THR A 588 7.23 -31.16 -16.81
CA THR A 588 8.36 -32.04 -16.48
C THR A 588 8.94 -32.74 -17.71
N ALA A 589 8.09 -33.26 -18.60
CA ALA A 589 8.57 -33.84 -19.87
C ALA A 589 9.13 -32.76 -20.81
N ALA A 590 8.56 -31.55 -20.77
CA ALA A 590 8.92 -30.45 -21.66
C ALA A 590 10.38 -29.98 -21.48
N PHE A 591 10.95 -30.08 -20.27
CA PHE A 591 12.36 -29.77 -20.02
C PHE A 591 13.27 -31.00 -19.88
N LEU A 592 12.74 -32.18 -19.53
CA LEU A 592 13.55 -33.40 -19.45
C LEU A 592 13.83 -34.03 -20.81
N ILE A 593 12.88 -34.01 -21.74
CA ILE A 593 13.08 -34.57 -23.09
C ILE A 593 14.27 -33.88 -23.81
N PRO A 594 14.33 -32.53 -23.88
CA PRO A 594 15.49 -31.86 -24.45
C PRO A 594 16.78 -32.08 -23.66
N MET A 595 16.70 -32.21 -22.32
CA MET A 595 17.87 -32.52 -21.49
C MET A 595 18.48 -33.87 -21.87
N PHE A 596 17.64 -34.90 -22.09
CA PHE A 596 18.13 -36.21 -22.54
C PHE A 596 18.80 -36.11 -23.91
N GLU A 597 18.22 -35.35 -24.83
CA GLU A 597 18.78 -35.18 -26.18
C GLU A 597 20.11 -34.40 -26.16
N ARG A 598 20.24 -33.41 -25.27
CA ARG A 598 21.46 -32.64 -25.10
C ARG A 598 22.58 -33.46 -24.45
N LEU A 599 22.27 -34.18 -23.37
CA LEU A 599 23.25 -34.97 -22.62
C LEU A 599 23.65 -36.26 -23.35
N LYS A 600 22.78 -36.80 -24.21
CA LYS A 600 22.88 -38.04 -25.03
C LYS A 600 23.24 -39.30 -24.25
N ALA A 601 24.48 -39.40 -23.77
CA ALA A 601 25.04 -40.55 -23.08
C ALA A 601 25.94 -40.12 -21.92
N ARG A 602 26.29 -41.09 -21.06
CA ARG A 602 27.30 -40.94 -20.01
C ARG A 602 28.62 -40.45 -20.58
N THR A 603 29.26 -39.50 -19.91
CA THR A 603 30.63 -39.05 -20.21
C THR A 603 31.54 -39.42 -19.03
N SER A 604 32.80 -39.77 -19.30
CA SER A 604 33.79 -40.13 -18.27
C SER A 604 34.31 -38.93 -17.46
N LYS A 605 33.94 -37.70 -17.83
CA LYS A 605 34.30 -36.47 -17.12
C LYS A 605 33.56 -36.40 -15.78
N ALA A 606 34.30 -36.18 -14.70
CA ALA A 606 33.74 -36.06 -13.35
C ALA A 606 32.90 -34.77 -13.21
N GLY A 607 31.72 -34.89 -12.60
CA GLY A 607 30.82 -33.78 -12.29
C GLY A 607 29.48 -33.81 -13.06
N ALA A 608 28.46 -33.21 -12.44
CA ALA A 608 27.13 -33.13 -13.03
C ALA A 608 27.09 -32.14 -14.21
N ARG A 609 26.28 -32.47 -15.22
CA ARG A 609 26.05 -31.67 -16.43
C ARG A 609 24.68 -30.99 -16.44
N GLY A 610 23.69 -31.61 -15.80
CA GLY A 610 22.34 -31.06 -15.64
C GLY A 610 21.97 -30.78 -14.19
N LEU A 611 21.26 -29.67 -13.96
CA LEU A 611 20.77 -29.28 -12.64
C LEU A 611 19.29 -28.89 -12.70
N VAL A 612 18.47 -29.48 -11.84
CA VAL A 612 17.04 -29.16 -11.71
C VAL A 612 16.73 -28.73 -10.29
N PHE A 613 16.31 -27.48 -10.13
CA PHE A 613 15.77 -26.97 -8.88
C PHE A 613 14.27 -27.19 -8.80
N SER A 614 13.84 -27.76 -7.68
CA SER A 614 12.43 -27.92 -7.34
C SER A 614 12.16 -27.31 -5.97
N PRO A 615 11.02 -26.61 -5.77
CA PRO A 615 10.69 -25.93 -4.51
C PRO A 615 10.44 -26.87 -3.33
N THR A 616 9.97 -28.09 -3.58
CA THR A 616 9.64 -29.03 -2.52
C THR A 616 10.30 -30.38 -2.73
N ARG A 617 10.47 -31.10 -1.62
CA ARG A 617 11.02 -32.46 -1.58
C ARG A 617 10.21 -33.40 -2.48
N GLU A 618 8.90 -33.28 -2.41
CA GLU A 618 7.98 -34.15 -3.13
C GLU A 618 8.06 -33.93 -4.64
N LEU A 619 8.15 -32.67 -5.09
CA LEU A 619 8.26 -32.36 -6.52
C LEU A 619 9.61 -32.82 -7.08
N ALA A 620 10.70 -32.68 -6.32
CA ALA A 620 12.00 -33.21 -6.71
C ALA A 620 11.99 -34.74 -6.88
N LEU A 621 11.34 -35.47 -5.97
CA LEU A 621 11.18 -36.93 -6.08
C LEU A 621 10.29 -37.33 -7.26
N GLN A 622 9.25 -36.54 -7.57
CA GLN A 622 8.43 -36.74 -8.76
C GLN A 622 9.24 -36.56 -10.04
N THR A 623 10.04 -35.51 -10.12
CA THR A 623 10.95 -35.25 -11.25
C THR A 623 11.97 -36.38 -11.41
N LEU A 624 12.55 -36.88 -10.31
CA LEU A 624 13.45 -38.04 -10.35
C LEU A 624 12.77 -39.32 -10.84
N LYS A 625 11.54 -39.60 -10.38
CA LYS A 625 10.76 -40.75 -10.84
C LYS A 625 10.52 -40.65 -12.35
N PHE A 626 10.14 -39.47 -12.81
CA PHE A 626 9.89 -39.20 -14.22
C PHE A 626 11.16 -39.31 -15.07
N PHE A 627 12.29 -38.85 -14.53
CA PHE A 627 13.61 -39.00 -15.14
C PHE A 627 13.95 -40.47 -15.37
N LYS A 628 13.75 -41.33 -14.36
CA LYS A 628 14.01 -42.78 -14.46
C LYS A 628 13.08 -43.49 -15.44
N GLU A 629 11.82 -43.05 -15.54
CA GLU A 629 10.82 -43.66 -16.42
C GLU A 629 11.08 -43.34 -17.90
N ILE A 630 11.33 -42.07 -18.25
CA ILE A 630 11.59 -41.66 -19.65
C ILE A 630 13.04 -41.94 -20.04
N GLY A 631 14.00 -41.66 -19.16
CA GLY A 631 15.44 -41.82 -19.41
C GLY A 631 15.96 -43.26 -19.34
N ARG A 632 15.08 -44.27 -19.23
CA ARG A 632 15.42 -45.69 -19.04
C ARG A 632 16.43 -46.23 -20.07
N PHE A 633 16.44 -45.69 -21.29
CA PHE A 633 17.29 -46.14 -22.39
C PHE A 633 18.51 -45.23 -22.65
N MET A 634 18.77 -44.21 -21.82
CA MET A 634 19.83 -43.20 -22.02
C MET A 634 21.10 -43.46 -21.18
N ASN A 635 21.07 -44.43 -20.27
CA ASN A 635 22.15 -44.76 -19.32
C ASN A 635 22.67 -43.57 -18.46
N LEU A 636 21.89 -42.50 -18.32
CA LEU A 636 22.22 -41.35 -17.48
C LEU A 636 21.88 -41.66 -16.01
N LYS A 637 22.74 -41.29 -15.06
CA LYS A 637 22.41 -41.38 -13.63
C LYS A 637 21.99 -40.02 -13.09
N ALA A 638 20.89 -40.01 -12.34
CA ALA A 638 20.45 -38.84 -11.59
C ALA A 638 20.54 -39.09 -10.08
N ALA A 639 21.00 -38.07 -9.35
CA ALA A 639 20.97 -38.03 -7.88
C ALA A 639 19.95 -37.00 -7.40
N VAL A 640 19.44 -37.19 -6.17
CA VAL A 640 18.49 -36.28 -5.56
C VAL A 640 19.05 -35.72 -4.26
N ILE A 641 19.01 -34.40 -4.08
CA ILE A 641 19.61 -33.70 -2.92
C ILE A 641 18.51 -32.90 -2.22
N LEU A 642 18.05 -33.40 -1.06
CA LEU A 642 16.81 -32.97 -0.43
C LEU A 642 16.97 -32.63 1.05
N GLY A 643 16.25 -31.61 1.52
CA GLY A 643 16.10 -31.37 2.96
C GLY A 643 15.49 -32.59 3.67
N GLY A 644 16.02 -32.93 4.85
CA GLY A 644 15.52 -33.99 5.73
C GLY A 644 16.22 -35.34 5.62
N ASP A 645 16.98 -35.60 4.56
CA ASP A 645 17.82 -36.82 4.47
C ASP A 645 19.17 -36.62 5.18
N SER A 646 19.83 -37.73 5.52
CA SER A 646 21.18 -37.72 6.08
C SER A 646 22.15 -37.01 5.14
N MET A 647 23.06 -36.21 5.69
CA MET A 647 24.12 -35.57 4.90
C MET A 647 25.10 -36.60 4.33
N GLU A 648 25.35 -37.69 5.07
CA GLU A 648 26.29 -38.75 4.67
C GLU A 648 25.79 -39.48 3.41
N ASP A 649 24.48 -39.74 3.32
CA ASP A 649 23.85 -40.33 2.14
C ASP A 649 23.96 -39.38 0.93
N GLN A 650 23.88 -38.08 1.16
CA GLN A 650 24.00 -37.07 0.11
C GLN A 650 25.43 -36.91 -0.38
N PHE A 651 26.42 -36.95 0.52
CA PHE A 651 27.83 -37.01 0.14
C PHE A 651 28.11 -38.25 -0.71
N SER A 652 27.58 -39.41 -0.31
CA SER A 652 27.68 -40.66 -1.07
C SER A 652 27.01 -40.55 -2.44
N ALA A 653 25.83 -39.94 -2.52
CA ALA A 653 25.09 -39.75 -3.78
C ALA A 653 25.84 -38.85 -4.79
N ILE A 654 26.54 -37.81 -4.31
CA ILE A 654 27.38 -36.96 -5.15
C ILE A 654 28.67 -37.67 -5.57
N HIS A 655 29.31 -38.43 -4.66
CA HIS A 655 30.47 -39.26 -4.98
C HIS A 655 30.20 -40.34 -6.03
N GLY A 656 28.93 -40.77 -6.17
CA GLY A 656 28.47 -41.62 -7.27
C GLY A 656 28.57 -40.99 -8.67
N ASN A 657 29.09 -39.76 -8.79
CA ASN A 657 29.27 -38.99 -10.02
C ASN A 657 28.00 -38.98 -10.89
N PRO A 658 26.90 -38.38 -10.41
CA PRO A 658 25.66 -38.28 -11.18
C PRO A 658 25.81 -37.33 -12.38
N ASP A 659 25.15 -37.65 -13.49
CA ASP A 659 25.09 -36.78 -14.68
C ASP A 659 24.12 -35.61 -14.46
N VAL A 660 23.03 -35.86 -13.71
CA VAL A 660 21.98 -34.88 -13.42
C VAL A 660 21.71 -34.83 -11.92
N ILE A 661 21.60 -33.63 -11.36
CA ILE A 661 21.23 -33.41 -9.96
C ILE A 661 19.84 -32.79 -9.92
N VAL A 662 18.91 -33.41 -9.18
CA VAL A 662 17.60 -32.84 -8.86
C VAL A 662 17.60 -32.44 -7.39
N ALA A 663 17.38 -31.17 -7.07
CA ALA A 663 17.60 -30.70 -5.70
C ALA A 663 16.64 -29.61 -5.23
N THR A 664 16.52 -29.49 -3.91
CA THR A 664 15.97 -28.28 -3.29
C THR A 664 17.11 -27.27 -3.05
N PRO A 665 16.94 -25.97 -3.36
CA PRO A 665 18.03 -24.98 -3.32
C PRO A 665 18.81 -24.93 -2.01
N GLY A 666 18.09 -24.91 -0.87
CA GLY A 666 18.72 -24.80 0.43
C GLY A 666 19.63 -25.98 0.75
N ARG A 667 19.20 -27.22 0.47
CA ARG A 667 20.04 -28.39 0.71
C ARG A 667 21.19 -28.48 -0.28
N PHE A 668 20.96 -28.16 -1.54
CA PHE A 668 22.01 -28.17 -2.56
C PHE A 668 23.15 -27.21 -2.18
N LEU A 669 22.83 -25.98 -1.80
CA LEU A 669 23.82 -24.99 -1.37
C LEU A 669 24.65 -25.49 -0.17
N HIS A 670 24.01 -26.12 0.81
CA HIS A 670 24.70 -26.70 1.97
C HIS A 670 25.71 -27.78 1.57
N VAL A 671 25.33 -28.68 0.65
CA VAL A 671 26.24 -29.70 0.12
C VAL A 671 27.38 -29.07 -0.69
N CYS A 672 27.09 -28.04 -1.50
CA CYS A 672 28.11 -27.32 -2.27
C CYS A 672 29.15 -26.63 -1.38
N ILE A 673 28.74 -26.06 -0.25
CA ILE A 673 29.64 -25.41 0.70
C ILE A 673 30.46 -26.44 1.49
N GLU A 674 29.84 -27.52 2.00
CA GLU A 674 30.53 -28.56 2.77
C GLU A 674 31.55 -29.35 1.94
N MET A 675 31.21 -29.67 0.68
CA MET A 675 32.07 -30.45 -0.21
C MET A 675 33.04 -29.59 -1.04
N GLU A 676 32.91 -28.26 -0.99
CA GLU A 676 33.56 -27.34 -1.93
C GLU A 676 33.34 -27.80 -3.39
N LEU A 677 32.09 -28.13 -3.71
CA LEU A 677 31.71 -28.77 -4.96
C LEU A 677 31.93 -27.81 -6.15
N LYS A 678 32.73 -28.25 -7.13
CA LYS A 678 32.95 -27.51 -8.38
C LYS A 678 31.79 -27.75 -9.34
N LEU A 679 31.18 -26.68 -9.85
CA LEU A 679 29.99 -26.71 -10.71
C LEU A 679 30.28 -26.37 -12.18
N ASN A 680 31.56 -26.30 -12.58
CA ASN A 680 32.02 -25.77 -13.87
C ASN A 680 31.50 -26.56 -15.09
N ASN A 681 31.08 -27.82 -14.91
CA ASN A 681 30.64 -28.69 -15.99
C ASN A 681 29.12 -28.65 -16.25
N ILE A 682 28.37 -27.81 -15.53
CA ILE A 682 26.93 -27.70 -15.69
C ILE A 682 26.60 -26.89 -16.95
N GLU A 683 25.91 -27.53 -17.89
CA GLU A 683 25.52 -26.92 -19.17
C GLU A 683 24.02 -26.64 -19.29
N TYR A 684 23.20 -27.25 -18.43
CA TYR A 684 21.74 -27.18 -18.51
C TYR A 684 21.10 -27.04 -17.12
N VAL A 685 20.39 -25.93 -16.90
CA VAL A 685 19.79 -25.59 -15.60
C VAL A 685 18.29 -25.36 -15.74
N VAL A 686 17.50 -25.97 -14.86
CA VAL A 686 16.04 -25.84 -14.83
C VAL A 686 15.57 -25.34 -13.48
N PHE A 687 14.75 -24.30 -13.49
CA PHE A 687 13.96 -23.86 -12.34
C PHE A 687 12.51 -24.33 -12.52
N ASP A 688 12.13 -25.43 -11.87
CA ASP A 688 10.76 -25.93 -11.90
C ASP A 688 9.91 -25.25 -10.82
N GLU A 689 8.66 -24.92 -11.17
CA GLU A 689 7.74 -24.10 -10.36
C GLU A 689 8.43 -22.87 -9.75
N ALA A 690 9.06 -22.06 -10.60
CA ALA A 690 9.90 -20.96 -10.17
C ALA A 690 9.15 -19.96 -9.28
N ASP A 691 7.90 -19.63 -9.56
CA ASP A 691 7.08 -18.79 -8.67
C ASP A 691 7.04 -19.28 -7.21
N ARG A 692 7.01 -20.60 -6.98
CA ARG A 692 7.05 -21.17 -5.64
C ARG A 692 8.42 -21.05 -4.97
N LEU A 693 9.50 -21.18 -5.73
CA LEU A 693 10.86 -20.99 -5.21
C LEU A 693 11.01 -19.60 -4.58
N PHE A 694 10.48 -18.55 -5.23
CA PHE A 694 10.50 -17.19 -4.70
C PHE A 694 9.46 -16.94 -3.60
N GLU A 695 8.27 -17.54 -3.66
CA GLU A 695 7.28 -17.45 -2.56
C GLU A 695 7.80 -18.00 -1.23
N MET A 696 8.65 -19.03 -1.28
CA MET A 696 9.23 -19.67 -0.10
C MET A 696 10.45 -18.92 0.46
N GLY A 697 10.85 -17.80 -0.17
CA GLY A 697 11.99 -17.00 0.26
C GLY A 697 13.35 -17.65 -0.03
N LEU A 698 13.43 -18.54 -1.02
CA LEU A 698 14.68 -19.22 -1.40
C LEU A 698 15.59 -18.40 -2.33
N THR A 699 15.29 -17.11 -2.49
CA THR A 699 15.95 -16.22 -3.45
C THR A 699 17.44 -16.08 -3.16
N GLU A 700 17.82 -15.89 -1.90
CA GLU A 700 19.23 -15.71 -1.51
C GLU A 700 20.06 -16.96 -1.84
N GLN A 701 19.53 -18.14 -1.51
CA GLN A 701 20.17 -19.42 -1.79
C GLN A 701 20.31 -19.65 -3.30
N LEU A 702 19.30 -19.25 -4.08
CA LEU A 702 19.34 -19.36 -5.53
C LEU A 702 20.38 -18.43 -6.15
N THR A 703 20.44 -17.16 -5.73
CA THR A 703 21.44 -16.19 -6.23
C THR A 703 22.86 -16.66 -5.93
N GLU A 704 23.11 -17.19 -4.72
CA GLU A 704 24.40 -17.74 -4.30
C GLU A 704 24.80 -19.01 -5.07
N VAL A 705 23.83 -19.82 -5.49
CA VAL A 705 24.12 -20.98 -6.35
C VAL A 705 24.39 -20.52 -7.78
N VAL A 706 23.61 -19.58 -8.30
CA VAL A 706 23.76 -19.06 -9.66
C VAL A 706 25.12 -18.38 -9.86
N SER A 707 25.65 -17.68 -8.84
CA SER A 707 26.99 -17.10 -8.89
C SER A 707 28.13 -18.14 -8.96
N ARG A 708 27.86 -19.40 -8.59
CA ARG A 708 28.82 -20.52 -8.67
C ARG A 708 28.70 -21.33 -9.96
N LEU A 709 27.65 -21.09 -10.76
CA LEU A 709 27.42 -21.77 -12.03
C LEU A 709 28.19 -21.08 -13.17
N PRO A 710 28.62 -21.82 -14.20
CA PRO A 710 29.29 -21.23 -15.37
C PRO A 710 28.33 -20.36 -16.18
N ASP A 711 28.84 -19.27 -16.78
CA ASP A 711 28.05 -18.37 -17.62
C ASP A 711 27.60 -19.02 -18.94
N SER A 712 28.39 -19.95 -19.48
CA SER A 712 28.09 -20.73 -20.69
C SER A 712 27.12 -21.89 -20.40
N ARG A 713 25.88 -21.57 -20.03
CA ARG A 713 24.82 -22.57 -19.72
C ARG A 713 23.49 -22.18 -20.35
N GLN A 714 22.66 -23.17 -20.68
CA GLN A 714 21.25 -22.95 -21.02
C GLN A 714 20.39 -22.99 -19.75
N THR A 715 19.58 -21.95 -19.56
CA THR A 715 18.75 -21.79 -18.37
C THR A 715 17.27 -21.76 -18.74
N LEU A 716 16.49 -22.64 -18.11
CA LEU A 716 15.05 -22.77 -18.34
C LEU A 716 14.28 -22.47 -17.08
N LEU A 717 13.22 -21.67 -17.22
CA LEU A 717 12.38 -21.24 -16.11
C LEU A 717 10.93 -21.63 -16.37
N PHE A 718 10.42 -22.58 -15.61
CA PHE A 718 9.04 -23.05 -15.70
C PHE A 718 8.23 -22.53 -14.52
N SER A 719 7.17 -21.77 -14.80
CA SER A 719 6.34 -21.17 -13.75
C SER A 719 4.86 -21.23 -14.09
N ALA A 720 3.98 -21.20 -13.08
CA ALA A 720 2.56 -20.97 -13.34
C ALA A 720 2.26 -19.47 -13.48
N THR A 721 3.02 -18.62 -12.80
CA THR A 721 2.85 -17.16 -12.80
C THR A 721 4.19 -16.42 -12.91
N LEU A 722 4.18 -15.17 -13.42
CA LEU A 722 5.35 -14.29 -13.40
C LEU A 722 5.14 -13.09 -12.45
N PRO A 723 5.47 -13.22 -11.15
CA PRO A 723 5.59 -12.06 -10.27
C PRO A 723 6.81 -11.20 -10.64
N LYS A 724 6.81 -9.92 -10.26
CA LYS A 724 7.90 -8.96 -10.59
C LYS A 724 9.29 -9.46 -10.21
N VAL A 725 9.43 -10.05 -9.02
CA VAL A 725 10.70 -10.62 -8.52
C VAL A 725 11.23 -11.71 -9.45
N LEU A 726 10.35 -12.53 -10.03
CA LEU A 726 10.73 -13.57 -10.99
C LEU A 726 11.15 -12.98 -12.34
N VAL A 727 10.51 -11.88 -12.76
CA VAL A 727 10.90 -11.14 -13.98
C VAL A 727 12.30 -10.53 -13.80
N GLU A 728 12.57 -9.93 -12.64
CA GLU A 728 13.88 -9.35 -12.32
C GLU A 728 14.97 -10.43 -12.29
N PHE A 729 14.68 -11.57 -11.65
CA PHE A 729 15.57 -12.73 -11.68
C PHE A 729 15.79 -13.26 -13.11
N ALA A 730 14.74 -13.35 -13.91
CA ALA A 730 14.84 -13.79 -15.30
C ALA A 730 15.72 -12.85 -16.15
N LYS A 731 15.58 -11.53 -15.96
CA LYS A 731 16.40 -10.52 -16.65
C LYS A 731 17.86 -10.52 -16.20
N ALA A 732 18.12 -10.83 -14.92
CA ALA A 732 19.46 -10.83 -14.37
C ALA A 732 20.20 -12.16 -14.61
N GLY A 733 19.48 -13.28 -14.71
CA GLY A 733 20.06 -14.63 -14.70
C GLY A 733 20.00 -15.41 -16.00
N LEU A 734 19.26 -14.96 -17.02
CA LEU A 734 19.10 -15.63 -18.33
C LEU A 734 19.64 -14.74 -19.46
N SER A 735 20.13 -15.37 -20.52
CA SER A 735 20.67 -14.71 -21.72
C SER A 735 19.64 -14.74 -22.85
N ASP A 736 19.05 -13.58 -23.17
CA ASP A 736 18.01 -13.40 -24.20
C ASP A 736 16.88 -14.46 -24.18
N PRO A 737 16.12 -14.58 -23.06
CA PRO A 737 15.17 -15.66 -22.89
C PRO A 737 13.89 -15.50 -23.71
N VAL A 738 13.46 -16.58 -24.36
CA VAL A 738 12.17 -16.63 -25.06
C VAL A 738 11.03 -16.82 -24.04
N LEU A 739 10.12 -15.84 -23.97
CA LEU A 739 8.94 -15.90 -23.11
C LEU A 739 7.80 -16.64 -23.81
N LEU A 740 7.53 -17.87 -23.37
CA LEU A 740 6.40 -18.66 -23.83
C LEU A 740 5.24 -18.58 -22.84
N ARG A 741 4.18 -17.88 -23.25
CA ARG A 741 2.90 -17.84 -22.55
C ARG A 741 1.91 -18.77 -23.26
N LEU A 742 1.49 -19.83 -22.57
CA LEU A 742 0.26 -20.51 -22.95
C LEU A 742 -0.88 -19.83 -22.22
N ASP A 743 -1.63 -19.02 -22.95
CA ASP A 743 -2.87 -18.45 -22.42
C ASP A 743 -3.82 -19.58 -22.11
N VAL A 744 -4.09 -19.72 -20.81
CA VAL A 744 -5.16 -20.56 -20.30
C VAL A 744 -6.40 -19.69 -20.45
N GLU A 745 -7.15 -19.88 -21.53
CA GLU A 745 -8.36 -19.10 -21.86
C GLU A 745 -9.46 -19.19 -20.78
N SER A 746 -9.30 -20.04 -19.75
CA SER A 746 -10.12 -20.00 -18.55
C SER A 746 -9.27 -20.24 -17.29
N LYS A 747 -9.21 -19.25 -16.37
CA LYS A 747 -8.49 -19.37 -15.07
C LYS A 747 -8.99 -20.56 -14.22
N LEU A 748 -10.18 -21.06 -14.53
CA LEU A 748 -10.83 -22.22 -13.94
C LEU A 748 -11.41 -23.08 -15.08
N PRO A 749 -11.38 -24.42 -14.99
CA PRO A 749 -12.06 -25.30 -15.95
C PRO A 749 -13.55 -24.94 -16.06
N ASP A 750 -14.13 -24.99 -17.26
CA ASP A 750 -15.56 -24.70 -17.46
C ASP A 750 -16.47 -25.77 -16.81
N GLU A 751 -15.95 -26.99 -16.65
CA GLU A 751 -16.59 -28.11 -15.96
C GLU A 751 -16.61 -27.96 -14.41
N LEU A 752 -15.94 -26.94 -13.85
CA LEU A 752 -15.87 -26.69 -12.41
C LEU A 752 -17.01 -25.75 -11.97
N LYS A 753 -17.93 -26.28 -11.15
CA LYS A 753 -18.99 -25.48 -10.51
C LYS A 753 -18.47 -24.86 -9.21
N LEU A 754 -18.82 -23.60 -8.96
CA LEU A 754 -18.44 -22.87 -7.74
C LEU A 754 -19.68 -22.49 -6.95
N GLU A 755 -19.71 -22.85 -5.68
CA GLU A 755 -20.81 -22.52 -4.76
C GLU A 755 -20.27 -21.83 -3.51
N PHE A 756 -20.91 -20.72 -3.13
CA PHE A 756 -20.47 -19.86 -2.04
C PHE A 756 -21.59 -19.70 -1.00
N PHE A 757 -21.31 -20.05 0.25
CA PHE A 757 -22.25 -19.97 1.35
C PHE A 757 -21.82 -18.88 2.34
N ILE A 758 -22.71 -17.93 2.61
CA ILE A 758 -22.52 -16.92 3.65
C ILE A 758 -22.97 -17.50 4.99
N VAL A 759 -22.05 -17.67 5.93
CA VAL A 759 -22.27 -18.35 7.22
C VAL A 759 -21.61 -17.55 8.35
N ARG A 760 -22.16 -17.57 9.56
CA ARG A 760 -21.48 -16.94 10.71
C ARG A 760 -20.25 -17.76 11.14
N PRO A 761 -19.22 -17.13 11.73
CA PRO A 761 -18.03 -17.86 12.18
C PRO A 761 -18.32 -19.07 13.07
N GLU A 762 -19.28 -18.94 14.00
CA GLU A 762 -19.71 -19.97 14.94
C GLU A 762 -20.49 -21.12 14.27
N GLU A 763 -21.20 -20.85 13.19
CA GLU A 763 -22.03 -21.81 12.45
C GLU A 763 -21.22 -22.63 11.44
N LYS A 764 -19.96 -22.27 11.16
CA LYS A 764 -19.16 -22.91 10.09
C LYS A 764 -19.01 -24.43 10.25
N LEU A 765 -18.90 -24.92 11.47
CA LEU A 765 -18.75 -26.35 11.74
C LEU A 765 -20.06 -27.09 11.47
N ALA A 766 -21.20 -26.54 11.91
CA ALA A 766 -22.53 -27.08 11.61
C ALA A 766 -22.79 -27.07 10.09
N ALA A 767 -22.48 -25.96 9.42
CA ALA A 767 -22.56 -25.84 7.97
C ALA A 767 -21.70 -26.87 7.21
N LEU A 768 -20.52 -27.23 7.73
CA LEU A 768 -19.68 -28.28 7.15
C LEU A 768 -20.36 -29.65 7.27
N LEU A 769 -20.97 -29.97 8.41
CA LEU A 769 -21.69 -31.23 8.61
C LEU A 769 -22.89 -31.34 7.68
N VAL A 770 -23.70 -30.27 7.57
CA VAL A 770 -24.82 -30.18 6.62
C VAL A 770 -24.36 -30.46 5.19
N LEU A 771 -23.25 -29.86 4.75
CA LEU A 771 -22.73 -30.10 3.39
C LEU A 771 -22.29 -31.56 3.18
N LEU A 772 -21.64 -32.17 4.17
CA LEU A 772 -21.13 -33.54 4.07
C LEU A 772 -22.22 -34.61 4.19
N GLN A 773 -23.33 -34.32 4.88
CA GLN A 773 -24.41 -35.28 5.13
C GLN A 773 -25.60 -35.11 4.17
N THR A 774 -25.91 -33.88 3.78
CA THR A 774 -27.13 -33.57 3.00
C THR A 774 -26.84 -33.33 1.51
N VAL A 775 -25.70 -32.71 1.18
CA VAL A 775 -25.41 -32.25 -0.20
C VAL A 775 -24.41 -33.17 -0.92
N ILE A 776 -23.36 -33.60 -0.24
CA ILE A 776 -22.29 -34.39 -0.83
C ILE A 776 -22.58 -35.88 -0.60
N ASP A 777 -22.55 -36.67 -1.67
CA ASP A 777 -22.67 -38.12 -1.55
C ASP A 777 -21.44 -38.71 -0.83
N SER A 778 -21.69 -39.54 0.18
CA SER A 778 -20.73 -40.35 0.92
C SER A 778 -19.69 -41.08 0.06
N LYS A 779 -19.99 -41.38 -1.22
CA LYS A 779 -19.06 -42.05 -2.15
C LYS A 779 -18.01 -41.14 -2.77
N GLN A 780 -18.25 -39.83 -2.81
CA GLN A 780 -17.42 -38.83 -3.49
C GLN A 780 -16.18 -38.45 -2.69
N GLN A 781 -15.04 -38.29 -3.37
CA GLN A 781 -13.79 -37.90 -2.70
C GLN A 781 -13.75 -36.38 -2.49
N THR A 782 -13.60 -35.97 -1.23
CA THR A 782 -13.71 -34.57 -0.82
C THR A 782 -12.48 -34.12 -0.06
N VAL A 783 -11.93 -32.96 -0.42
CA VAL A 783 -10.82 -32.32 0.33
C VAL A 783 -11.30 -31.05 1.03
N ILE A 784 -11.04 -30.94 2.33
CA ILE A 784 -11.40 -29.80 3.17
C ILE A 784 -10.16 -28.98 3.47
N PHE A 785 -10.16 -27.69 3.10
CA PHE A 785 -9.08 -26.76 3.37
C PHE A 785 -9.35 -25.92 4.63
N ALA A 786 -8.49 -26.05 5.63
CA ALA A 786 -8.52 -25.28 6.87
C ALA A 786 -7.29 -24.37 7.03
N ALA A 787 -7.44 -23.28 7.78
CA ALA A 787 -6.40 -22.25 7.92
C ALA A 787 -5.21 -22.66 8.80
N THR A 788 -5.43 -23.45 9.85
CA THR A 788 -4.39 -23.83 10.82
C THR A 788 -4.38 -25.33 11.07
N LYS A 789 -3.23 -25.88 11.50
CA LYS A 789 -3.13 -27.30 11.88
C LYS A 789 -4.10 -27.70 13.01
N TYR A 790 -4.40 -26.76 13.91
CA TYR A 790 -5.32 -27.00 15.02
C TYR A 790 -6.77 -27.14 14.54
N HIS A 791 -7.18 -26.39 13.51
CA HIS A 791 -8.47 -26.62 12.86
C HIS A 791 -8.53 -28.01 12.22
N VAL A 792 -7.43 -28.45 11.59
CA VAL A 792 -7.37 -29.77 10.95
C VAL A 792 -7.58 -30.89 11.97
N GLU A 793 -6.87 -30.83 13.10
CA GLU A 793 -6.99 -31.82 14.19
C GLU A 793 -8.40 -31.82 14.79
N TYR A 794 -8.96 -30.65 15.04
CA TYR A 794 -10.29 -30.54 15.63
C TYR A 794 -11.42 -30.97 14.69
N ILE A 795 -11.37 -30.57 13.41
CA ILE A 795 -12.34 -31.03 12.40
C ILE A 795 -12.26 -32.55 12.28
N HIS A 796 -11.05 -33.13 12.30
CA HIS A 796 -10.87 -34.57 12.31
C HIS A 796 -11.56 -35.23 13.53
N SER A 797 -11.32 -34.73 14.75
CA SER A 797 -11.96 -35.27 15.97
C SER A 797 -13.48 -35.18 15.91
N VAL A 798 -14.04 -34.06 15.44
CA VAL A 798 -15.49 -33.89 15.32
C VAL A 798 -16.07 -34.82 14.25
N LEU A 799 -15.44 -34.92 13.07
CA LEU A 799 -15.91 -35.80 12.00
C LEU A 799 -15.84 -37.28 12.41
N ASP A 800 -14.83 -37.69 13.18
CA ASP A 800 -14.71 -39.05 13.72
C ASP A 800 -15.87 -39.37 14.68
N LEU A 801 -16.23 -38.42 15.56
CA LEU A 801 -17.35 -38.60 16.51
C LEU A 801 -18.71 -38.66 15.84
N VAL A 802 -18.88 -37.92 14.74
CA VAL A 802 -20.10 -37.94 13.91
C VAL A 802 -20.14 -39.19 13.00
N GLY A 803 -19.06 -39.98 12.93
CA GLY A 803 -18.98 -41.22 12.17
C GLY A 803 -18.62 -41.04 10.69
N ILE A 804 -18.05 -39.90 10.30
CA ILE A 804 -17.63 -39.61 8.93
C ILE A 804 -16.19 -40.07 8.71
N THR A 805 -15.96 -41.02 7.80
CA THR A 805 -14.61 -41.51 7.48
C THR A 805 -13.72 -40.39 6.93
N ASN A 806 -12.73 -39.97 7.71
CA ASN A 806 -11.86 -38.87 7.35
C ASN A 806 -10.38 -39.13 7.70
N THR A 807 -9.50 -38.33 7.11
CA THR A 807 -8.07 -38.36 7.40
C THR A 807 -7.48 -36.97 7.24
N TYR A 808 -6.27 -36.72 7.76
CA TYR A 808 -5.73 -35.38 7.82
C TYR A 808 -4.25 -35.28 7.44
N ILE A 809 -3.87 -34.14 6.88
CA ILE A 809 -2.47 -33.83 6.54
C ILE A 809 -2.14 -32.35 6.83
N TYR A 810 -1.09 -32.11 7.60
CA TYR A 810 -0.51 -30.78 7.84
C TYR A 810 1.04 -30.81 7.84
N SER A 811 1.69 -29.65 7.74
CA SER A 811 3.13 -29.55 7.42
C SER A 811 4.09 -30.11 8.47
N ASN A 812 3.72 -30.08 9.75
CA ASN A 812 4.52 -30.61 10.85
C ASN A 812 4.33 -32.12 11.07
N LEU A 813 3.44 -32.76 10.30
CA LEU A 813 3.21 -34.19 10.42
C LEU A 813 4.43 -34.97 9.92
N ASP A 814 4.75 -36.06 10.61
CA ASP A 814 5.86 -36.94 10.27
C ASP A 814 5.78 -37.39 8.79
N PRO A 815 6.89 -37.38 8.03
CA PRO A 815 6.87 -37.77 6.63
C PRO A 815 6.34 -39.19 6.35
N SER A 816 6.54 -40.14 7.28
CA SER A 816 6.02 -41.50 7.15
C SER A 816 4.50 -41.52 7.34
N ALA A 817 4.00 -40.85 8.39
CA ALA A 817 2.57 -40.68 8.63
C ALA A 817 1.88 -39.97 7.46
N ARG A 818 2.48 -38.91 6.92
CA ARG A 818 1.97 -38.18 5.74
C ARG A 818 1.78 -39.10 4.53
N LYS A 819 2.73 -40.00 4.26
CA LYS A 819 2.60 -40.98 3.17
C LYS A 819 1.46 -41.96 3.42
N ILE A 820 1.29 -42.42 4.67
CA ILE A 820 0.21 -43.34 5.05
C ILE A 820 -1.15 -42.66 4.87
N HIS A 821 -1.33 -41.44 5.38
CA HIS A 821 -2.60 -40.70 5.25
C HIS A 821 -2.91 -40.35 3.78
N ALA A 822 -1.91 -39.94 3.00
CA ALA A 822 -2.08 -39.73 1.57
C ALA A 822 -2.46 -41.02 0.82
N ALA A 823 -1.86 -42.16 1.19
CA ALA A 823 -2.19 -43.46 0.60
C ALA A 823 -3.60 -43.94 0.98
N LYS A 824 -4.03 -43.74 2.23
CA LYS A 824 -5.41 -44.06 2.68
C LYS A 824 -6.45 -43.31 1.86
N PHE A 825 -6.20 -42.03 1.57
CA PHE A 825 -7.07 -41.22 0.72
C PHE A 825 -6.96 -41.63 -0.76
N GLY A 826 -5.75 -41.80 -1.28
CA GLY A 826 -5.52 -42.13 -2.69
C GLY A 826 -6.05 -43.51 -3.12
N THR A 827 -6.08 -44.46 -2.19
CA THR A 827 -6.70 -45.80 -2.40
C THR A 827 -8.22 -45.80 -2.20
N GLY A 828 -8.81 -44.67 -1.78
CA GLY A 828 -10.24 -44.54 -1.56
C GLY A 828 -10.77 -45.20 -0.29
N LYS A 829 -9.89 -45.69 0.62
CA LYS A 829 -10.28 -46.22 1.94
C LYS A 829 -10.94 -45.16 2.81
N VAL A 830 -10.56 -43.91 2.60
CA VAL A 830 -11.13 -42.74 3.28
C VAL A 830 -11.59 -41.75 2.21
N LYS A 831 -12.78 -41.18 2.40
CA LYS A 831 -13.42 -40.28 1.41
C LYS A 831 -13.18 -38.80 1.67
N VAL A 832 -12.94 -38.42 2.93
CA VAL A 832 -12.69 -37.03 3.32
C VAL A 832 -11.23 -36.83 3.75
N LEU A 833 -10.57 -35.81 3.19
CA LEU A 833 -9.20 -35.44 3.56
C LEU A 833 -9.15 -33.98 4.02
N VAL A 834 -8.78 -33.75 5.28
CA VAL A 834 -8.67 -32.42 5.89
C VAL A 834 -7.21 -31.92 5.83
N VAL A 835 -6.98 -30.78 5.21
CA VAL A 835 -5.61 -30.28 4.95
C VAL A 835 -5.46 -28.79 5.18
N THR A 836 -4.22 -28.38 5.41
CA THR A 836 -3.81 -26.97 5.34
C THR A 836 -3.24 -26.65 3.95
N ASP A 837 -3.28 -25.37 3.56
CA ASP A 837 -2.72 -24.90 2.28
C ASP A 837 -1.26 -25.29 2.05
N VAL A 838 -0.45 -25.26 3.12
CA VAL A 838 0.98 -25.55 3.03
C VAL A 838 1.20 -27.03 2.80
N ALA A 839 0.42 -27.88 3.46
CA ALA A 839 0.58 -29.32 3.41
C ALA A 839 0.01 -29.94 2.13
N ALA A 840 -1.00 -29.31 1.52
CA ALA A 840 -1.52 -29.72 0.23
C ALA A 840 -0.57 -29.42 -0.95
N ARG A 841 0.48 -28.62 -0.73
CA ARG A 841 1.51 -28.34 -1.75
C ARG A 841 2.50 -29.49 -1.81
N GLY A 842 2.81 -29.96 -3.01
CA GLY A 842 3.76 -31.06 -3.24
C GLY A 842 3.18 -32.47 -3.08
N ILE A 843 1.99 -32.63 -2.47
CA ILE A 843 1.31 -33.92 -2.42
C ILE A 843 0.55 -34.14 -3.74
N ASP A 844 0.77 -35.30 -4.36
CA ASP A 844 0.00 -35.73 -5.53
C ASP A 844 -1.36 -36.24 -5.06
N ILE A 845 -2.33 -35.33 -5.01
CA ILE A 845 -3.72 -35.65 -4.68
C ILE A 845 -4.41 -36.04 -6.00
N PRO A 846 -5.03 -37.23 -6.08
CA PRO A 846 -5.75 -37.68 -7.28
C PRO A 846 -6.89 -36.72 -7.64
N ALA A 847 -7.44 -36.85 -8.85
CA ALA A 847 -8.54 -36.00 -9.31
C ALA A 847 -9.74 -36.11 -8.34
N LEU A 848 -10.16 -34.97 -7.79
CA LEU A 848 -11.19 -34.87 -6.75
C LEU A 848 -12.57 -34.56 -7.35
N ASP A 849 -13.62 -35.08 -6.71
CA ASP A 849 -15.01 -34.75 -7.04
C ASP A 849 -15.41 -33.41 -6.40
N ASN A 850 -15.06 -33.22 -5.12
CA ASN A 850 -15.43 -32.04 -4.36
C ASN A 850 -14.24 -31.39 -3.63
N VAL A 851 -14.26 -30.06 -3.54
CA VAL A 851 -13.34 -29.27 -2.72
C VAL A 851 -14.15 -28.36 -1.81
N ILE A 852 -13.92 -28.44 -0.50
CA ILE A 852 -14.54 -27.57 0.50
C ILE A 852 -13.51 -26.59 1.04
N ASN A 853 -13.76 -25.29 0.89
CA ASN A 853 -13.03 -24.24 1.57
C ASN A 853 -13.71 -23.90 2.90
N PHE A 854 -13.28 -24.53 3.99
CA PHE A 854 -13.80 -24.23 5.33
C PHE A 854 -13.39 -22.82 5.80
N ASN A 855 -12.12 -22.47 5.59
CA ASN A 855 -11.65 -21.09 5.67
C ASN A 855 -11.36 -20.56 4.27
N PHE A 856 -11.93 -19.42 3.92
CA PHE A 856 -11.77 -18.84 2.60
C PHE A 856 -10.33 -18.29 2.41
N PRO A 857 -9.67 -18.55 1.26
CA PRO A 857 -8.29 -18.13 1.04
C PRO A 857 -8.18 -16.61 0.85
N ALA A 858 -7.15 -16.00 1.46
CA ALA A 858 -6.93 -14.56 1.38
C ALA A 858 -6.43 -14.07 0.00
N LYS A 859 -5.92 -14.97 -0.87
CA LYS A 859 -5.43 -14.64 -2.21
C LYS A 859 -6.23 -15.41 -3.28
N PRO A 860 -6.72 -14.75 -4.36
CA PRO A 860 -7.42 -15.42 -5.44
C PRO A 860 -6.61 -16.53 -6.13
N LYS A 861 -5.29 -16.35 -6.26
CA LYS A 861 -4.40 -17.40 -6.82
C LYS A 861 -4.41 -18.68 -5.98
N LEU A 862 -4.46 -18.55 -4.65
CA LEU A 862 -4.51 -19.69 -3.75
C LEU A 862 -5.84 -20.42 -3.89
N PHE A 863 -6.95 -19.71 -4.07
CA PHE A 863 -8.24 -20.30 -4.39
C PHE A 863 -8.16 -21.17 -5.64
N VAL A 864 -7.65 -20.63 -6.75
CA VAL A 864 -7.45 -21.39 -8.00
C VAL A 864 -6.58 -22.64 -7.79
N HIS A 865 -5.56 -22.57 -6.94
CA HIS A 865 -4.72 -23.73 -6.62
C HIS A 865 -5.45 -24.81 -5.82
N ARG A 866 -6.36 -24.43 -4.92
CA ARG A 866 -7.19 -25.36 -4.14
C ARG A 866 -8.20 -26.06 -5.04
N VAL A 867 -9.01 -25.28 -5.76
CA VAL A 867 -10.09 -25.81 -6.60
C VAL A 867 -9.57 -26.44 -7.89
N GLY A 868 -8.38 -26.06 -8.37
CA GLY A 868 -7.72 -26.68 -9.52
C GLY A 868 -7.21 -28.10 -9.27
N ARG A 869 -7.54 -28.72 -8.11
CA ARG A 869 -7.40 -30.15 -7.81
C ARG A 869 -8.64 -30.95 -8.21
N CYS A 870 -9.75 -30.25 -8.38
CA CYS A 870 -11.00 -30.73 -8.93
C CYS A 870 -11.03 -30.52 -10.45
N ALA A 871 -11.95 -31.18 -11.14
CA ALA A 871 -12.18 -31.06 -12.57
C ALA A 871 -10.93 -31.19 -13.47
N ARG A 872 -10.13 -32.26 -13.23
CA ARG A 872 -8.94 -32.58 -14.02
C ARG A 872 -9.25 -33.67 -15.05
N ALA A 873 -8.68 -33.53 -16.26
CA ALA A 873 -8.77 -34.50 -17.35
C ALA A 873 -10.20 -34.78 -17.89
N GLY A 874 -11.04 -33.74 -17.97
CA GLY A 874 -12.39 -33.83 -18.58
C GLY A 874 -13.48 -34.36 -17.65
N ARG A 875 -13.23 -34.35 -16.32
CA ARG A 875 -14.24 -34.69 -15.31
C ARG A 875 -14.84 -33.40 -14.76
N SER A 876 -16.14 -33.39 -14.47
CA SER A 876 -16.79 -32.32 -13.72
C SER A 876 -16.52 -32.41 -12.23
N GLY A 877 -16.56 -31.29 -11.52
CA GLY A 877 -16.63 -31.32 -10.07
C GLY A 877 -17.00 -29.97 -9.45
N ILE A 878 -17.14 -29.94 -8.13
CA ILE A 878 -17.79 -28.84 -7.40
C ILE A 878 -16.87 -28.30 -6.30
N ALA A 879 -16.76 -26.97 -6.21
CA ALA A 879 -16.04 -26.30 -5.14
C ALA A 879 -17.00 -25.52 -4.24
N TYR A 880 -17.19 -26.00 -3.01
CA TYR A 880 -18.00 -25.37 -1.97
C TYR A 880 -17.12 -24.45 -1.12
N SER A 881 -17.61 -23.26 -0.80
CA SER A 881 -16.85 -22.28 0.00
C SER A 881 -17.70 -21.66 1.09
N LEU A 882 -17.27 -21.85 2.34
CA LEU A 882 -17.90 -21.23 3.52
C LEU A 882 -17.24 -19.89 3.81
N ILE A 883 -18.04 -18.82 3.83
CA ILE A 883 -17.55 -17.44 3.91
C ILE A 883 -18.10 -16.77 5.16
N ALA A 884 -17.20 -16.45 6.10
CA ALA A 884 -17.53 -15.63 7.26
C ALA A 884 -17.56 -14.13 6.93
N SER A 885 -18.15 -13.33 7.81
CA SER A 885 -18.25 -11.86 7.65
C SER A 885 -16.88 -11.17 7.45
N ASP A 886 -15.81 -11.68 8.06
CA ASP A 886 -14.45 -11.14 7.91
C ASP A 886 -13.76 -11.58 6.60
N GLU A 887 -14.33 -12.57 5.90
CA GLU A 887 -13.79 -13.15 4.68
C GLU A 887 -14.49 -12.65 3.41
N GLN A 888 -15.63 -11.97 3.54
CA GLN A 888 -16.45 -11.49 2.41
C GLN A 888 -15.70 -10.56 1.43
N ALA A 889 -14.75 -9.76 1.92
CA ALA A 889 -13.96 -8.88 1.06
C ALA A 889 -13.05 -9.67 0.09
N TYR A 890 -12.53 -10.83 0.51
CA TYR A 890 -11.71 -11.69 -0.34
C TYR A 890 -12.54 -12.36 -1.45
N LEU A 891 -13.85 -12.56 -1.24
CA LEU A 891 -14.76 -13.06 -2.28
C LEU A 891 -14.86 -12.08 -3.45
N VAL A 892 -14.93 -10.78 -3.17
CA VAL A 892 -14.97 -9.72 -4.19
C VAL A 892 -13.64 -9.67 -4.94
N ASP A 893 -12.51 -9.77 -4.23
CA ASP A 893 -11.18 -9.87 -4.85
C ASP A 893 -11.07 -11.09 -5.78
N LEU A 894 -11.67 -12.23 -5.40
CA LEU A 894 -11.72 -13.41 -6.25
C LEU A 894 -12.53 -13.16 -7.53
N HIS A 895 -13.72 -12.59 -7.43
CA HIS A 895 -14.58 -12.34 -8.59
C HIS A 895 -13.96 -11.31 -9.55
N LEU A 896 -13.32 -10.26 -9.00
CA LEU A 896 -12.52 -9.32 -9.77
C LEU A 896 -11.35 -9.99 -10.47
N PHE A 897 -10.67 -10.92 -9.79
CA PHE A 897 -9.59 -11.69 -10.38
C PHE A 897 -10.08 -12.63 -11.49
N LEU A 898 -11.24 -13.26 -11.33
CA LEU A 898 -11.81 -14.15 -12.34
C LEU A 898 -12.45 -13.40 -13.52
N GLY A 899 -12.74 -12.10 -13.36
CA GLY A 899 -13.48 -11.32 -14.37
C GLY A 899 -14.95 -11.73 -14.49
N ARG A 900 -15.50 -12.41 -13.47
CA ARG A 900 -16.89 -12.89 -13.44
C ARG A 900 -17.74 -11.99 -12.53
N PRO A 901 -19.00 -11.66 -12.90
CA PRO A 901 -19.88 -10.89 -12.04
C PRO A 901 -20.31 -11.69 -10.80
N LEU A 902 -20.61 -10.99 -9.70
CA LEU A 902 -21.16 -11.58 -8.47
C LEU A 902 -22.66 -11.86 -8.68
N SER A 903 -23.04 -13.14 -8.81
CA SER A 903 -24.44 -13.57 -8.89
C SER A 903 -24.96 -13.97 -7.50
N ILE A 904 -25.63 -13.02 -6.83
CA ILE A 904 -26.22 -13.22 -5.50
C ILE A 904 -27.62 -13.82 -5.65
N ALA A 905 -27.89 -14.94 -4.99
CA ALA A 905 -29.22 -15.53 -4.91
C ALA A 905 -30.14 -14.55 -4.15
N THR A 906 -31.07 -13.96 -4.90
CA THR A 906 -32.06 -13.01 -4.36
C THR A 906 -33.44 -13.66 -4.45
N LEU A 907 -34.37 -13.28 -3.59
CA LEU A 907 -35.76 -13.77 -3.63
C LEU A 907 -36.39 -13.72 -5.04
N LYS A 908 -36.03 -12.73 -5.87
CA LYS A 908 -36.50 -12.57 -7.27
C LYS A 908 -35.69 -13.34 -8.32
N LYS A 909 -34.43 -13.70 -8.04
CA LYS A 909 -33.50 -14.29 -9.02
C LYS A 909 -33.18 -15.72 -8.61
N LYS A 910 -33.80 -16.70 -9.30
CA LYS A 910 -33.74 -18.13 -8.98
C LYS A 910 -32.35 -18.76 -9.17
N GLU A 911 -31.45 -18.08 -9.88
CA GLU A 911 -30.09 -18.54 -10.13
C GLU A 911 -29.06 -17.56 -9.53
N GLY A 912 -28.26 -18.07 -8.60
CA GLY A 912 -27.16 -17.35 -7.97
C GLY A 912 -26.17 -18.32 -7.33
N THR A 913 -24.89 -18.05 -7.51
CA THR A 913 -23.77 -18.85 -6.95
C THR A 913 -23.45 -18.53 -5.50
N ILE A 914 -24.03 -17.46 -4.95
CA ILE A 914 -23.84 -17.01 -3.58
C ILE A 914 -25.19 -17.06 -2.86
N GLY A 915 -25.28 -17.77 -1.74
CA GLY A 915 -26.51 -17.97 -0.98
C GLY A 915 -26.28 -18.30 0.49
N ARG A 916 -27.35 -18.53 1.24
CA ARG A 916 -27.32 -19.04 2.62
C ARG A 916 -27.68 -20.51 2.70
N ILE A 917 -27.26 -21.16 3.78
CA ILE A 917 -27.75 -22.50 4.16
C ILE A 917 -29.05 -22.30 4.95
N PRO A 918 -30.07 -23.16 4.80
CA PRO A 918 -31.27 -23.11 5.63
C PRO A 918 -30.92 -23.13 7.12
N GLN A 919 -31.50 -22.20 7.89
CA GLN A 919 -31.16 -22.06 9.31
C GLN A 919 -31.62 -23.27 10.12
N ASP A 920 -32.80 -23.82 9.81
CA ASP A 920 -33.37 -24.98 10.51
C ASP A 920 -32.39 -26.18 10.54
N LEU A 921 -31.70 -26.45 9.41
CA LEU A 921 -30.67 -27.49 9.34
C LEU A 921 -29.40 -27.13 10.11
N VAL A 922 -28.97 -25.87 10.06
CA VAL A 922 -27.78 -25.41 10.78
C VAL A 922 -28.00 -25.50 12.28
N ASP A 923 -29.17 -25.11 12.77
CA ASP A 923 -29.52 -25.08 14.19
C ASP A 923 -29.59 -26.50 14.77
N GLU A 924 -30.15 -27.47 14.03
CA GLU A 924 -30.17 -28.89 14.44
C GLU A 924 -28.75 -29.45 14.67
N HIS A 925 -27.85 -29.22 13.71
CA HIS A 925 -26.46 -29.65 13.83
C HIS A 925 -25.69 -28.84 14.88
N LEU A 926 -26.01 -27.56 15.06
CA LEU A 926 -25.39 -26.72 16.09
C LEU A 926 -25.76 -27.23 17.50
N SER A 927 -27.03 -27.55 17.75
CA SER A 927 -27.48 -28.17 19.01
C SER A 927 -26.77 -29.49 19.27
N SER A 928 -26.64 -30.35 18.25
CA SER A 928 -25.89 -31.61 18.35
C SER A 928 -24.42 -31.39 18.69
N LEU A 929 -23.79 -30.38 18.09
CA LEU A 929 -22.41 -30.00 18.38
C LEU A 929 -22.25 -29.48 19.81
N ILE A 930 -23.18 -28.66 20.32
CA ILE A 930 -23.14 -28.16 21.70
C ILE A 930 -23.13 -29.34 22.69
N VAL A 931 -24.02 -30.32 22.50
CA VAL A 931 -24.08 -31.53 23.32
C VAL A 931 -22.76 -32.31 23.25
N LEU A 932 -22.15 -32.44 22.06
CA LEU A 932 -20.84 -33.10 21.93
C LEU A 932 -19.73 -32.37 22.67
N HIS A 933 -19.75 -31.03 22.70
CA HIS A 933 -18.74 -30.23 23.42
C HIS A 933 -18.92 -30.32 24.93
N GLU A 934 -20.17 -30.34 25.42
CA GLU A 934 -20.46 -30.53 26.84
C GLU A 934 -20.02 -31.91 27.35
N ASN A 935 -20.17 -32.93 26.50
CA ASN A 935 -19.81 -34.30 26.86
C ASN A 935 -18.31 -34.62 26.75
N GLN A 936 -17.51 -33.79 26.05
CA GLN A 936 -16.07 -34.03 25.87
C GLN A 936 -15.19 -32.82 26.22
N LEU A 937 -14.41 -32.98 27.29
CA LEU A 937 -13.43 -31.99 27.75
C LEU A 937 -12.34 -31.69 26.71
N ASP A 938 -11.92 -32.71 25.95
CA ASP A 938 -10.86 -32.57 24.95
C ASP A 938 -11.27 -31.62 23.82
N LEU A 939 -12.52 -31.70 23.34
CA LEU A 939 -13.06 -30.82 22.31
C LEU A 939 -13.12 -29.36 22.78
N THR A 940 -13.53 -29.13 24.02
CA THR A 940 -13.58 -27.78 24.62
C THR A 940 -12.17 -27.15 24.71
N SER A 941 -11.18 -27.95 25.10
CA SER A 941 -9.77 -27.50 25.14
C SER A 941 -9.21 -27.23 23.73
N ALA A 942 -9.59 -28.04 22.75
CA ALA A 942 -9.22 -27.89 21.35
C ALA A 942 -9.84 -26.62 20.76
N GLN A 943 -11.12 -26.34 21.03
CA GLN A 943 -11.83 -25.13 20.58
C GLN A 943 -11.12 -23.85 21.07
N THR A 944 -10.73 -23.79 22.34
CA THR A 944 -9.97 -22.65 22.90
C THR A 944 -8.62 -22.46 22.20
N THR A 945 -7.94 -23.58 21.90
CA THR A 945 -6.64 -23.56 21.19
C THR A 945 -6.80 -23.04 19.76
N ILE A 946 -7.89 -23.44 19.09
CA ILE A 946 -8.23 -23.01 17.73
C ILE A 946 -8.50 -21.52 17.67
N GLU A 947 -9.31 -20.97 18.58
CA GLU A 947 -9.61 -19.54 18.58
C GLU A 947 -8.33 -18.69 18.73
N ASN A 948 -7.44 -19.11 19.62
CA ASN A 948 -6.15 -18.44 19.82
C ASN A 948 -5.25 -18.54 18.59
N ALA A 949 -5.23 -19.71 17.92
CA ALA A 949 -4.50 -19.90 16.68
C ALA A 949 -5.12 -19.08 15.52
N TYR A 950 -6.44 -18.99 15.45
CA TYR A 950 -7.16 -18.23 14.44
C TYR A 950 -6.93 -16.73 14.59
N LYS A 951 -6.94 -16.19 15.82
CA LYS A 951 -6.57 -14.79 16.10
C LYS A 951 -5.16 -14.46 15.59
N LYS A 952 -4.21 -15.40 15.71
CA LYS A 952 -2.85 -15.22 15.15
C LYS A 952 -2.84 -15.28 13.63
N TYR A 953 -3.59 -16.21 13.04
CA TYR A 953 -3.74 -16.32 11.59
C TYR A 953 -4.35 -15.05 10.96
N VAL A 954 -5.40 -14.49 11.56
CA VAL A 954 -6.03 -13.24 11.11
C VAL A 954 -5.06 -12.06 11.15
N LYS A 955 -4.13 -12.03 12.11
CA LYS A 955 -3.07 -11.01 12.18
C LYS A 955 -1.97 -11.21 11.13
N SER A 956 -1.69 -12.45 10.72
CA SER A 956 -0.62 -12.76 9.76
C SER A 956 -1.07 -12.87 8.30
N ARG A 957 -2.37 -13.04 8.04
CA ARG A 957 -2.92 -13.11 6.67
C ARG A 957 -2.85 -11.73 5.98
N PRO A 958 -2.58 -11.67 4.67
CA PRO A 958 -2.58 -10.40 3.92
C PRO A 958 -3.98 -9.82 3.85
N ALA A 959 -4.10 -8.49 3.96
CA ALA A 959 -5.38 -7.79 3.88
C ALA A 959 -5.96 -7.80 2.46
N ALA A 960 -7.29 -7.78 2.34
CA ALA A 960 -8.00 -7.65 1.07
C ALA A 960 -7.84 -6.23 0.49
N SER A 961 -8.18 -6.04 -0.79
CA SER A 961 -8.13 -4.71 -1.39
C SER A 961 -9.10 -3.73 -0.71
N SER A 962 -8.68 -2.47 -0.58
CA SER A 962 -9.51 -1.40 0.02
C SER A 962 -10.79 -1.16 -0.79
N ASP A 963 -10.73 -1.34 -2.11
CA ASP A 963 -11.89 -1.27 -3.00
C ASP A 963 -12.89 -2.39 -2.71
N SER A 964 -12.43 -3.63 -2.48
CA SER A 964 -13.32 -4.75 -2.12
C SER A 964 -13.98 -4.54 -0.76
N HIS A 965 -13.25 -3.99 0.23
CA HIS A 965 -13.85 -3.58 1.51
C HIS A 965 -14.90 -2.46 1.38
N ARG A 966 -14.76 -1.58 0.39
CA ARG A 966 -15.77 -0.55 0.10
C ARG A 966 -17.00 -1.15 -0.59
N ARG A 967 -16.78 -1.99 -1.60
CA ARG A 967 -17.84 -2.65 -2.39
C ARG A 967 -18.69 -3.59 -1.53
N ILE A 968 -18.07 -4.31 -0.59
CA ILE A 968 -18.83 -5.20 0.30
C ILE A 968 -19.79 -4.45 1.21
N LYS A 969 -19.43 -3.23 1.64
CA LYS A 969 -20.33 -2.37 2.44
C LYS A 969 -21.53 -1.86 1.64
N GLN A 970 -21.44 -1.87 0.31
CA GLN A 970 -22.54 -1.51 -0.59
C GLN A 970 -23.43 -2.74 -0.91
N LEU A 971 -22.85 -3.94 -0.88
CA LEU A 971 -23.57 -5.20 -1.10
C LEU A 971 -24.15 -5.70 0.24
N ASN A 972 -25.44 -5.48 0.47
CA ASN A 972 -26.16 -5.99 1.66
C ASN A 972 -26.30 -7.54 1.65
N LEU A 973 -25.19 -8.26 1.81
CA LEU A 973 -25.12 -9.73 1.86
C LEU A 973 -25.83 -10.31 3.10
N SER A 974 -26.23 -9.47 4.05
CA SER A 974 -27.05 -9.83 5.21
C SER A 974 -28.49 -10.22 4.84
N ASN A 975 -28.93 -9.96 3.61
CA ASN A 975 -30.30 -10.28 3.14
C ASN A 975 -30.26 -11.25 1.96
N CYS A 976 -29.21 -12.07 1.86
CA CYS A 976 -29.09 -13.10 0.83
C CYS A 976 -30.12 -14.22 1.07
N ALA A 977 -30.73 -14.74 0.01
CA ALA A 977 -31.70 -15.84 0.09
C ALA A 977 -31.00 -17.21 0.26
N VAL A 978 -31.79 -18.24 0.59
CA VAL A 978 -31.32 -19.63 0.63
C VAL A 978 -30.73 -20.04 -0.73
N HIS A 979 -29.56 -20.69 -0.70
CA HIS A 979 -28.81 -21.12 -1.88
C HIS A 979 -29.60 -22.20 -2.65
N PRO A 980 -29.58 -22.20 -4.00
CA PRO A 980 -30.32 -23.17 -4.81
C PRO A 980 -30.02 -24.64 -4.50
N ALA A 981 -28.80 -24.95 -4.05
CA ALA A 981 -28.40 -26.31 -3.64
C ALA A 981 -29.25 -26.92 -2.50
N PHE A 982 -30.03 -26.09 -1.78
CA PHE A 982 -30.85 -26.51 -0.64
C PHE A 982 -32.37 -26.31 -0.85
N ARG A 983 -32.83 -25.83 -2.01
CA ARG A 983 -34.25 -25.55 -2.23
C ARG A 983 -35.02 -26.80 -2.67
N THR A 984 -36.01 -27.22 -1.89
CA THR A 984 -37.08 -28.15 -2.28
C THR A 984 -38.26 -27.39 -2.91
N ASN A 985 -38.97 -28.04 -3.84
CA ASN A 985 -40.09 -27.43 -4.57
C ASN A 985 -41.26 -27.10 -3.64
N GLY A 986 -41.84 -25.89 -3.75
CA GLY A 986 -43.20 -25.61 -3.27
C GLY A 986 -43.37 -24.31 -2.48
N ASP A 987 -43.22 -24.37 -1.15
CA ASP A 987 -43.97 -23.47 -0.25
C ASP A 987 -43.13 -22.64 0.75
N GLU A 988 -41.79 -22.72 0.71
CA GLU A 988 -40.93 -22.03 1.70
C GLU A 988 -40.81 -20.50 1.52
N TYR A 989 -41.25 -19.95 0.39
CA TYR A 989 -41.10 -18.51 0.08
C TYR A 989 -41.80 -17.59 1.11
N HIS A 990 -43.00 -17.97 1.57
CA HIS A 990 -43.75 -17.17 2.53
C HIS A 990 -43.19 -17.28 3.95
N ARG A 991 -42.70 -18.46 4.34
CA ARG A 991 -42.04 -18.69 5.64
C ARG A 991 -40.74 -17.89 5.73
N ASP A 992 -39.90 -17.95 4.69
CA ASP A 992 -38.64 -17.20 4.64
C ASP A 992 -38.86 -15.69 4.67
N LEU A 993 -39.88 -15.18 3.97
CA LEU A 993 -40.24 -13.76 3.99
C LEU A 993 -40.72 -13.31 5.37
N LEU A 994 -41.57 -14.12 6.03
CA LEU A 994 -42.07 -13.86 7.37
C LEU A 994 -40.93 -13.87 8.40
N LEU A 995 -40.02 -14.85 8.32
CA LEU A 995 -38.85 -14.93 9.19
C LEU A 995 -37.93 -13.73 9.01
N ASP A 996 -37.71 -13.26 7.78
CA ASP A 996 -36.89 -12.07 7.54
C ASP A 996 -37.61 -10.78 8.00
N GLN A 997 -38.95 -10.72 7.93
CA GLN A 997 -39.75 -9.65 8.53
C GLN A 997 -39.66 -9.64 10.06
N ILE A 998 -39.78 -10.80 10.72
CA ILE A 998 -39.63 -10.94 12.17
C ILE A 998 -38.21 -10.56 12.61
N ARG A 999 -37.20 -10.97 11.85
CA ARG A 999 -35.79 -10.64 12.15
C ARG A 999 -35.47 -9.15 11.99
N ASN A 1000 -36.13 -8.49 11.04
CA ASN A 1000 -35.98 -7.06 10.79
C ASN A 1000 -36.91 -6.20 11.66
N TYR A 1001 -37.95 -6.81 12.26
CA TYR A 1001 -38.80 -6.17 13.24
C TYR A 1001 -38.02 -5.94 14.53
N ARG A 1002 -37.78 -4.68 14.86
CA ARG A 1002 -37.29 -4.28 16.18
C ARG A 1002 -38.39 -3.49 16.86
N PRO A 1003 -38.85 -3.89 18.06
CA PRO A 1003 -39.77 -3.07 18.83
C PRO A 1003 -39.07 -1.74 19.19
N ASN A 1004 -39.87 -0.68 19.31
CA ASN A 1004 -39.37 0.60 19.81
C ASN A 1004 -38.87 0.39 21.24
N GLY A 1005 -37.54 0.41 21.41
CA GLY A 1005 -36.92 0.16 22.71
C GLY A 1005 -37.41 1.15 23.75
N THR A 1006 -37.66 0.67 24.96
CA THR A 1006 -38.06 1.52 26.08
C THR A 1006 -36.89 2.40 26.54
N ILE A 1007 -37.18 3.46 27.29
CA ILE A 1007 -36.19 4.50 27.66
C ILE A 1007 -34.96 3.94 28.41
N PHE A 1008 -35.09 2.77 29.02
CA PHE A 1008 -34.02 2.06 29.73
C PHE A 1008 -33.10 1.24 28.82
N GLU A 1009 -33.55 0.88 27.61
CA GLU A 1009 -32.78 0.10 26.62
C GLU A 1009 -31.94 0.97 25.67
N ILE A 1010 -32.12 2.30 25.70
CA ILE A 1010 -31.48 3.28 24.81
C ILE A 1010 -29.96 3.42 25.05
N CYS A 1011 -29.44 2.88 26.16
CA CYS A 1011 -28.02 2.99 26.53
C CYS A 1011 -27.03 2.33 25.55
N GLY A 1012 -27.48 1.53 24.58
CA GLY A 1012 -26.61 0.84 23.62
C GLY A 1012 -26.24 1.62 22.35
N LYS A 1013 -26.92 2.74 22.02
CA LYS A 1013 -26.70 3.44 20.74
C LYS A 1013 -26.19 4.87 20.96
N ASN A 1014 -24.88 5.05 20.88
CA ASN A 1014 -24.18 6.33 21.10
C ASN A 1014 -24.51 7.48 20.10
N LYS A 1015 -25.48 7.29 19.19
CA LYS A 1015 -25.83 8.22 18.12
C LYS A 1015 -27.33 8.56 18.06
N SER A 1016 -28.18 8.00 18.91
CA SER A 1016 -29.60 8.39 18.90
C SER A 1016 -29.77 9.84 19.38
N PRO A 1017 -30.74 10.59 18.83
CA PRO A 1017 -31.02 11.97 19.28
C PRO A 1017 -31.31 12.06 20.78
N GLU A 1018 -31.97 11.05 21.35
CA GLU A 1018 -32.27 10.93 22.78
C GLU A 1018 -31.00 10.72 23.62
N TYR A 1019 -30.06 9.88 23.16
CA TYR A 1019 -28.76 9.69 23.81
C TYR A 1019 -27.92 10.97 23.76
N LEU A 1020 -27.93 11.68 22.62
CA LEU A 1020 -27.25 12.97 22.48
C LEU A 1020 -27.84 14.04 23.40
N MET A 1021 -29.16 14.02 23.59
CA MET A 1021 -29.87 14.91 24.52
C MET A 1021 -29.53 14.57 25.98
N MET A 1022 -29.49 13.29 26.34
CA MET A 1022 -29.09 12.81 27.68
C MET A 1022 -27.61 13.14 27.98
N LYS A 1023 -26.74 13.05 26.97
CA LYS A 1023 -25.32 13.44 27.07
C LYS A 1023 -25.16 14.95 27.23
N LYS A 1024 -25.95 15.77 26.51
CA LYS A 1024 -26.00 17.23 26.72
C LYS A 1024 -26.50 17.58 28.13
N LYS A 1025 -27.53 16.89 28.62
CA LYS A 1025 -28.08 17.09 29.97
C LYS A 1025 -27.08 16.70 31.05
N ARG A 1026 -26.40 15.54 30.94
CA ARG A 1026 -25.31 15.13 31.84
C ARG A 1026 -24.12 16.10 31.82
N LEU A 1027 -23.83 16.72 30.67
CA LEU A 1027 -22.81 17.77 30.57
C LEU A 1027 -23.23 19.06 31.29
N ALA A 1028 -24.49 19.45 31.17
CA ALA A 1028 -25.04 20.62 31.87
C ALA A 1028 -25.11 20.40 33.40
N ASP A 1029 -25.53 19.20 33.82
CA ASP A 1029 -25.66 18.84 35.24
C ASP A 1029 -24.34 18.32 35.85
N LYS A 1030 -23.22 18.36 35.11
CA LYS A 1030 -21.92 17.85 35.55
C LYS A 1030 -21.49 18.42 36.91
N HIS A 1031 -21.75 19.71 37.14
CA HIS A 1031 -21.42 20.37 38.40
C HIS A 1031 -22.27 19.86 39.58
N LYS A 1032 -23.56 19.55 39.36
CA LYS A 1032 -24.44 18.97 40.37
C LYS A 1032 -24.08 17.52 40.68
N ILE A 1033 -23.67 16.77 39.65
CA ILE A 1033 -23.19 15.39 39.80
C ILE A 1033 -21.90 15.37 40.62
N GLU A 1034 -20.97 16.30 40.36
CA GLU A 1034 -19.73 16.45 41.13
C GLU A 1034 -20.03 16.84 42.60
N LEU A 1035 -20.96 17.78 42.82
CA LEU A 1035 -21.41 18.18 44.17
C LEU A 1035 -22.10 17.03 44.92
N PHE A 1036 -22.91 16.23 44.24
CA PHE A 1036 -23.55 15.05 44.80
C PHE A 1036 -22.53 13.96 45.15
N ARG A 1037 -21.54 13.75 44.28
CA ARG A 1037 -20.45 12.80 44.50
C ARG A 1037 -19.55 13.22 45.65
N GLN A 1038 -19.25 14.52 45.76
CA GLN A 1038 -18.52 15.08 46.90
C GLN A 1038 -19.31 14.96 48.20
N ARG A 1039 -20.64 15.16 48.18
CA ARG A 1039 -21.49 14.91 49.37
C ARG A 1039 -21.48 13.45 49.80
N HIS A 1040 -21.51 12.52 48.84
CA HIS A 1040 -21.44 11.09 49.12
C HIS A 1040 -20.05 10.61 49.57
N GLU A 1041 -18.98 11.31 49.17
CA GLU A 1041 -17.63 11.02 49.66
C GLU A 1041 -17.35 11.62 51.05
N THR A 1042 -18.16 12.59 51.50
CA THR A 1042 -18.01 13.24 52.83
C THR A 1042 -18.79 12.57 53.96
N ASP A 1043 -19.72 11.66 53.69
CA ASP A 1043 -20.38 10.81 54.70
C ASP A 1043 -20.11 9.33 54.39
N PRO A 1044 -19.06 8.73 54.98
CA PRO A 1044 -18.74 7.31 54.78
C PRO A 1044 -19.52 6.37 55.74
N ASP A 1045 -20.22 6.91 56.72
CA ASP A 1045 -20.88 6.15 57.78
C ASP A 1045 -22.37 5.97 57.48
N GLU A 1046 -22.67 5.13 56.48
CA GLU A 1046 -23.90 4.32 56.43
C GLU A 1046 -23.84 3.42 55.18
N SER A 1047 -23.13 2.30 55.29
CA SER A 1047 -23.25 1.21 54.32
C SER A 1047 -23.17 -0.15 55.00
N GLU A 1048 -24.27 -0.54 55.66
CA GLU A 1048 -24.54 -1.95 55.93
C GLU A 1048 -25.94 -2.36 55.46
N SER A 1049 -25.96 -3.47 54.72
CA SER A 1049 -27.06 -4.39 54.47
C SER A 1049 -28.28 -3.89 53.68
N PHE A 1050 -28.46 -4.40 52.46
CA PHE A 1050 -29.80 -4.58 51.90
C PHE A 1050 -29.93 -5.97 51.28
N HIS A 1051 -30.76 -6.78 51.95
CA HIS A 1051 -31.44 -7.96 51.43
C HIS A 1051 -32.46 -7.55 50.35
N GLU A 1052 -32.62 -8.38 49.31
CA GLU A 1052 -33.85 -8.45 48.50
C GLU A 1052 -35.02 -8.90 49.40
N PRO A 1053 -36.28 -8.38 49.25
CA PRO A 1053 -37.10 -8.71 48.07
C PRO A 1053 -38.21 -7.70 47.63
N VAL A 1054 -38.68 -7.91 46.39
CA VAL A 1054 -40.04 -7.82 45.83
C VAL A 1054 -40.99 -6.68 46.29
N THR A 1055 -41.42 -5.87 45.31
CA THR A 1055 -42.47 -4.85 45.42
C THR A 1055 -43.87 -5.46 45.36
N SER A 1056 -44.75 -5.04 46.28
CA SER A 1056 -46.20 -4.97 46.06
C SER A 1056 -46.72 -3.68 46.70
N LEU A 1057 -47.40 -2.84 45.92
CA LEU A 1057 -47.92 -1.52 46.31
C LEU A 1057 -49.25 -1.63 47.08
N THR A 1058 -49.46 -0.76 48.09
CA THR A 1058 -50.79 -0.37 48.60
C THR A 1058 -50.80 1.11 49.09
N GLU A 1059 -51.99 1.73 48.98
CA GLU A 1059 -52.31 3.16 49.04
C GLU A 1059 -52.14 3.86 50.40
N SER A 1060 -51.87 5.18 50.37
CA SER A 1060 -51.74 6.06 51.53
C SER A 1060 -53.07 6.72 51.94
N SER A 1061 -53.31 6.88 53.24
CA SER A 1061 -54.55 7.42 53.83
C SER A 1061 -54.57 8.96 53.92
N LYS A 1062 -55.78 9.49 54.16
CA LYS A 1062 -56.14 10.93 54.14
C LYS A 1062 -55.39 11.84 55.12
N GLU A 1063 -54.69 11.30 56.11
CA GLU A 1063 -54.02 12.10 57.15
C GLU A 1063 -52.67 12.67 56.66
N ASP A 1064 -52.03 12.04 55.66
CA ASP A 1064 -50.77 12.50 55.09
C ASP A 1064 -50.92 13.72 54.16
N ILE A 1065 -52.15 14.01 53.72
CA ILE A 1065 -52.44 15.12 52.79
C ILE A 1065 -52.64 16.45 53.56
N GLU A 1066 -52.96 16.39 54.86
CA GLU A 1066 -53.41 17.57 55.61
C GLU A 1066 -52.28 18.32 56.34
N GLY A 1067 -51.11 17.68 56.53
CA GLY A 1067 -49.95 18.27 57.21
C GLY A 1067 -49.07 19.18 56.34
N THR A 1068 -49.19 19.11 55.01
CA THR A 1068 -48.21 19.75 54.10
C THR A 1068 -48.60 21.17 53.65
N PHE A 1069 -49.76 21.70 54.06
CA PHE A 1069 -50.29 22.97 53.54
C PHE A 1069 -50.45 24.12 54.56
N LYS A 1070 -49.63 24.19 55.62
CA LYS A 1070 -49.55 25.37 56.51
C LYS A 1070 -48.11 25.55 57.00
N SER A 1071 -47.21 26.27 56.35
CA SER A 1071 -47.18 27.74 56.41
C SER A 1071 -45.87 28.26 55.80
N VAL A 1072 -45.99 29.37 55.07
CA VAL A 1072 -44.95 30.18 54.42
C VAL A 1072 -44.34 31.17 55.42
N ILE A 1073 -43.05 31.55 55.31
CA ILE A 1073 -42.53 32.94 55.57
C ILE A 1073 -41.05 33.05 55.13
N VAL A 1074 -40.72 34.18 54.46
CA VAL A 1074 -39.42 34.61 53.92
C VAL A 1074 -38.78 35.72 54.82
N PRO A 1075 -37.60 36.33 54.52
CA PRO A 1075 -36.35 36.23 55.29
C PRO A 1075 -35.98 37.48 56.12
N LYS A 1076 -34.98 37.38 57.02
CA LYS A 1076 -34.37 38.54 57.72
C LYS A 1076 -32.82 38.58 57.68
N LYS A 1077 -32.33 39.82 57.84
CA LYS A 1077 -31.02 40.44 57.50
C LYS A 1077 -29.85 40.13 58.46
N ARG A 1078 -28.63 40.34 57.93
CA ARG A 1078 -27.28 40.41 58.56
C ARG A 1078 -27.12 41.48 59.66
N LYS A 1079 -26.22 41.25 60.64
CA LYS A 1079 -25.00 42.06 60.99
C LYS A 1079 -24.32 41.55 62.30
N MET A 1080 -22.99 41.34 62.30
CA MET A 1080 -21.85 42.18 62.77
C MET A 1080 -21.72 42.35 64.30
N GLU A 1081 -20.72 41.68 64.91
CA GLU A 1081 -19.63 42.31 65.70
C GLU A 1081 -18.70 41.25 66.33
N GLN A 1082 -17.49 41.09 65.75
CA GLN A 1082 -16.24 40.75 66.45
C GLN A 1082 -15.07 41.13 65.52
N LEU A 1083 -15.08 42.41 65.12
CA LEU A 1083 -13.98 43.12 64.47
C LEU A 1083 -13.20 43.89 65.55
N TYR A 1084 -11.87 43.90 65.39
CA TYR A 1084 -10.82 44.81 65.91
C TYR A 1084 -9.67 43.98 66.52
N LYS A 1085 -8.53 43.82 65.84
CA LYS A 1085 -7.47 44.85 65.76
C LYS A 1085 -6.55 44.74 64.53
N LYS A 1086 -5.88 45.87 64.26
CA LYS A 1086 -5.15 46.31 63.06
C LYS A 1086 -3.73 45.73 62.86
N ALA A 1087 -3.29 45.92 61.61
CA ALA A 1087 -2.05 45.51 60.92
C ALA A 1087 -0.73 46.15 61.38
N LYS A 1088 0.39 45.46 61.03
CA LYS A 1088 1.69 46.06 60.63
C LYS A 1088 2.34 45.25 59.50
N LYS A 1089 3.00 45.98 58.58
CA LYS A 1089 4.02 45.59 57.59
C LYS A 1089 5.31 46.39 57.93
N PRO A 1090 6.48 46.21 57.27
CA PRO A 1090 7.12 45.03 56.66
C PRO A 1090 8.64 44.92 57.03
N LYS A 1091 9.39 43.94 56.50
CA LYS A 1091 10.80 44.10 56.08
C LYS A 1091 11.25 42.99 55.13
N THR A 1092 11.96 43.39 54.07
CA THR A 1092 12.67 42.59 53.06
C THR A 1092 14.14 42.43 53.45
N VAL A 1093 14.73 41.23 53.34
CA VAL A 1093 16.16 40.98 53.07
C VAL A 1093 16.31 39.68 52.26
N ASP A 1094 17.34 39.69 51.43
CA ASP A 1094 17.75 38.77 50.38
C ASP A 1094 18.15 37.34 50.76
N GLU A 1095 18.17 36.49 49.72
CA GLU A 1095 19.03 35.33 49.48
C GLU A 1095 19.31 34.35 50.64
N VAL A 1096 18.56 33.24 50.73
CA VAL A 1096 19.11 31.91 51.10
C VAL A 1096 18.29 30.79 50.44
N TYR A 1097 18.93 30.12 49.47
CA TYR A 1097 18.82 28.71 49.08
C TYR A 1097 17.65 27.88 49.67
N ILE A 1098 16.68 27.55 48.81
CA ILE A 1098 15.79 26.40 49.03
C ILE A 1098 16.59 25.14 48.61
N PRO A 1099 16.93 24.22 49.52
CA PRO A 1099 17.58 22.98 49.11
C PRO A 1099 16.64 22.20 48.19
N TYR A 1100 17.16 21.72 47.07
CA TYR A 1100 16.40 21.00 46.04
C TYR A 1100 15.79 19.67 46.54
N ALA A 1101 16.08 19.24 47.77
CA ALA A 1101 15.58 18.00 48.32
C ALA A 1101 14.98 18.20 49.74
N PRO A 1102 13.85 17.55 50.06
CA PRO A 1102 13.30 17.52 51.41
C PRO A 1102 14.29 16.89 52.41
N LYS A 1103 14.16 17.23 53.70
CA LYS A 1103 15.01 16.69 54.79
C LYS A 1103 15.00 15.16 54.90
N ASP A 1104 14.01 14.50 54.31
CA ASP A 1104 13.85 13.03 54.31
C ASP A 1104 14.34 12.33 53.03
N HIS A 1105 15.05 13.04 52.14
CA HIS A 1105 15.49 12.47 50.87
C HIS A 1105 16.47 11.28 51.03
N HIS A 1106 17.34 11.33 52.05
CA HIS A 1106 18.31 10.26 52.30
C HIS A 1106 17.72 9.06 53.05
N THR A 1107 16.66 9.26 53.84
CA THR A 1107 15.89 8.20 54.49
C THR A 1107 15.03 7.44 53.48
N GLU A 1108 14.44 8.12 52.50
CA GLU A 1108 13.73 7.48 51.40
C GLU A 1108 14.67 6.74 50.42
N GLN A 1109 15.84 7.31 50.10
CA GLN A 1109 16.84 6.63 49.25
C GLN A 1109 17.37 5.32 49.86
N GLY A 1110 17.43 5.21 51.19
CA GLY A 1110 17.83 3.99 51.89
C GLY A 1110 16.76 2.89 51.91
N LEU A 1111 15.49 3.24 51.67
CA LEU A 1111 14.33 2.33 51.72
C LEU A 1111 13.79 1.94 50.34
N ILE A 1112 14.29 2.52 49.25
CA ILE A 1112 13.88 2.16 47.89
C ILE A 1112 14.54 0.85 47.47
N VAL A 1113 13.81 -0.24 47.68
CA VAL A 1113 14.04 -1.51 46.99
C VAL A 1113 13.69 -1.33 45.50
N ASN A 1114 14.66 -1.63 44.64
CA ASN A 1114 14.65 -1.50 43.17
C ASN A 1114 13.28 -1.73 42.50
N ASN A 1115 12.71 -0.67 41.93
CA ASN A 1115 11.48 -0.72 41.15
C ASN A 1115 11.76 -0.64 39.63
N PHE A 1116 10.98 -1.37 38.82
CA PHE A 1116 11.16 -1.60 37.37
C PHE A 1116 11.34 -0.31 36.55
N HIS A 1117 10.75 0.81 36.98
CA HIS A 1117 10.85 2.10 36.30
C HIS A 1117 12.28 2.68 36.26
N ASN A 1118 13.11 2.46 37.29
CA ASN A 1118 14.47 3.02 37.32
C ASN A 1118 15.46 2.23 36.45
N GLU A 1119 15.24 0.94 36.22
CA GLU A 1119 16.05 0.17 35.26
C GLU A 1119 15.63 0.48 33.81
N ALA A 1120 14.36 0.79 33.56
CA ALA A 1120 13.88 1.22 32.25
C ALA A 1120 14.44 2.59 31.83
N ASN A 1121 14.55 3.55 32.77
CA ASN A 1121 15.12 4.87 32.50
C ASN A 1121 16.63 4.86 32.21
N LYS A 1122 17.38 3.85 32.71
CA LYS A 1122 18.80 3.67 32.37
C LYS A 1122 19.06 3.11 30.96
N VAL A 1123 18.01 2.72 30.23
CA VAL A 1123 18.07 2.26 28.83
C VAL A 1123 17.90 3.43 27.84
N GLN A 1124 17.91 4.67 28.34
CA GLN A 1124 17.82 5.86 27.49
C GLN A 1124 19.04 5.98 26.57
N PHE A 1125 18.74 6.16 25.30
CA PHE A 1125 19.59 6.13 24.11
C PHE A 1125 20.59 7.31 24.10
N ASP A 1126 21.88 7.05 23.92
CA ASP A 1126 22.89 8.08 23.64
C ASP A 1126 23.06 8.18 22.12
N LEU A 1127 22.97 9.41 21.58
CA LEU A 1127 22.64 9.69 20.17
C LEU A 1127 23.83 10.22 19.35
N THR A 1128 25.07 9.96 19.78
CA THR A 1128 26.28 10.62 19.22
C THR A 1128 27.39 9.68 18.74
N GLY A 1129 27.11 8.40 18.49
CA GLY A 1129 28.12 7.44 17.99
C GLY A 1129 27.87 6.93 16.56
N ASP A 1130 28.51 7.54 15.57
CA ASP A 1130 28.45 7.17 14.13
C ASP A 1130 29.40 5.99 13.77
N SER A 1131 29.21 4.81 14.36
CA SER A 1131 29.91 3.59 13.89
C SER A 1131 29.11 2.30 14.11
N GLU A 1132 29.02 1.47 13.06
CA GLU A 1132 28.24 0.22 13.03
C GLU A 1132 28.73 -0.86 14.02
N GLU A 1133 29.99 -0.78 14.47
CA GLU A 1133 30.58 -1.73 15.42
C GLU A 1133 30.08 -1.52 16.86
N ALA A 1134 29.67 -0.31 17.23
CA ALA A 1134 29.15 -0.01 18.57
C ALA A 1134 27.72 -0.57 18.79
N MET A 1135 26.88 -0.59 17.74
CA MET A 1135 25.47 -1.02 17.82
C MET A 1135 25.28 -2.51 18.12
N ASN A 1136 26.26 -3.37 17.79
CA ASN A 1136 26.14 -4.83 18.00
C ASN A 1136 26.48 -5.31 19.42
N SER A 1137 26.90 -4.41 20.31
CA SER A 1137 27.29 -4.74 21.69
C SER A 1137 26.16 -4.61 22.72
N SER A 1138 25.03 -3.95 22.38
CA SER A 1138 24.05 -3.47 23.37
C SER A 1138 22.85 -4.37 23.65
N HIS A 1139 22.69 -5.52 22.97
CA HIS A 1139 21.57 -6.44 23.23
C HIS A 1139 21.98 -7.70 24.01
N VAL A 1140 22.20 -7.55 25.33
CA VAL A 1140 22.30 -8.68 26.26
C VAL A 1140 21.02 -8.75 27.10
N LYS A 1141 20.10 -9.67 26.76
CA LYS A 1141 18.92 -9.96 27.61
C LYS A 1141 19.39 -10.47 28.96
N LYS A 1142 19.02 -9.83 30.07
CA LYS A 1142 19.33 -10.34 31.42
C LYS A 1142 18.19 -11.22 31.94
N LYS A 1143 18.52 -12.33 32.61
CA LYS A 1143 17.58 -13.23 33.29
C LYS A 1143 17.84 -13.17 34.80
N TRP A 1144 16.77 -13.19 35.57
CA TRP A 1144 16.83 -13.20 37.02
C TRP A 1144 17.33 -14.55 37.54
N ASP A 1145 18.50 -14.55 38.18
CA ASP A 1145 19.05 -15.73 38.84
C ASP A 1145 18.57 -15.77 40.30
N ARG A 1146 17.59 -16.64 40.61
CA ARG A 1146 16.94 -16.75 41.93
C ARG A 1146 17.91 -17.08 43.07
N LYS A 1147 19.09 -17.68 42.79
CA LYS A 1147 20.13 -17.95 43.81
C LYS A 1147 21.03 -16.75 44.08
N LYS A 1148 21.30 -15.93 43.07
CA LYS A 1148 22.16 -14.73 43.19
C LYS A 1148 21.38 -13.45 43.45
N LYS A 1149 20.05 -13.49 43.35
CA LYS A 1149 19.12 -12.35 43.50
C LYS A 1149 19.56 -11.11 42.72
N LYS A 1150 20.03 -11.31 41.49
CA LYS A 1150 20.35 -10.24 40.53
C LYS A 1150 20.12 -10.68 39.09
N MET A 1151 19.89 -9.71 38.20
CA MET A 1151 19.78 -9.89 36.76
C MET A 1151 21.16 -10.23 36.17
N VAL A 1152 21.30 -11.41 35.57
CA VAL A 1152 22.55 -11.87 34.92
C VAL A 1152 22.33 -11.91 33.40
N GLY A 1153 23.27 -11.42 32.61
CA GLY A 1153 23.20 -11.49 31.14
C GLY A 1153 23.05 -12.93 30.65
N VAL A 1154 22.07 -13.17 29.79
CA VAL A 1154 21.89 -14.40 29.04
C VAL A 1154 22.67 -14.25 27.75
N GLU A 1155 23.80 -14.94 27.63
CA GLU A 1155 24.40 -15.14 26.32
C GLU A 1155 23.38 -15.85 25.43
N ASN A 1156 23.13 -15.28 24.25
CA ASN A 1156 22.11 -15.76 23.34
C ASN A 1156 22.63 -17.07 22.72
N PRO A 1157 22.07 -18.27 23.03
CA PRO A 1157 22.57 -19.55 22.51
C PRO A 1157 22.34 -19.74 20.99
N ARG A 1158 21.83 -18.68 20.36
CA ARG A 1158 21.38 -18.52 18.97
C ARG A 1158 22.22 -17.52 18.18
N LYS A 1159 23.21 -16.85 18.80
CA LYS A 1159 24.13 -15.96 18.08
C LYS A 1159 24.97 -16.81 17.13
N GLY A 1160 24.94 -16.49 15.84
CA GLY A 1160 25.61 -17.28 14.81
C GLY A 1160 24.95 -18.62 14.51
N LYS A 1161 23.61 -18.73 14.56
CA LYS A 1161 22.89 -19.91 14.08
C LYS A 1161 21.72 -19.53 13.15
N ILE A 1162 21.63 -20.18 11.99
CA ILE A 1162 20.57 -20.03 10.98
C ILE A 1162 19.56 -21.18 11.15
N LYS A 1163 18.28 -20.88 10.94
CA LYS A 1163 17.20 -21.86 11.03
C LYS A 1163 16.99 -22.54 9.67
N THR A 1164 17.05 -23.85 9.63
CA THR A 1164 16.84 -24.67 8.42
C THR A 1164 15.36 -24.81 8.06
N GLU A 1165 15.10 -25.27 6.83
CA GLU A 1165 13.75 -25.61 6.31
C GLU A 1165 12.98 -26.63 7.18
N SER A 1166 13.68 -27.47 7.95
CA SER A 1166 13.08 -28.42 8.91
C SER A 1166 12.84 -27.82 10.31
N GLY A 1167 13.23 -26.57 10.54
CA GLY A 1167 13.08 -25.87 11.82
C GLY A 1167 14.24 -26.03 12.80
N ALA A 1168 15.30 -26.77 12.45
CA ALA A 1168 16.49 -26.97 13.28
C ALA A 1168 17.50 -25.82 13.13
N TRP A 1169 18.24 -25.51 14.20
CA TRP A 1169 19.24 -24.42 14.25
C TRP A 1169 20.65 -24.95 13.96
N ILE A 1170 21.32 -24.40 12.93
CA ILE A 1170 22.68 -24.76 12.49
C ILE A 1170 23.59 -23.52 12.59
N PRO A 1171 24.90 -23.62 12.86
CA PRO A 1171 25.84 -22.49 12.83
C PRO A 1171 25.74 -21.60 11.56
N ALA A 1172 26.02 -20.30 11.70
CA ALA A 1172 25.95 -19.31 10.63
C ALA A 1172 27.06 -19.46 9.58
N THR A 1173 28.17 -20.10 9.95
CA THR A 1173 29.09 -20.69 9.00
C THR A 1173 28.53 -22.03 8.54
N TYR A 1174 28.11 -22.10 7.26
CA TYR A 1174 27.63 -23.34 6.61
C TYR A 1174 28.68 -24.46 6.58
N LYS A 1175 29.95 -24.18 6.91
CA LYS A 1175 31.04 -25.15 6.96
C LYS A 1175 31.14 -25.73 8.38
N SER A 1176 30.75 -26.99 8.53
CA SER A 1176 30.78 -27.76 9.77
C SER A 1176 31.77 -28.93 9.72
N ASP A 1177 32.63 -28.98 8.69
CA ASP A 1177 33.66 -29.99 8.41
C ASP A 1177 33.15 -31.44 8.46
N ARG A 1178 31.84 -31.66 8.26
CA ARG A 1178 31.24 -33.00 8.29
C ARG A 1178 31.67 -33.83 7.11
N TYR A 1179 31.89 -33.20 5.97
CA TYR A 1179 32.39 -33.89 4.79
C TYR A 1179 33.83 -34.40 5.00
N ALA A 1180 34.69 -33.63 5.67
CA ALA A 1180 36.04 -34.07 6.02
C ALA A 1180 36.01 -35.28 6.97
N GLN A 1181 35.18 -35.23 8.01
CA GLN A 1181 34.99 -36.35 8.95
C GLN A 1181 34.40 -37.59 8.26
N TRP A 1182 33.42 -37.41 7.36
CA TRP A 1182 32.87 -38.49 6.57
C TRP A 1182 33.95 -39.09 5.66
N LYS A 1183 34.72 -38.28 4.94
CA LYS A 1183 35.81 -38.73 4.06
C LYS A 1183 36.89 -39.50 4.83
N GLU A 1184 37.23 -39.10 6.05
CA GLU A 1184 38.13 -39.85 6.93
C GLU A 1184 37.52 -41.19 7.36
N LYS A 1185 36.25 -41.22 7.79
CA LYS A 1185 35.53 -42.46 8.14
C LYS A 1185 35.39 -43.43 6.98
N THR A 1186 35.11 -42.93 5.77
CA THR A 1186 34.96 -43.77 4.56
C THR A 1186 36.32 -44.25 4.05
N LYS A 1187 37.40 -43.48 4.23
CA LYS A 1187 38.77 -43.93 3.94
C LYS A 1187 39.28 -45.02 4.88
N THR A 1188 38.86 -45.01 6.16
CA THR A 1188 39.19 -46.09 7.10
C THR A 1188 38.47 -47.43 6.83
N GLY A 1189 37.61 -47.51 5.81
CA GLY A 1189 36.88 -48.72 5.43
C GLY A 1189 37.18 -49.23 4.01
N ALA A 1190 38.26 -48.78 3.38
CA ALA A 1190 38.62 -49.11 1.99
C ALA A 1190 40.04 -49.68 1.86
N ASN A 1191 40.46 -50.49 2.83
CA ASN A 1191 41.53 -51.47 2.67
C ASN A 1191 40.90 -52.84 2.90
N ASP A 1192 40.21 -53.34 1.88
CA ASP A 1192 40.14 -54.77 1.61
C ASP A 1192 39.67 -54.94 0.16
N ASP A 1193 40.37 -55.86 -0.51
CA ASP A 1193 40.11 -56.52 -1.79
C ASP A 1193 40.58 -55.84 -3.09
N ASP A 1194 41.72 -56.32 -3.63
CA ASP A 1194 41.73 -56.92 -4.99
C ASP A 1194 43.02 -57.68 -5.38
N TYR A 1195 42.83 -58.92 -5.91
CA TYR A 1195 43.67 -59.84 -6.74
C TYR A 1195 45.18 -60.04 -6.44
N GLY A 1196 45.80 -61.22 -6.46
CA GLY A 1196 45.47 -62.60 -6.81
C GLY A 1196 46.79 -63.39 -7.00
N ASP A 1197 46.72 -64.71 -6.76
CA ASP A 1197 47.60 -65.78 -7.26
C ASP A 1197 48.79 -66.34 -6.42
N GLU A 1198 48.71 -67.69 -6.31
CA GLU A 1198 49.67 -68.77 -6.03
C GLU A 1198 50.83 -68.70 -5.00
N GLY A 1199 50.85 -69.70 -4.11
CA GLY A 1199 52.06 -70.52 -3.86
C GLY A 1199 52.73 -70.49 -2.48
N SER A 1200 52.69 -71.65 -1.81
CA SER A 1200 53.60 -72.18 -0.77
C SER A 1200 53.49 -71.71 0.70
N ALA A 1201 53.18 -72.68 1.56
CA ALA A 1201 53.22 -72.69 3.04
C ALA A 1201 54.65 -73.01 3.55
N PRO A 1202 54.91 -73.26 4.86
CA PRO A 1202 54.38 -72.78 6.16
C PRO A 1202 55.52 -72.40 7.17
N GLN A 1203 55.18 -72.13 8.44
CA GLN A 1203 55.95 -72.15 9.72
C GLN A 1203 55.90 -70.81 10.48
N ASP A 1204 55.66 -70.71 11.79
CA ASP A 1204 55.40 -71.67 12.86
C ASP A 1204 54.68 -70.96 14.04
N VAL A 1205 53.58 -71.59 14.48
CA VAL A 1205 53.22 -71.95 15.88
C VAL A 1205 53.64 -71.03 17.06
N ASN A 1206 52.66 -70.36 17.70
CA ASN A 1206 52.14 -70.67 19.06
C ASN A 1206 51.22 -69.55 19.60
N GLY A 1207 50.01 -69.93 20.06
CA GLY A 1207 49.02 -69.04 20.73
C GLY A 1207 49.37 -68.76 22.20
N PRO A 1208 48.40 -68.51 23.11
CA PRO A 1208 47.04 -67.99 22.97
C PRO A 1208 46.85 -66.66 23.74
N ARG A 1209 45.68 -66.03 23.58
CA ARG A 1209 45.23 -64.90 24.42
C ARG A 1209 45.35 -65.22 25.92
N ARG A 1210 46.05 -64.36 26.67
CA ARG A 1210 45.83 -64.20 28.13
C ARG A 1210 45.76 -62.73 28.53
N HIS A 1211 44.68 -62.42 29.23
CA HIS A 1211 44.43 -61.17 29.93
C HIS A 1211 45.56 -60.84 30.90
N THR A 1212 46.22 -59.69 30.71
CA THR A 1212 47.07 -59.10 31.75
C THR A 1212 46.58 -57.70 32.11
N HIS A 1213 46.68 -57.38 33.40
CA HIS A 1213 46.31 -56.12 34.04
C HIS A 1213 47.01 -54.89 33.41
N TRP A 1214 48.09 -55.11 32.64
CA TRP A 1214 48.87 -54.06 31.98
C TRP A 1214 48.19 -53.49 30.73
N ALA A 1215 47.38 -54.28 30.00
CA ALA A 1215 46.65 -53.79 28.82
C ALA A 1215 45.54 -52.79 29.20
N LYS A 1216 44.92 -52.96 30.38
CA LYS A 1216 43.95 -52.02 30.94
C LYS A 1216 44.59 -50.74 31.51
N HIS A 1217 45.87 -50.76 31.87
CA HIS A 1217 46.57 -49.58 32.39
C HIS A 1217 46.91 -48.57 31.28
N ASN A 1218 47.40 -49.05 30.14
CA ASN A 1218 47.78 -48.19 29.01
C ASN A 1218 46.58 -47.54 28.30
N GLU A 1219 45.43 -48.21 28.30
CA GLU A 1219 44.17 -47.66 27.79
C GLU A 1219 43.64 -46.54 28.71
N LYS A 1220 43.88 -46.65 30.03
CA LYS A 1220 43.49 -45.66 31.05
C LYS A 1220 44.43 -44.44 31.09
N GLU A 1221 45.71 -44.59 30.75
CA GLU A 1221 46.64 -43.47 30.58
C GLU A 1221 46.35 -42.65 29.32
N LYS A 1222 45.98 -43.29 28.20
CA LYS A 1222 45.57 -42.57 26.97
C LYS A 1222 44.28 -41.76 27.18
N LEU A 1223 43.37 -42.23 28.03
CA LEU A 1223 42.16 -41.49 28.43
C LEU A 1223 42.43 -40.30 29.38
N LYS A 1224 43.56 -40.28 30.11
CA LYS A 1224 43.92 -39.19 31.04
C LYS A 1224 44.64 -38.00 30.41
N LYS A 1225 45.13 -38.09 29.17
CA LYS A 1225 45.87 -37.00 28.50
C LYS A 1225 45.02 -35.98 27.73
N ARG A 1226 43.68 -36.08 27.75
CA ARG A 1226 42.79 -35.09 27.11
C ARG A 1226 41.89 -34.39 28.14
N SER A 1227 42.48 -33.65 29.08
CA SER A 1227 41.80 -32.62 29.88
C SER A 1227 42.77 -31.91 30.82
N SER A 1228 43.25 -30.71 30.48
CA SER A 1228 43.39 -29.55 31.37
C SER A 1228 44.30 -28.47 30.76
N ASP A 1229 43.72 -27.34 30.35
CA ASP A 1229 44.47 -26.08 30.31
C ASP A 1229 44.51 -25.52 31.74
N MET A 1230 45.72 -25.28 32.24
CA MET A 1230 45.97 -24.72 33.57
C MET A 1230 45.47 -23.27 33.67
N LYS A 1231 44.98 -22.89 34.85
CA LYS A 1231 44.52 -21.54 35.17
C LYS A 1231 45.70 -20.66 35.60
N SER A 1232 45.74 -19.43 35.10
CA SER A 1232 46.71 -18.38 35.49
C SER A 1232 46.64 -18.04 36.99
N MET A 1233 47.76 -17.59 37.57
CA MET A 1233 47.91 -17.19 38.99
C MET A 1233 46.83 -16.21 39.47
N ASP A 1234 46.39 -15.28 38.61
CA ASP A 1234 45.31 -14.34 38.91
C ASP A 1234 43.94 -15.01 39.02
N GLN A 1235 43.71 -16.06 38.23
CA GLN A 1235 42.48 -16.86 38.32
C GLN A 1235 42.46 -17.72 39.58
N ILE A 1236 43.63 -18.11 40.10
CA ILE A 1236 43.78 -18.85 41.36
C ILE A 1236 43.53 -17.94 42.56
N LEU A 1237 44.05 -16.71 42.55
CA LEU A 1237 43.80 -15.70 43.60
C LEU A 1237 42.31 -15.34 43.68
N LYS A 1238 41.67 -15.08 42.53
CA LYS A 1238 40.21 -14.83 42.46
C LYS A 1238 39.38 -16.03 42.96
N ALA A 1239 39.82 -17.25 42.66
CA ALA A 1239 39.16 -18.46 43.12
C ALA A 1239 39.29 -18.65 44.64
N ARG A 1240 40.45 -18.31 45.23
CA ARG A 1240 40.66 -18.32 46.69
C ARG A 1240 39.79 -17.30 47.41
N GLU A 1241 39.70 -16.08 46.89
CA GLU A 1241 38.88 -15.01 47.47
C GLU A 1241 37.38 -15.38 47.48
N ILE A 1242 36.91 -16.00 46.40
CA ILE A 1242 35.52 -16.48 46.28
C ILE A 1242 35.26 -17.67 47.24
N ALA A 1243 36.24 -18.54 47.45
CA ALA A 1243 36.14 -19.67 48.37
C ALA A 1243 36.11 -19.22 49.84
N GLU A 1244 36.92 -18.22 50.21
CA GLU A 1244 36.91 -17.62 51.55
C GLU A 1244 35.58 -16.93 51.86
N ARG A 1245 35.04 -16.19 50.90
CA ARG A 1245 33.76 -15.50 51.02
C ARG A 1245 32.59 -16.48 51.17
N LYS A 1246 32.69 -17.68 50.57
CA LYS A 1246 31.75 -18.80 50.79
C LYS A 1246 31.90 -19.43 52.17
N LYS A 1247 33.12 -19.64 52.67
CA LYS A 1247 33.37 -20.15 54.03
C LYS A 1247 32.83 -19.20 55.11
N ARG A 1248 33.00 -17.88 54.95
CA ARG A 1248 32.42 -16.86 55.84
C ARG A 1248 30.89 -16.89 55.87
N LYS A 1249 30.24 -17.15 54.73
CA LYS A 1249 28.77 -17.30 54.66
C LYS A 1249 28.27 -18.61 55.24
N GLN A 1250 29.03 -19.71 55.13
CA GLN A 1250 28.66 -21.00 55.72
C GLN A 1250 28.78 -21.03 57.25
N LYS A 1251 29.74 -20.29 57.85
CA LYS A 1251 29.86 -20.18 59.32
C LYS A 1251 28.70 -19.40 59.97
N LYS A 1252 28.04 -18.48 59.27
CA LYS A 1252 26.89 -17.71 59.81
C LYS A 1252 25.53 -18.44 59.71
N GLY A 1253 25.45 -19.56 59.00
CA GLY A 1253 24.17 -20.25 58.70
C GLY A 1253 23.86 -21.49 59.55
N LYS A 1254 24.76 -21.93 60.43
CA LYS A 1254 24.57 -23.10 61.31
C LYS A 1254 24.77 -22.70 62.77
N GLY A 1255 23.69 -22.26 63.41
CA GLY A 1255 23.72 -21.92 64.83
C GLY A 1255 22.41 -21.31 65.30
N LYS A 1256 21.35 -22.13 65.39
CA LYS A 1256 20.45 -22.25 66.55
C LYS A 1256 19.25 -23.12 66.21
N GLY A 1257 19.27 -24.32 66.78
CA GLY A 1257 18.16 -25.27 66.79
C GLY A 1257 17.06 -24.84 67.76
N LYS A 1258 15.86 -25.38 67.51
CA LYS A 1258 14.72 -25.35 68.43
C LYS A 1258 14.91 -26.38 69.55
N SER A 1259 14.66 -25.94 70.78
CA SER A 1259 14.42 -26.77 71.97
C SER A 1259 13.05 -27.47 71.90
N LYS A 1260 12.92 -28.53 72.70
CA LYS A 1260 12.02 -29.69 72.66
C LYS A 1260 10.54 -29.41 72.89
N GLY A 1261 9.69 -30.33 72.39
CA GLY A 1261 8.33 -30.57 72.86
C GLY A 1261 7.58 -31.62 72.04
N LYS A 1262 7.74 -32.90 72.37
CA LYS A 1262 6.93 -34.03 71.86
C LYS A 1262 5.53 -33.97 72.49
N GLY A 1263 4.48 -34.00 71.66
CA GLY A 1263 3.10 -34.23 72.06
C GLY A 1263 2.18 -34.46 70.85
N ARG A 1264 1.94 -35.75 70.53
CA ARG A 1264 0.90 -36.35 69.65
C ARG A 1264 0.96 -36.14 68.11
N ARG A 1265 1.08 -37.30 67.43
CA ARG A 1265 0.72 -37.68 66.05
C ARG A 1265 1.37 -36.89 64.89
N ASN A 1266 2.50 -37.41 64.41
CA ASN A 1266 3.35 -36.80 63.38
C ASN A 1266 3.24 -37.48 62.02
N LYS A 1267 2.72 -36.74 61.03
CA LYS A 1267 3.28 -36.46 59.69
C LYS A 1267 2.12 -36.10 58.75
N ARG A 1268 1.86 -34.80 58.64
CA ARG A 1268 1.21 -34.17 57.49
C ARG A 1268 2.29 -33.73 56.52
#